data_AF-Q3UY96-F1
#
_entry.id   AF-Q3UY96-F1
#
_cell.length_a   1.000
_cell.length_b   1.000
_cell.length_c   1.000
_cell.angle_alpha   90.00
_cell.angle_beta   90.00
_cell.angle_gamma   90.00
#
_symmetry.space_group_name_H-M   'P 1'
#
loop_
_entity.id
_entity.type
_entity.pdbx_description
1 polymer ?
#
loop_
_entity_poly.entity_id
_entity_poly.type
_entity_poly.pdbx_seq_one_letter_code
_entity_poly.pdbx_strand_id
1 'polypeptide(L)'
;MEEPTVQFSDEDLVDNFPPMDDERVQLEDLEFEVERPSEGLEDEGSHSSAKKESKGAEKMRKSTTKDQVQAFHLRKSLNLLDKMHEEKDVFIQKTKGELHICRQRMDLLNKQQESLAAEIATEKEANNMAAIGRLQAASRRLQTELENEKDLQSKITAMLKDSENAMWHIEIQKGQFEDVRKHHEAEAEARQRGLEVHSARQLQREREAMEKSEKNRLLRARKSLHTQKELGLRHQKLVEDAQRNHRIAVKFLKASLGRVREREQKEEMESRTHMQRRMDAVLSLKNNITASRETLKKFQAWGQTRADLAKQKALTEKEVILSQGGDAFKYLFHQRRHQELEAQKRAFEEEQKLRKQEIVNRILKEEAEEEQRKRRQHPLSKPINRRTLRDKTWQYISDFCEGKSVLTSQQERERELLLYPKTVCVIKAISSESVQVDLGSISTEDEVLAEPDISGLWNKESYQVPKEDMERKPVGGSKMEKDILARTMEQLRSGVVQKQVVSGREFKGRPFNSKPEVIHFKDFDIGKVYKKKITLINATYTINYCKLVGVEENLKDFIHIDFEPPGPMSAGMSCEVLVTFKPMINKDLEGNVSFLAQTGSFSVPLKCSTKKCSLSLDKELIDFGTYVVGETTSRIITLTNVGGLGTKFKFLPDSEFYEMDESQPAMKISSLFTCEEKIIYEKIMTSLSEQQLEVNDSSLVDLQSLKESEKQLDDPEVTTAAVSAMTMIPSEEQAEITLGEVTEGEIGPFSSVKVPITFTPVIPGEVQTKFKVMFKNPQSPPLYFRATGTAIDVPVWVPKATVDLKICMYDRLYQDSITVHTRSKAALRLKFEVCKELRGHIELLPETGYIQAQSTYSVQLKFLPRQSLPEDARKYFDPASRVLEAPMTIRVADQIKPVRFTVQAIVTTSDLEINPSEINFGYCTIYEAIRTEICLSNLSLLPQEFGFVGLPKYVDIQPNDGFGTILPLETLHLDVIFQPIKAKEYKFELVCKSEINRCFKVSCQAVGVHPPLELSHYQIKFSATSLYDTSVSTLYVINSHLSMNKMIHSLPRIGSEEAAPVGPTSFEFLLPPNSPITISPSVGTVLPGKRCLIQVAFQPVLPKEIIYKEASQILNKEIETKPVSQKEIVQRKELWKQSFSVVRVHNRDRPTRVSTPQATELQRPVINSSSTEFQIAQATLSKAFQGKFNRFVIPCVVASGDIKDRKTAEPLSFSPHNTLYLELWCPAVAPFIVVTSHKGKTDFNFGDIAVGHRSVKKITLQNICNEDLTLEYSVLNPNGPFVRLNPFNKLRSGETQTLVLSFSPHENILAQETLDIITKRGTLSLTLFGMGVASMITCSIDGNILNMGYVLARESVSTNFKLQNESSLPIKFWVRLESLSRKKAEAHQQLPKFITSHEQRAEIVGTQNYNGQSVFSIVPVEGLMFPGKAQEFTVTFSPDHESLFFSDLLKVVLFEKKVSHQILLKGAAREHMMFVEGGDPLDVPVESLAVVTAFDTEHKEEAEELKPILVTLNYVQLDTDTTTSPATRELQVGCIRTTQPSPRRPDHPLMVSTLLQLRGDVKETYKVTFVAHVVTGL
;
A
#
# COMPACT_ATOMS: atom_id res chain seq x y z
N MET A 1 -61.13 73.79 4.48
CA MET A 1 -62.02 72.75 5.00
C MET A 1 -61.17 71.54 5.34
N GLU A 2 -61.21 70.97 6.54
CA GLU A 2 -61.65 71.47 7.85
C GLU A 2 -61.30 70.36 8.84
N GLU A 3 -60.76 70.68 10.01
CA GLU A 3 -60.56 69.69 11.07
C GLU A 3 -61.91 69.34 11.74
N PRO A 4 -61.96 68.26 12.53
CA PRO A 4 -61.84 68.55 13.96
C PRO A 4 -60.94 67.59 14.76
N THR A 5 -60.43 68.17 15.84
CA THR A 5 -59.85 67.59 17.05
C THR A 5 -60.59 66.38 17.63
N VAL A 6 -59.85 65.56 18.39
CA VAL A 6 -60.14 65.20 19.80
C VAL A 6 -58.86 64.64 20.46
N GLN A 7 -58.73 64.82 21.78
CA GLN A 7 -57.53 64.52 22.58
C GLN A 7 -57.49 63.08 23.12
N PHE A 8 -56.31 62.59 23.49
CA PHE A 8 -56.07 61.87 24.76
C PHE A 8 -54.66 62.20 25.30
N SER A 9 -54.39 61.84 26.55
CA SER A 9 -53.44 62.52 27.45
C SER A 9 -52.12 61.79 27.74
N ASP A 10 -51.16 62.53 28.31
CA ASP A 10 -49.77 62.14 28.55
C ASP A 10 -49.56 60.96 29.52
N GLU A 11 -48.99 59.88 28.99
CA GLU A 11 -47.90 59.07 29.56
C GLU A 11 -47.07 58.54 28.35
N ASP A 12 -45.79 58.22 28.53
CA ASP A 12 -44.81 57.82 27.47
C ASP A 12 -44.42 58.90 26.41
N LEU A 13 -43.47 59.77 26.76
CA LEU A 13 -42.72 60.68 25.86
C LEU A 13 -41.25 60.79 26.34
N VAL A 14 -40.19 60.74 25.52
CA VAL A 14 -40.08 60.58 24.05
C VAL A 14 -38.93 59.60 23.74
N ASP A 15 -39.24 58.44 23.14
CA ASP A 15 -38.27 57.65 22.36
C ASP A 15 -38.78 57.56 20.92
N ASN A 16 -38.54 58.64 20.15
CA ASN A 16 -39.12 58.86 18.84
C ASN A 16 -38.26 59.84 18.02
N PHE A 17 -37.12 59.37 17.52
CA PHE A 17 -36.52 59.93 16.30
C PHE A 17 -36.95 59.07 15.11
N PRO A 18 -37.47 59.66 14.01
CA PRO A 18 -37.83 58.89 12.84
C PRO A 18 -36.59 58.27 12.18
N PRO A 19 -36.73 57.14 11.46
CA PRO A 19 -35.66 56.64 10.61
C PRO A 19 -35.41 57.64 9.48
N MET A 20 -34.40 58.48 9.63
CA MET A 20 -33.93 59.35 8.56
C MET A 20 -33.27 58.50 7.47
N ASP A 21 -33.89 58.44 6.30
CA ASP A 21 -33.29 57.90 5.08
C ASP A 21 -32.03 58.71 4.72
N ASP A 22 -30.85 58.10 4.83
CA ASP A 22 -29.58 58.68 4.34
C ASP A 22 -29.49 58.43 2.82
N GLU A 23 -30.26 59.20 2.04
CA GLU A 23 -30.22 59.19 0.57
C GLU A 23 -28.80 59.56 0.08
N ARG A 24 -27.95 58.56 -0.07
CA ARG A 24 -26.61 58.74 -0.63
C ARG A 24 -26.67 58.91 -2.14
N VAL A 25 -26.88 60.18 -2.49
CA VAL A 25 -26.59 60.86 -3.75
C VAL A 25 -25.73 60.01 -4.69
N GLN A 26 -26.30 59.70 -5.85
CA GLN A 26 -25.57 59.14 -6.97
C GLN A 26 -24.52 60.15 -7.44
N LEU A 27 -23.26 59.89 -7.13
CA LEU A 27 -22.12 60.50 -7.83
C LEU A 27 -21.40 59.37 -8.57
N GLU A 28 -21.64 59.34 -9.88
CA GLU A 28 -20.99 58.42 -10.81
C GLU A 28 -19.50 58.78 -10.93
N ASP A 29 -18.62 57.81 -10.69
CA ASP A 29 -17.31 57.78 -11.35
C ASP A 29 -16.82 56.33 -11.46
N LEU A 30 -16.16 56.00 -12.57
CA LEU A 30 -16.12 54.61 -13.06
C LEU A 30 -15.09 53.74 -12.33
N GLU A 31 -15.54 52.62 -11.74
CA GLU A 31 -14.67 51.48 -11.43
C GLU A 31 -14.20 50.81 -12.73
N PHE A 32 -12.99 51.16 -13.18
CA PHE A 32 -12.32 50.44 -14.27
C PHE A 32 -11.78 49.11 -13.75
N GLU A 33 -12.41 47.99 -14.12
CA GLU A 33 -11.83 46.65 -13.93
C GLU A 33 -10.44 46.58 -14.58
N VAL A 34 -9.40 46.47 -13.75
CA VAL A 34 -8.10 45.99 -14.21
C VAL A 34 -7.51 45.03 -13.17
N GLU A 35 -8.16 43.87 -13.02
CA GLU A 35 -7.56 42.72 -12.32
C GLU A 35 -6.25 42.35 -13.01
N ARG A 36 -5.08 42.63 -12.41
CA ARG A 36 -3.85 41.93 -12.83
C ARG A 36 -2.99 41.43 -11.65
N PRO A 37 -2.58 40.16 -11.73
CA PRO A 37 -1.51 39.16 -10.36
C PRO A 37 -0.25 39.55 -9.57
N SER A 38 -0.17 38.80 -8.47
CA SER A 38 1.02 38.10 -7.98
C SER A 38 1.39 36.85 -8.81
N GLU A 39 2.62 36.82 -9.32
CA GLU A 39 3.36 35.55 -9.42
C GLU A 39 4.05 35.27 -8.09
N GLY A 40 4.08 33.99 -7.70
CA GLY A 40 5.19 33.46 -6.91
C GLY A 40 6.27 32.98 -7.86
N LEU A 41 7.52 33.02 -7.41
CA LEU A 41 8.62 32.25 -7.98
C LEU A 41 9.27 31.46 -6.84
N GLU A 42 9.56 30.21 -7.11
CA GLU A 42 10.36 29.32 -6.28
C GLU A 42 11.86 29.54 -6.59
N ASP A 43 12.75 28.84 -5.89
CA ASP A 43 14.20 28.98 -6.02
C ASP A 43 14.74 28.77 -7.45
N GLU A 44 15.69 29.63 -7.84
CA GLU A 44 17.03 29.14 -8.21
C GLU A 44 18.09 30.08 -7.62
N GLY A 45 19.17 29.49 -7.10
CA GLY A 45 20.26 30.24 -6.47
C GLY A 45 21.42 30.52 -7.42
N SER A 46 21.91 31.76 -7.43
CA SER A 46 23.27 32.05 -7.90
C SER A 46 23.86 33.29 -7.21
N HIS A 47 25.19 33.34 -7.14
CA HIS A 47 25.93 34.38 -6.44
C HIS A 47 25.97 35.69 -7.24
N SER A 48 25.85 36.83 -6.57
CA SER A 48 26.92 37.87 -6.61
C SER A 48 26.65 39.03 -5.64
N SER A 49 27.72 39.74 -5.32
CA SER A 49 27.78 40.86 -4.37
C SER A 49 27.60 42.23 -5.03
N ALA A 50 27.47 43.27 -4.17
CA ALA A 50 27.50 44.71 -4.48
C ALA A 50 26.13 45.31 -4.93
N LYS A 51 25.83 46.59 -4.63
CA LYS A 51 26.65 47.65 -3.99
C LYS A 51 25.79 48.54 -3.06
N LYS A 52 26.46 49.41 -2.30
CA LYS A 52 25.83 50.46 -1.46
C LYS A 52 25.38 51.65 -2.32
N GLU A 53 24.78 52.64 -1.64
CA GLU A 53 24.35 53.97 -2.10
C GLU A 53 22.93 53.99 -2.70
N SER A 54 22.12 55.04 -2.47
CA SER A 54 22.39 56.34 -1.84
C SER A 54 21.56 56.60 -0.56
N LYS A 55 21.88 57.69 0.17
CA LYS A 55 21.08 58.23 1.29
C LYS A 55 20.52 59.60 0.91
N GLY A 56 19.27 59.86 1.25
CA GLY A 56 18.58 61.13 1.03
C GLY A 56 17.19 60.85 0.41
N ALA A 57 16.09 61.48 0.85
CA ALA A 57 15.94 62.60 1.78
C ALA A 57 14.88 62.33 2.88
N GLU A 58 14.41 63.40 3.51
CA GLU A 58 13.15 63.49 4.29
C GLU A 58 13.02 62.62 5.55
N LYS A 59 13.77 63.03 6.59
CA LYS A 59 13.30 62.92 7.98
C LYS A 59 12.08 63.84 8.20
N MET A 60 10.87 63.38 7.90
CA MET A 60 9.65 64.03 8.40
C MET A 60 9.08 63.22 9.58
N ARG A 61 8.60 63.92 10.63
CA ARG A 61 8.26 63.29 11.91
C ARG A 61 7.07 62.33 11.73
N LYS A 62 7.26 61.05 12.07
CA LYS A 62 6.13 60.13 12.30
C LYS A 62 5.36 60.62 13.53
N SER A 63 4.21 61.24 13.32
CA SER A 63 3.25 61.54 14.38
C SER A 63 2.81 60.24 15.06
N THR A 64 2.49 60.33 16.34
CA THR A 64 2.13 59.18 17.17
C THR A 64 0.76 58.66 16.77
N THR A 65 0.51 57.36 16.90
CA THR A 65 -0.84 56.79 16.74
C THR A 65 -1.84 57.30 17.79
N LYS A 66 -1.39 57.98 18.85
CA LYS A 66 -2.25 58.79 19.73
C LYS A 66 -2.81 60.02 18.99
N ASP A 67 -1.95 60.72 18.27
CA ASP A 67 -2.20 62.02 17.64
C ASP A 67 -3.19 61.85 16.49
N GLN A 68 -3.04 60.77 15.69
CA GLN A 68 -4.00 60.39 14.64
C GLN A 68 -5.41 60.08 15.20
N VAL A 69 -5.50 59.41 16.35
CA VAL A 69 -6.79 59.11 17.01
C VAL A 69 -7.41 60.38 17.60
N GLN A 70 -6.60 61.29 18.17
CA GLN A 70 -7.09 62.59 18.62
C GLN A 70 -7.60 63.44 17.45
N ALA A 71 -6.89 63.49 16.33
CA ALA A 71 -7.33 64.17 15.12
C ALA A 71 -8.64 63.59 14.57
N PHE A 72 -8.83 62.26 14.61
CA PHE A 72 -10.09 61.63 14.19
C PHE A 72 -11.28 61.99 15.10
N HIS A 73 -11.09 62.00 16.43
CA HIS A 73 -12.13 62.46 17.37
C HIS A 73 -12.45 63.94 17.21
N LEU A 74 -11.44 64.79 16.99
CA LEU A 74 -11.63 66.22 16.70
C LEU A 74 -12.42 66.42 15.40
N ARG A 75 -12.11 65.66 14.33
CA ARG A 75 -12.86 65.70 13.07
C ARG A 75 -14.31 65.26 13.25
N LYS A 76 -14.58 64.17 14.00
CA LYS A 76 -15.98 63.76 14.29
C LYS A 76 -16.74 64.84 15.09
N SER A 77 -16.05 65.56 15.98
CA SER A 77 -16.64 66.64 16.78
C SER A 77 -16.93 67.89 15.92
N LEU A 78 -16.00 68.27 15.02
CA LEU A 78 -16.19 69.35 14.04
C LEU A 78 -17.38 69.06 13.11
N ASN A 79 -17.45 67.87 12.51
CA ASN A 79 -18.57 67.46 11.66
C ASN A 79 -19.93 67.51 12.41
N LEU A 80 -19.94 67.17 13.71
CA LEU A 80 -21.15 67.27 14.52
C LEU A 80 -21.55 68.74 14.79
N LEU A 81 -20.59 69.62 15.08
CA LEU A 81 -20.81 71.07 15.21
C LEU A 81 -21.33 71.71 13.92
N ASP A 82 -20.80 71.31 12.77
CA ASP A 82 -21.24 71.82 11.47
C ASP A 82 -22.67 71.37 11.17
N LYS A 83 -23.03 70.09 11.40
CA LYS A 83 -24.42 69.60 11.26
C LYS A 83 -25.40 70.28 12.25
N MET A 84 -25.02 70.41 13.52
CA MET A 84 -25.84 71.10 14.54
C MET A 84 -26.10 72.57 14.17
N HIS A 85 -25.14 73.23 13.51
CA HIS A 85 -25.28 74.60 13.03
C HIS A 85 -26.23 74.67 11.82
N GLU A 86 -26.11 73.77 10.86
CA GLU A 86 -27.03 73.67 9.71
C GLU A 86 -28.47 73.41 10.18
N GLU A 87 -28.68 72.47 11.09
CA GLU A 87 -29.99 72.20 11.70
C GLU A 87 -30.57 73.41 12.43
N LYS A 88 -29.74 74.17 13.17
CA LYS A 88 -30.19 75.37 13.88
C LYS A 88 -30.43 76.57 12.96
N ASP A 89 -29.66 76.74 11.89
CA ASP A 89 -29.92 77.78 10.90
C ASP A 89 -31.23 77.51 10.14
N VAL A 90 -31.45 76.27 9.67
CA VAL A 90 -32.74 75.87 9.06
C VAL A 90 -33.91 76.09 10.02
N PHE A 91 -33.75 75.78 11.32
CA PHE A 91 -34.78 76.06 12.33
C PHE A 91 -35.03 77.56 12.52
N ILE A 92 -33.98 78.39 12.55
CA ILE A 92 -34.07 79.85 12.69
C ILE A 92 -34.72 80.47 11.44
N GLN A 93 -34.37 80.02 10.24
CA GLN A 93 -35.01 80.44 8.99
C GLN A 93 -36.50 80.10 8.98
N LYS A 94 -36.88 78.88 9.38
CA LYS A 94 -38.29 78.45 9.52
C LYS A 94 -39.04 79.32 10.53
N THR A 95 -38.46 79.53 11.72
CA THR A 95 -39.06 80.36 12.78
C THR A 95 -39.22 81.82 12.35
N LYS A 96 -38.25 82.37 11.60
CA LYS A 96 -38.36 83.72 11.00
C LYS A 96 -39.46 83.79 9.94
N GLY A 97 -39.67 82.73 9.17
CA GLY A 97 -40.80 82.59 8.24
C GLY A 97 -42.16 82.56 8.97
N GLU A 98 -42.28 81.74 10.02
CA GLU A 98 -43.48 81.67 10.87
C GLU A 98 -43.80 83.02 11.53
N LEU A 99 -42.79 83.74 12.03
CA LEU A 99 -42.93 85.09 12.57
C LEU A 99 -43.39 86.11 11.51
N HIS A 100 -42.94 85.97 10.27
CA HIS A 100 -43.38 86.82 9.16
C HIS A 100 -44.85 86.55 8.79
N ILE A 101 -45.27 85.28 8.74
CA ILE A 101 -46.67 84.89 8.49
C ILE A 101 -47.59 85.41 9.60
N CYS A 102 -47.19 85.26 10.87
CA CYS A 102 -47.93 85.79 12.02
C CYS A 102 -48.13 87.32 11.91
N ARG A 103 -47.07 88.08 11.59
CA ARG A 103 -47.17 89.53 11.34
C ARG A 103 -48.09 89.87 10.17
N GLN A 104 -48.02 89.14 9.04
CA GLN A 104 -48.94 89.34 7.92
C GLN A 104 -50.41 89.11 8.29
N ARG A 105 -50.69 88.13 9.19
CA ARG A 105 -52.04 87.90 9.72
C ARG A 105 -52.49 89.04 10.62
N MET A 106 -51.65 89.53 11.51
CA MET A 106 -51.95 90.71 12.33
C MET A 106 -52.25 91.94 11.46
N ASP A 107 -51.47 92.18 10.40
CA ASP A 107 -51.73 93.28 9.44
C ASP A 107 -53.05 93.09 8.68
N LEU A 108 -53.46 91.85 8.37
CA LEU A 108 -54.74 91.55 7.75
C LEU A 108 -55.92 91.75 8.73
N LEU A 109 -55.79 91.27 9.96
CA LEU A 109 -56.79 91.42 11.03
C LEU A 109 -56.99 92.90 11.39
N ASN A 110 -55.90 93.68 11.47
CA ASN A 110 -55.95 95.14 11.66
C ASN A 110 -56.75 95.82 10.53
N LYS A 111 -56.46 95.51 9.25
CA LYS A 111 -57.20 96.05 8.09
C LYS A 111 -58.67 95.63 8.07
N GLN A 112 -58.98 94.41 8.49
CA GLN A 112 -60.36 93.95 8.65
C GLN A 112 -61.07 94.67 9.81
N GLN A 113 -60.37 94.95 10.91
CA GLN A 113 -60.89 95.75 12.03
C GLN A 113 -61.12 97.22 11.63
N GLU A 114 -60.23 97.82 10.83
CA GLU A 114 -60.43 99.15 10.23
C GLU A 114 -61.62 99.17 9.27
N SER A 115 -61.74 98.16 8.39
CA SER A 115 -62.87 98.01 7.47
C SER A 115 -64.20 97.84 8.22
N LEU A 116 -64.26 97.01 9.26
CA LEU A 116 -65.44 96.87 10.11
C LEU A 116 -65.72 98.15 10.92
N ALA A 117 -64.70 98.91 11.35
CA ALA A 117 -64.92 100.18 12.03
C ALA A 117 -65.54 101.23 11.09
N ALA A 118 -65.13 101.26 9.82
CA ALA A 118 -65.74 102.07 8.77
C ALA A 118 -67.17 101.61 8.46
N GLU A 119 -67.41 100.30 8.33
CA GLU A 119 -68.75 99.74 8.06
C GLU A 119 -69.71 99.96 9.25
N ILE A 120 -69.22 99.89 10.49
CA ILE A 120 -69.96 100.27 11.70
C ILE A 120 -70.30 101.76 11.69
N ALA A 121 -69.44 102.63 11.15
CA ALA A 121 -69.75 104.04 11.01
C ALA A 121 -70.84 104.29 9.95
N THR A 122 -70.75 103.67 8.76
CA THR A 122 -71.76 103.83 7.70
C THR A 122 -73.11 103.24 8.08
N GLU A 123 -73.17 102.06 8.70
CA GLU A 123 -74.44 101.47 9.15
C GLU A 123 -75.06 102.22 10.35
N LYS A 124 -74.23 102.95 11.12
CA LYS A 124 -74.68 103.88 12.17
C LYS A 124 -75.26 105.18 11.59
N GLU A 125 -74.70 105.69 10.49
CA GLU A 125 -75.31 106.78 9.72
C GLU A 125 -76.61 106.33 9.03
N ALA A 126 -76.68 105.09 8.56
CA ALA A 126 -77.87 104.47 7.96
C ALA A 126 -78.94 104.00 8.98
N ASN A 127 -78.74 104.21 10.30
CA ASN A 127 -79.64 103.76 11.39
C ASN A 127 -79.94 102.24 11.43
N ASN A 128 -79.11 101.40 10.80
CA ASN A 128 -79.37 99.97 10.66
C ASN A 128 -78.90 99.15 11.87
N MET A 129 -79.63 99.27 12.98
CA MET A 129 -79.31 98.60 14.25
C MET A 129 -79.04 97.09 14.12
N ALA A 130 -79.70 96.40 13.18
CA ALA A 130 -79.53 94.97 12.94
C ALA A 130 -78.26 94.62 12.15
N ALA A 131 -77.69 95.55 11.37
CA ALA A 131 -76.33 95.42 10.84
C ALA A 131 -75.30 95.75 11.91
N ILE A 132 -75.45 96.87 12.62
CA ILE A 132 -74.53 97.31 13.70
C ILE A 132 -74.28 96.18 14.71
N GLY A 133 -75.32 95.49 15.18
CA GLY A 133 -75.15 94.36 16.11
C GLY A 133 -74.35 93.17 15.53
N ARG A 134 -74.47 92.89 14.22
CA ARG A 134 -73.68 91.84 13.54
C ARG A 134 -72.23 92.28 13.34
N LEU A 135 -72.00 93.53 12.93
CA LEU A 135 -70.66 94.09 12.75
C LEU A 135 -69.90 94.23 14.08
N GLN A 136 -70.59 94.60 15.17
CA GLN A 136 -70.01 94.59 16.52
C GLN A 136 -69.63 93.17 16.97
N ALA A 137 -70.44 92.15 16.63
CA ALA A 137 -70.10 90.75 16.92
C ALA A 137 -68.88 90.28 16.10
N ALA A 138 -68.76 90.70 14.84
CA ALA A 138 -67.59 90.43 14.01
C ALA A 138 -66.33 91.15 14.54
N SER A 139 -66.46 92.43 14.93
CA SER A 139 -65.37 93.22 15.51
C SER A 139 -64.79 92.59 16.79
N ARG A 140 -65.64 92.06 17.68
CA ARG A 140 -65.18 91.31 18.88
C ARG A 140 -64.45 90.00 18.53
N ARG A 141 -64.84 89.31 17.45
CA ARG A 141 -64.13 88.11 16.98
C ARG A 141 -62.73 88.48 16.48
N LEU A 142 -62.62 89.49 15.61
CA LEU A 142 -61.31 89.97 15.13
C LEU A 142 -60.41 90.44 16.29
N GLN A 143 -60.97 91.11 17.31
CA GLN A 143 -60.20 91.48 18.50
C GLN A 143 -59.65 90.25 19.25
N THR A 144 -60.43 89.16 19.33
CA THR A 144 -59.99 87.91 19.97
C THR A 144 -58.93 87.18 19.12
N GLU A 145 -59.11 87.15 17.79
CA GLU A 145 -58.16 86.59 16.83
C GLU A 145 -56.84 87.37 16.81
N LEU A 146 -56.91 88.70 16.90
CA LEU A 146 -55.74 89.58 17.00
C LEU A 146 -55.00 89.39 18.33
N GLU A 147 -55.70 89.18 19.45
CA GLU A 147 -55.07 88.84 20.72
C GLU A 147 -54.36 87.48 20.65
N ASN A 148 -55.00 86.47 20.05
CA ASN A 148 -54.41 85.14 19.84
C ASN A 148 -53.15 85.20 18.94
N GLU A 149 -53.14 86.02 17.88
CA GLU A 149 -51.96 86.20 17.02
C GLU A 149 -50.85 87.01 17.72
N LYS A 150 -51.15 87.99 18.59
CA LYS A 150 -50.12 88.60 19.47
C LYS A 150 -49.48 87.56 20.39
N ASP A 151 -50.31 86.71 20.98
CA ASP A 151 -49.89 85.64 21.88
C ASP A 151 -48.99 84.64 21.15
N LEU A 152 -49.35 84.29 19.91
CA LEU A 152 -48.53 83.48 19.01
C LEU A 152 -47.23 84.20 18.63
N GLN A 153 -47.27 85.50 18.31
CA GLN A 153 -46.08 86.31 18.03
C GLN A 153 -45.10 86.27 19.21
N SER A 154 -45.60 86.36 20.45
CA SER A 154 -44.75 86.30 21.65
C SER A 154 -44.03 84.95 21.79
N LYS A 155 -44.75 83.84 21.57
CA LYS A 155 -44.24 82.46 21.61
C LYS A 155 -43.20 82.20 20.52
N ILE A 156 -43.47 82.63 19.28
CA ILE A 156 -42.52 82.52 18.16
C ILE A 156 -41.28 83.40 18.41
N THR A 157 -41.44 84.60 18.98
CA THR A 157 -40.31 85.49 19.30
C THR A 157 -39.43 84.92 20.42
N ALA A 158 -40.01 84.28 21.44
CA ALA A 158 -39.26 83.56 22.46
C ALA A 158 -38.50 82.36 21.88
N MET A 159 -39.19 81.50 21.11
CA MET A 159 -38.59 80.36 20.41
C MET A 159 -37.45 80.77 19.46
N LEU A 160 -37.57 81.96 18.85
CA LEU A 160 -36.50 82.55 18.05
C LEU A 160 -35.31 82.99 18.92
N LYS A 161 -35.53 83.74 20.01
CA LYS A 161 -34.44 84.17 20.93
C LYS A 161 -33.68 82.95 21.48
N ASP A 162 -34.39 81.90 21.89
CA ASP A 162 -33.78 80.65 22.38
C ASP A 162 -33.00 79.90 21.30
N SER A 163 -33.47 79.92 20.06
CA SER A 163 -32.78 79.28 18.93
C SER A 163 -31.56 80.06 18.49
N GLU A 164 -31.63 81.38 18.44
CA GLU A 164 -30.49 82.27 18.18
C GLU A 164 -29.45 82.14 19.30
N ASN A 165 -29.86 82.07 20.58
CA ASN A 165 -28.97 81.74 21.70
C ASN A 165 -28.26 80.38 21.50
N ALA A 166 -28.99 79.36 21.05
CA ALA A 166 -28.39 78.04 20.74
C ALA A 166 -27.39 78.11 19.56
N MET A 167 -27.67 78.92 18.53
CA MET A 167 -26.74 79.19 17.43
C MET A 167 -25.47 79.90 17.93
N TRP A 168 -25.58 80.94 18.75
CA TRP A 168 -24.44 81.59 19.40
C TRP A 168 -23.59 80.60 20.20
N HIS A 169 -24.22 79.67 20.94
CA HIS A 169 -23.48 78.63 21.65
C HIS A 169 -22.72 77.67 20.72
N ILE A 170 -23.29 77.29 19.57
CA ILE A 170 -22.62 76.44 18.58
C ILE A 170 -21.47 77.21 17.91
N GLU A 171 -21.67 78.49 17.58
CA GLU A 171 -20.64 79.33 16.95
C GLU A 171 -19.46 79.62 17.88
N ILE A 172 -19.73 79.86 19.18
CA ILE A 172 -18.70 79.91 20.24
C ILE A 172 -17.92 78.58 20.34
N GLN A 173 -18.57 77.43 20.10
CA GLN A 173 -17.85 76.15 20.04
C GLN A 173 -17.06 76.00 18.73
N LYS A 174 -17.58 76.43 17.56
CA LYS A 174 -16.82 76.45 16.30
C LYS A 174 -15.54 77.26 16.43
N GLY A 175 -15.63 78.46 17.02
CA GLY A 175 -14.47 79.33 17.31
C GLY A 175 -13.39 78.65 18.17
N GLN A 176 -13.75 77.73 19.07
CA GLN A 176 -12.79 76.96 19.88
C GLN A 176 -12.05 75.87 19.09
N PHE A 177 -12.49 75.54 17.88
CA PHE A 177 -11.86 74.56 16.99
C PHE A 177 -11.37 75.19 15.67
N GLU A 178 -11.39 76.51 15.54
CA GLU A 178 -11.05 77.22 14.30
C GLU A 178 -9.58 77.01 13.86
N ASP A 179 -8.64 77.01 14.80
CA ASP A 179 -7.24 76.66 14.52
C ASP A 179 -7.07 75.16 14.20
N VAL A 180 -7.94 74.31 14.74
CA VAL A 180 -7.98 72.87 14.42
C VAL A 180 -8.51 72.66 13.01
N ARG A 181 -9.51 73.44 12.57
CA ARG A 181 -10.02 73.46 11.19
C ARG A 181 -8.88 73.84 10.22
N LYS A 182 -8.23 74.98 10.43
CA LYS A 182 -7.11 75.47 9.59
C LYS A 182 -5.92 74.50 9.54
N HIS A 183 -5.53 73.91 10.68
CA HIS A 183 -4.49 72.89 10.70
C HIS A 183 -4.95 71.59 10.00
N HIS A 184 -6.22 71.19 10.13
CA HIS A 184 -6.75 70.00 9.49
C HIS A 184 -6.84 70.17 7.97
N GLU A 185 -7.24 71.34 7.48
CA GLU A 185 -7.28 71.70 6.05
C GLU A 185 -5.88 71.69 5.44
N ALA A 186 -4.90 72.34 6.08
CA ALA A 186 -3.51 72.29 5.61
C ALA A 186 -2.92 70.86 5.62
N GLU A 187 -3.24 70.04 6.64
CA GLU A 187 -2.82 68.64 6.69
C GLU A 187 -3.64 67.76 5.71
N ALA A 188 -4.87 68.14 5.35
CA ALA A 188 -5.69 67.48 4.34
C ALA A 188 -5.15 67.76 2.93
N GLU A 189 -4.86 69.01 2.57
CA GLU A 189 -4.18 69.35 1.32
C GLU A 189 -2.82 68.65 1.18
N ALA A 190 -2.00 68.68 2.24
CA ALA A 190 -0.70 68.03 2.24
C ALA A 190 -0.83 66.50 2.07
N ARG A 191 -1.82 65.87 2.72
CA ARG A 191 -2.16 64.47 2.49
C ARG A 191 -2.68 64.21 1.09
N GLN A 192 -3.52 65.09 0.53
CA GLN A 192 -4.11 64.90 -0.79
C GLN A 192 -3.04 64.97 -1.87
N ARG A 193 -2.19 66.01 -1.88
CA ARG A 193 -1.04 66.08 -2.81
C ARG A 193 -0.09 64.89 -2.63
N GLY A 194 0.12 64.44 -1.40
CA GLY A 194 0.90 63.24 -1.10
C GLY A 194 0.26 61.94 -1.61
N LEU A 195 -1.07 61.82 -1.51
CA LEU A 195 -1.87 60.70 -1.99
C LEU A 195 -1.99 60.70 -3.51
N GLU A 196 -2.03 61.86 -4.17
CA GLU A 196 -2.02 61.99 -5.64
C GLU A 196 -0.65 61.58 -6.22
N VAL A 197 0.46 62.00 -5.61
CA VAL A 197 1.80 61.54 -6.01
C VAL A 197 2.01 60.06 -5.69
N HIS A 198 1.45 59.56 -4.59
CA HIS A 198 1.50 58.13 -4.26
C HIS A 198 0.61 57.30 -5.18
N SER A 199 -0.62 57.75 -5.48
CA SER A 199 -1.57 57.05 -6.33
C SER A 199 -1.11 57.05 -7.78
N ALA A 200 -0.49 58.12 -8.30
CA ALA A 200 0.12 58.10 -9.63
C ALA A 200 1.27 57.08 -9.72
N ARG A 201 2.17 57.05 -8.72
CA ARG A 201 3.26 56.05 -8.66
C ARG A 201 2.75 54.63 -8.41
N GLN A 202 1.65 54.48 -7.67
CA GLN A 202 1.02 53.20 -7.40
C GLN A 202 0.27 52.70 -8.63
N LEU A 203 -0.54 53.52 -9.32
CA LEU A 203 -1.15 53.24 -10.62
C LEU A 203 -0.14 52.90 -11.71
N GLN A 204 1.08 53.44 -11.68
CA GLN A 204 2.12 53.03 -12.62
C GLN A 204 2.67 51.62 -12.28
N ARG A 205 2.96 51.34 -11.01
CA ARG A 205 3.34 49.97 -10.57
C ARG A 205 2.19 48.97 -10.74
N GLU A 206 0.96 49.42 -10.55
CA GLU A 206 -0.32 48.78 -10.87
C GLU A 206 -0.72 49.07 -12.33
N ARG A 207 0.24 49.37 -13.20
CA ARG A 207 0.16 49.06 -14.64
C ARG A 207 1.25 48.07 -15.07
N GLU A 208 2.36 47.97 -14.32
CA GLU A 208 3.47 47.05 -14.59
C GLU A 208 3.32 45.65 -13.94
N ALA A 209 2.96 45.57 -12.65
CA ALA A 209 2.77 44.32 -11.90
C ALA A 209 1.51 43.47 -12.23
N MET A 210 0.31 44.02 -12.39
CA MET A 210 0.05 44.77 -13.61
C MET A 210 0.02 43.87 -14.85
N GLU A 211 0.51 44.39 -15.98
CA GLU A 211 0.75 43.64 -17.22
C GLU A 211 1.52 42.32 -17.06
N LYS A 212 2.32 42.21 -15.99
CA LYS A 212 2.98 40.97 -15.60
C LYS A 212 1.97 39.88 -15.21
N SER A 213 1.10 40.01 -14.19
CA SER A 213 0.01 39.02 -13.99
C SER A 213 -0.77 38.92 -15.30
N GLU A 214 -1.12 39.96 -16.08
CA GLU A 214 -2.03 39.63 -17.21
C GLU A 214 -1.40 38.69 -18.26
N LYS A 215 -0.12 38.89 -18.58
CA LYS A 215 0.68 37.92 -19.34
C LYS A 215 0.79 36.56 -18.64
N ASN A 216 0.92 36.54 -17.30
CA ASN A 216 1.04 35.32 -16.51
C ASN A 216 -0.31 34.60 -16.26
N ARG A 217 -1.44 35.31 -16.35
CA ARG A 217 -2.81 34.81 -16.33
C ARG A 217 -3.10 34.16 -17.68
N LEU A 218 -2.72 34.82 -18.77
CA LEU A 218 -2.75 34.25 -20.12
C LEU A 218 -1.79 33.06 -20.28
N LEU A 219 -0.62 33.07 -19.64
CA LEU A 219 0.31 31.92 -19.60
C LEU A 219 -0.20 30.78 -18.71
N ARG A 220 -0.76 31.06 -17.53
CA ARG A 220 -1.42 30.04 -16.68
C ARG A 220 -2.65 29.46 -17.37
N ALA A 221 -3.46 30.29 -18.03
CA ALA A 221 -4.60 29.87 -18.86
C ALA A 221 -4.16 29.07 -20.09
N ARG A 222 -3.07 29.46 -20.78
CA ARG A 222 -2.50 28.65 -21.87
C ARG A 222 -1.93 27.32 -21.35
N LYS A 223 -1.20 27.32 -20.22
CA LYS A 223 -0.67 26.09 -19.60
C LYS A 223 -1.80 25.18 -19.15
N SER A 224 -2.81 25.69 -18.44
CA SER A 224 -3.96 24.92 -17.98
C SER A 224 -4.82 24.42 -19.14
N LEU A 225 -5.13 25.26 -20.14
CA LEU A 225 -5.83 24.84 -21.37
C LEU A 225 -5.01 23.83 -22.17
N HIS A 226 -3.68 23.92 -22.18
CA HIS A 226 -2.82 22.94 -22.85
C HIS A 226 -2.82 21.62 -22.08
N THR A 227 -2.62 21.61 -20.75
CA THR A 227 -2.73 20.39 -19.94
C THR A 227 -4.14 19.83 -19.88
N GLN A 228 -5.19 20.64 -19.99
CA GLN A 228 -6.58 20.19 -20.06
C GLN A 228 -6.90 19.61 -21.44
N LYS A 229 -6.34 20.18 -22.53
CA LYS A 229 -6.36 19.55 -23.86
C LYS A 229 -5.50 18.29 -23.90
N GLU A 230 -4.39 18.23 -23.16
CA GLU A 230 -3.54 17.04 -23.13
C GLU A 230 -4.15 15.92 -22.26
N LEU A 231 -4.73 16.24 -21.11
CA LEU A 231 -5.56 15.33 -20.32
C LEU A 231 -6.82 14.93 -21.06
N GLY A 232 -7.45 15.85 -21.80
CA GLY A 232 -8.58 15.57 -22.69
C GLY A 232 -8.20 14.63 -23.84
N LEU A 233 -7.04 14.83 -24.48
CA LEU A 233 -6.51 13.94 -25.52
C LEU A 233 -6.05 12.60 -24.93
N ARG A 234 -5.44 12.56 -23.74
CA ARG A 234 -5.06 11.33 -23.03
C ARG A 234 -6.31 10.56 -22.58
N HIS A 235 -7.35 11.24 -22.11
CA HIS A 235 -8.64 10.63 -21.73
C HIS A 235 -9.41 10.16 -22.97
N GLN A 236 -9.53 10.98 -24.02
CA GLN A 236 -10.11 10.54 -25.30
C GLN A 236 -9.35 9.35 -25.85
N LYS A 237 -8.01 9.37 -25.84
CA LYS A 237 -7.20 8.25 -26.31
C LYS A 237 -7.36 7.01 -25.41
N LEU A 238 -7.46 7.16 -24.10
CA LEU A 238 -7.80 6.06 -23.17
C LEU A 238 -9.20 5.52 -23.42
N VAL A 239 -10.19 6.37 -23.73
CA VAL A 239 -11.56 5.95 -24.07
C VAL A 239 -11.60 5.30 -25.45
N GLU A 240 -10.84 5.77 -26.44
CA GLU A 240 -10.71 5.14 -27.75
C GLU A 240 -9.93 3.82 -27.69
N ASP A 241 -8.86 3.75 -26.91
CA ASP A 241 -8.07 2.55 -26.68
C ASP A 241 -8.89 1.54 -25.84
N ALA A 242 -9.65 1.98 -24.83
CA ALA A 242 -10.60 1.14 -24.11
C ALA A 242 -11.77 0.69 -24.99
N GLN A 243 -12.30 1.54 -25.87
CA GLN A 243 -13.32 1.14 -26.85
C GLN A 243 -12.74 0.21 -27.93
N ARG A 244 -11.50 0.41 -28.38
CA ARG A 244 -10.83 -0.51 -29.32
C ARG A 244 -10.56 -1.85 -28.62
N ASN A 245 -10.06 -1.85 -27.39
CA ASN A 245 -9.87 -3.04 -26.57
C ASN A 245 -11.21 -3.73 -26.25
N HIS A 246 -12.29 -2.99 -25.99
CA HIS A 246 -13.63 -3.54 -25.81
C HIS A 246 -14.18 -4.12 -27.13
N ARG A 247 -14.02 -3.45 -28.28
CA ARG A 247 -14.41 -4.00 -29.60
C ARG A 247 -13.58 -5.25 -29.96
N ILE A 248 -12.31 -5.29 -29.59
CA ILE A 248 -11.40 -6.43 -29.78
C ILE A 248 -11.78 -7.58 -28.83
N ALA A 249 -12.00 -7.29 -27.55
CA ALA A 249 -12.46 -8.27 -26.56
C ALA A 249 -13.85 -8.80 -26.89
N VAL A 250 -14.78 -7.97 -27.37
CA VAL A 250 -16.10 -8.39 -27.87
C VAL A 250 -15.96 -9.21 -29.15
N LYS A 251 -15.04 -8.89 -30.07
CA LYS A 251 -14.73 -9.76 -31.22
C LYS A 251 -14.17 -11.12 -30.76
N PHE A 252 -13.21 -11.15 -29.84
CA PHE A 252 -12.65 -12.39 -29.28
C PHE A 252 -13.69 -13.17 -28.47
N LEU A 253 -14.59 -12.49 -27.75
CA LEU A 253 -15.69 -13.10 -27.01
C LEU A 253 -16.74 -13.67 -27.97
N LYS A 254 -17.13 -12.96 -29.04
CA LYS A 254 -18.00 -13.50 -30.10
C LYS A 254 -17.35 -14.67 -30.82
N ALA A 255 -16.05 -14.63 -31.09
CA ALA A 255 -15.30 -15.73 -31.69
C ALA A 255 -15.06 -16.91 -30.73
N SER A 256 -15.06 -16.67 -29.41
CA SER A 256 -14.87 -17.73 -28.41
C SER A 256 -16.20 -18.36 -27.99
N LEU A 257 -17.26 -17.57 -27.78
CA LEU A 257 -18.64 -18.06 -27.70
C LEU A 257 -19.09 -18.72 -29.01
N GLY A 258 -18.60 -18.25 -30.17
CA GLY A 258 -18.76 -18.90 -31.47
C GLY A 258 -18.12 -20.29 -31.46
N ARG A 259 -16.82 -20.38 -31.20
CA ARG A 259 -16.09 -21.67 -31.11
C ARG A 259 -16.59 -22.59 -29.98
N VAL A 260 -17.13 -22.05 -28.89
CA VAL A 260 -17.79 -22.82 -27.83
C VAL A 260 -19.12 -23.36 -28.34
N ARG A 261 -19.99 -22.56 -28.97
CA ARG A 261 -21.23 -23.05 -29.58
C ARG A 261 -21.00 -24.03 -30.73
N GLU A 262 -19.95 -23.82 -31.53
CA GLU A 262 -19.54 -24.78 -32.57
C GLU A 262 -19.03 -26.07 -31.94
N ARG A 263 -18.30 -26.03 -30.81
CA ARG A 263 -17.96 -27.23 -30.04
C ARG A 263 -19.19 -27.88 -29.44
N GLU A 264 -20.07 -27.15 -28.75
CA GLU A 264 -21.30 -27.68 -28.16
C GLU A 264 -22.18 -28.32 -29.22
N GLN A 265 -22.40 -27.68 -30.38
CA GLN A 265 -23.15 -28.27 -31.49
C GLN A 265 -22.43 -29.45 -32.13
N LYS A 266 -21.10 -29.42 -32.23
CA LYS A 266 -20.32 -30.54 -32.77
C LYS A 266 -20.27 -31.72 -31.81
N GLU A 267 -20.10 -31.49 -30.51
CA GLU A 267 -20.10 -32.49 -29.45
C GLU A 267 -21.52 -33.03 -29.23
N GLU A 268 -22.56 -32.22 -29.40
CA GLU A 268 -23.95 -32.70 -29.44
C GLU A 268 -24.22 -33.52 -30.72
N MET A 269 -23.70 -33.12 -31.88
CA MET A 269 -23.85 -33.91 -33.12
C MET A 269 -23.01 -35.19 -33.08
N GLU A 270 -21.81 -35.16 -32.52
CA GLU A 270 -20.95 -36.33 -32.28
C GLU A 270 -21.56 -37.22 -31.18
N SER A 271 -22.20 -36.66 -30.16
CA SER A 271 -22.97 -37.41 -29.16
C SER A 271 -24.23 -38.05 -29.76
N ARG A 272 -25.04 -37.30 -30.52
CA ARG A 272 -26.22 -37.82 -31.24
C ARG A 272 -25.82 -38.90 -32.25
N THR A 273 -24.77 -38.69 -33.05
CA THR A 273 -24.29 -39.69 -34.01
C THR A 273 -23.55 -40.85 -33.33
N HIS A 274 -22.89 -40.67 -32.19
CA HIS A 274 -22.34 -41.76 -31.39
C HIS A 274 -23.45 -42.58 -30.71
N MET A 275 -24.50 -41.93 -30.20
CA MET A 275 -25.68 -42.57 -29.62
C MET A 275 -26.46 -43.32 -30.69
N GLN A 276 -26.63 -42.74 -31.89
CA GLN A 276 -27.25 -43.41 -33.03
C GLN A 276 -26.36 -44.56 -33.54
N ARG A 277 -25.05 -44.38 -33.71
CA ARG A 277 -24.12 -45.50 -34.02
C ARG A 277 -24.15 -46.58 -32.93
N ARG A 278 -24.34 -46.24 -31.65
CA ARG A 278 -24.53 -47.22 -30.57
C ARG A 278 -25.88 -47.92 -30.64
N MET A 279 -26.95 -47.21 -31.01
CA MET A 279 -28.28 -47.80 -31.22
C MET A 279 -28.25 -48.73 -32.44
N ASP A 280 -27.68 -48.29 -33.56
CA ASP A 280 -27.49 -49.08 -34.77
C ASP A 280 -26.52 -50.24 -34.53
N ALA A 281 -25.48 -50.07 -33.72
CA ALA A 281 -24.59 -51.17 -33.31
C ALA A 281 -25.29 -52.14 -32.35
N VAL A 282 -26.21 -51.69 -31.49
CA VAL A 282 -27.02 -52.57 -30.61
C VAL A 282 -28.12 -53.28 -31.41
N LEU A 283 -28.74 -52.65 -32.40
CA LEU A 283 -29.69 -53.27 -33.33
C LEU A 283 -28.97 -54.24 -34.27
N SER A 284 -27.81 -53.86 -34.81
CA SER A 284 -26.92 -54.73 -35.58
C SER A 284 -26.40 -55.89 -34.73
N LEU A 285 -26.01 -55.67 -33.47
CA LEU A 285 -25.62 -56.75 -32.55
C LEU A 285 -26.80 -57.64 -32.18
N LYS A 286 -28.01 -57.10 -31.99
CA LYS A 286 -29.24 -57.89 -31.77
C LYS A 286 -29.54 -58.77 -33.00
N ASN A 287 -29.46 -58.19 -34.19
CA ASN A 287 -29.68 -58.88 -35.47
C ASN A 287 -28.56 -59.88 -35.78
N ASN A 288 -27.30 -59.58 -35.43
CA ASN A 288 -26.19 -60.50 -35.52
C ASN A 288 -26.25 -61.60 -34.46
N ILE A 289 -26.80 -61.35 -33.27
CA ILE A 289 -27.05 -62.38 -32.26
C ILE A 289 -28.20 -63.29 -32.71
N THR A 290 -29.29 -62.77 -33.26
CA THR A 290 -30.37 -63.63 -33.81
C THR A 290 -29.89 -64.39 -35.05
N ALA A 291 -29.21 -63.72 -35.99
CA ALA A 291 -28.62 -64.36 -37.17
C ALA A 291 -27.54 -65.38 -36.78
N SER A 292 -26.69 -65.11 -35.78
CA SER A 292 -25.73 -66.08 -35.23
C SER A 292 -26.43 -67.23 -34.50
N ARG A 293 -27.55 -67.00 -33.83
CA ARG A 293 -28.32 -68.06 -33.17
C ARG A 293 -29.05 -68.94 -34.19
N GLU A 294 -29.45 -68.37 -35.34
CA GLU A 294 -29.94 -69.12 -36.49
C GLU A 294 -28.84 -69.84 -37.26
N THR A 295 -27.70 -69.19 -37.56
CA THR A 295 -26.60 -69.86 -38.25
C THR A 295 -25.95 -70.90 -37.35
N LEU A 296 -25.86 -70.70 -36.03
CA LEU A 296 -25.42 -71.75 -35.10
C LEU A 296 -26.41 -72.93 -35.06
N LYS A 297 -27.73 -72.69 -35.08
CA LYS A 297 -28.72 -73.77 -35.27
C LYS A 297 -28.54 -74.48 -36.62
N LYS A 298 -28.34 -73.72 -37.70
CA LYS A 298 -28.09 -74.25 -39.06
C LYS A 298 -26.75 -75.01 -39.13
N PHE A 299 -25.70 -74.58 -38.42
CA PHE A 299 -24.40 -75.25 -38.32
C PHE A 299 -24.43 -76.45 -37.37
N GLN A 300 -25.25 -76.45 -36.33
CA GLN A 300 -25.49 -77.64 -35.49
C GLN A 300 -26.27 -78.70 -36.29
N ALA A 301 -27.34 -78.31 -36.98
CA ALA A 301 -28.09 -79.21 -37.86
C ALA A 301 -27.21 -79.73 -39.02
N TRP A 302 -26.57 -78.84 -39.79
CA TRP A 302 -25.66 -79.22 -40.87
C TRP A 302 -24.45 -80.00 -40.38
N GLY A 303 -23.95 -79.70 -39.18
CA GLY A 303 -22.89 -80.45 -38.52
C GLY A 303 -23.30 -81.87 -38.16
N GLN A 304 -24.53 -82.07 -37.66
CA GLN A 304 -25.12 -83.39 -37.45
C GLN A 304 -25.32 -84.13 -38.78
N THR A 305 -26.00 -83.54 -39.76
CA THR A 305 -26.21 -84.15 -41.08
C THR A 305 -24.89 -84.50 -41.78
N ARG A 306 -23.88 -83.62 -41.69
CA ARG A 306 -22.53 -83.85 -42.24
C ARG A 306 -21.77 -84.91 -41.46
N ALA A 307 -21.91 -84.99 -40.14
CA ALA A 307 -21.29 -86.05 -39.34
C ALA A 307 -21.92 -87.41 -39.65
N ASP A 308 -23.24 -87.50 -39.81
CA ASP A 308 -23.92 -88.76 -40.12
C ASP A 308 -23.70 -89.20 -41.57
N LEU A 309 -23.68 -88.26 -42.53
CA LEU A 309 -23.27 -88.55 -43.91
C LEU A 309 -21.79 -88.95 -44.00
N ALA A 310 -20.91 -88.36 -43.16
CA ALA A 310 -19.52 -88.79 -43.05
C ALA A 310 -19.37 -90.19 -42.40
N LYS A 311 -20.20 -90.54 -41.40
CA LYS A 311 -20.27 -91.91 -40.86
C LYS A 311 -20.71 -92.90 -41.94
N GLN A 312 -21.78 -92.59 -42.69
CA GLN A 312 -22.24 -93.43 -43.79
C GLN A 312 -21.16 -93.61 -44.85
N LYS A 313 -20.51 -92.52 -45.30
CA LYS A 313 -19.38 -92.62 -46.25
C LYS A 313 -18.22 -93.46 -45.70
N ALA A 314 -17.82 -93.25 -44.44
CA ALA A 314 -16.75 -94.02 -43.82
C ALA A 314 -17.10 -95.51 -43.65
N LEU A 315 -18.38 -95.86 -43.50
CA LEU A 315 -18.86 -97.25 -43.53
C LEU A 315 -18.79 -97.81 -44.95
N THR A 316 -19.32 -97.13 -45.97
CA THR A 316 -19.26 -97.60 -47.36
C THR A 316 -17.83 -97.69 -47.89
N GLU A 317 -16.94 -96.75 -47.56
CA GLU A 317 -15.53 -96.80 -47.93
C GLU A 317 -14.82 -97.96 -47.21
N LYS A 318 -15.14 -98.21 -45.93
CA LYS A 318 -14.64 -99.39 -45.20
C LYS A 318 -15.11 -100.70 -45.84
N GLU A 319 -16.37 -100.82 -46.25
CA GLU A 319 -16.90 -102.00 -46.94
C GLU A 319 -16.27 -102.21 -48.32
N VAL A 320 -16.03 -101.13 -49.08
CA VAL A 320 -15.30 -101.18 -50.36
C VAL A 320 -13.85 -101.63 -50.18
N ILE A 321 -13.12 -101.08 -49.19
CA ILE A 321 -11.72 -101.47 -48.96
C ILE A 321 -11.62 -102.92 -48.46
N LEU A 322 -12.57 -103.37 -47.62
CA LEU A 322 -12.67 -104.77 -47.20
C LEU A 322 -13.01 -105.71 -48.37
N SER A 323 -13.90 -105.33 -49.28
CA SER A 323 -14.25 -106.15 -50.46
C SER A 323 -13.12 -106.23 -51.49
N GLN A 324 -12.18 -105.28 -51.47
CA GLN A 324 -10.95 -105.28 -52.28
C GLN A 324 -9.75 -105.97 -51.60
N GLY A 325 -9.93 -106.57 -50.41
CA GLY A 325 -8.87 -107.28 -49.68
C GLY A 325 -7.80 -106.37 -49.07
N GLY A 326 -8.06 -105.06 -48.93
CA GLY A 326 -7.13 -104.09 -48.39
C GLY A 326 -7.21 -103.92 -46.86
N ASP A 327 -6.10 -103.50 -46.24
CA ASP A 327 -6.08 -103.07 -44.84
C ASP A 327 -6.83 -101.73 -44.67
N ALA A 328 -8.11 -101.86 -44.32
CA ALA A 328 -9.03 -100.73 -44.16
C ALA A 328 -8.59 -99.74 -43.07
N PHE A 329 -7.87 -100.17 -42.04
CA PHE A 329 -7.36 -99.24 -41.01
C PHE A 329 -6.23 -98.38 -41.57
N LYS A 330 -5.27 -99.00 -42.26
CA LYS A 330 -4.12 -98.30 -42.84
C LYS A 330 -4.53 -97.34 -43.96
N TYR A 331 -5.42 -97.76 -44.85
CA TYR A 331 -5.90 -96.91 -45.94
C TYR A 331 -6.68 -95.68 -45.43
N LEU A 332 -7.68 -95.89 -44.56
CA LEU A 332 -8.48 -94.79 -44.00
C LEU A 332 -7.65 -93.83 -43.14
N PHE A 333 -6.59 -94.31 -42.46
CA PHE A 333 -5.68 -93.45 -41.70
C PHE A 333 -4.82 -92.55 -42.60
N HIS A 334 -4.21 -93.11 -43.65
CA HIS A 334 -3.45 -92.31 -44.61
C HIS A 334 -4.33 -91.30 -45.38
N GLN A 335 -5.52 -91.73 -45.82
CA GLN A 335 -6.50 -90.88 -46.49
C GLN A 335 -6.97 -89.73 -45.59
N ARG A 336 -7.30 -90.00 -44.32
CA ARG A 336 -7.67 -88.96 -43.33
C ARG A 336 -6.53 -87.98 -43.10
N ARG A 337 -5.30 -88.46 -42.89
CA ARG A 337 -4.13 -87.59 -42.64
C ARG A 337 -3.77 -86.72 -43.84
N HIS A 338 -4.02 -87.19 -45.07
CA HIS A 338 -3.91 -86.37 -46.28
C HIS A 338 -5.00 -85.29 -46.34
N GLN A 339 -6.25 -85.64 -46.02
CA GLN A 339 -7.37 -84.69 -45.95
C GLN A 339 -7.19 -83.63 -44.85
N GLU A 340 -6.61 -83.99 -43.70
CA GLU A 340 -6.26 -83.06 -42.62
C GLU A 340 -5.15 -82.09 -43.05
N LEU A 341 -4.11 -82.56 -43.74
CA LEU A 341 -3.06 -81.70 -44.30
C LEU A 341 -3.60 -80.77 -45.39
N GLU A 342 -4.48 -81.24 -46.28
CA GLU A 342 -5.15 -80.36 -47.25
C GLU A 342 -6.06 -79.34 -46.57
N ALA A 343 -6.80 -79.73 -45.53
CA ALA A 343 -7.66 -78.83 -44.79
C ALA A 343 -6.86 -77.74 -44.07
N GLN A 344 -5.73 -78.10 -43.42
CA GLN A 344 -4.80 -77.13 -42.82
C GLN A 344 -4.20 -76.21 -43.89
N LYS A 345 -3.80 -76.74 -45.05
CA LYS A 345 -3.25 -75.93 -46.15
C LYS A 345 -4.29 -74.94 -46.70
N ARG A 346 -5.54 -75.37 -46.93
CA ARG A 346 -6.62 -74.48 -47.36
C ARG A 346 -6.97 -73.42 -46.31
N ALA A 347 -7.05 -73.81 -45.04
CA ALA A 347 -7.30 -72.86 -43.94
C ALA A 347 -6.18 -71.81 -43.84
N PHE A 348 -4.91 -72.21 -43.99
CA PHE A 348 -3.79 -71.29 -44.04
C PHE A 348 -3.81 -70.40 -45.30
N GLU A 349 -4.18 -70.93 -46.47
CA GLU A 349 -4.34 -70.13 -47.69
C GLU A 349 -5.51 -69.12 -47.58
N GLU A 350 -6.60 -69.47 -46.89
CA GLU A 350 -7.71 -68.55 -46.59
C GLU A 350 -7.32 -67.52 -45.52
N GLU A 351 -6.60 -67.89 -44.48
CA GLU A 351 -6.07 -66.94 -43.50
C GLU A 351 -5.05 -65.98 -44.14
N GLN A 352 -4.19 -66.46 -45.04
CA GLN A 352 -3.28 -65.63 -45.83
C GLN A 352 -4.02 -64.69 -46.78
N LYS A 353 -5.16 -65.12 -47.36
CA LYS A 353 -6.04 -64.23 -48.16
C LYS A 353 -6.71 -63.18 -47.29
N LEU A 354 -7.23 -63.56 -46.12
CA LEU A 354 -7.85 -62.64 -45.16
C LEU A 354 -6.84 -61.62 -44.62
N ARG A 355 -5.65 -62.05 -44.17
CA ARG A 355 -4.58 -61.15 -43.74
C ARG A 355 -4.12 -60.22 -44.88
N LYS A 356 -4.05 -60.70 -46.13
CA LYS A 356 -3.77 -59.84 -47.29
C LYS A 356 -4.89 -58.82 -47.54
N GLN A 357 -6.17 -59.21 -47.42
CA GLN A 357 -7.28 -58.26 -47.50
C GLN A 357 -7.32 -57.29 -46.32
N GLU A 358 -6.95 -57.70 -45.11
CA GLU A 358 -6.83 -56.82 -43.94
C GLU A 358 -5.69 -55.82 -44.11
N ILE A 359 -4.52 -56.26 -44.61
CA ILE A 359 -3.38 -55.39 -44.92
C ILE A 359 -3.75 -54.41 -46.05
N VAL A 360 -4.39 -54.87 -47.13
CA VAL A 360 -4.87 -53.99 -48.21
C VAL A 360 -5.93 -53.00 -47.68
N ASN A 361 -6.86 -53.42 -46.82
CA ASN A 361 -7.84 -52.53 -46.21
C ASN A 361 -7.20 -51.56 -45.19
N ARG A 362 -6.11 -51.94 -44.50
CA ARG A 362 -5.31 -51.02 -43.68
C ARG A 362 -4.60 -50.00 -44.56
N ILE A 363 -3.92 -50.44 -45.62
CA ILE A 363 -3.22 -49.55 -46.56
C ILE A 363 -4.23 -48.59 -47.19
N LEU A 364 -5.34 -49.06 -47.74
CA LEU A 364 -6.39 -48.19 -48.30
C LEU A 364 -7.02 -47.26 -47.25
N LYS A 365 -7.03 -47.64 -45.96
CA LYS A 365 -7.51 -46.76 -44.88
C LYS A 365 -6.46 -45.74 -44.44
N GLU A 366 -5.18 -46.11 -44.35
CA GLU A 366 -4.08 -45.19 -44.09
C GLU A 366 -3.88 -44.23 -45.27
N GLU A 367 -3.98 -44.71 -46.51
CA GLU A 367 -3.95 -43.95 -47.76
C GLU A 367 -5.20 -43.05 -47.89
N ALA A 368 -6.39 -43.48 -47.46
CA ALA A 368 -7.57 -42.61 -47.39
C ALA A 368 -7.51 -41.61 -46.22
N GLU A 369 -6.89 -41.94 -45.09
CA GLU A 369 -6.62 -41.00 -43.99
C GLU A 369 -5.51 -40.01 -44.36
N GLU A 370 -4.53 -40.43 -45.15
CA GLU A 370 -3.44 -39.59 -45.64
C GLU A 370 -3.89 -38.74 -46.83
N GLU A 371 -4.76 -39.25 -47.71
CA GLU A 371 -5.56 -38.43 -48.63
C GLU A 371 -6.43 -37.45 -47.85
N GLN A 372 -7.06 -37.82 -46.72
CA GLN A 372 -7.78 -36.84 -45.90
C GLN A 372 -6.85 -35.83 -45.22
N ARG A 373 -5.59 -36.17 -44.92
CA ARG A 373 -4.58 -35.20 -44.46
C ARG A 373 -4.18 -34.27 -45.62
N LYS A 374 -3.82 -34.82 -46.78
CA LYS A 374 -3.44 -34.12 -48.03
C LYS A 374 -4.60 -33.30 -48.66
N ARG A 375 -5.86 -33.69 -48.49
CA ARG A 375 -7.06 -32.93 -48.92
C ARG A 375 -7.57 -31.94 -47.86
N ARG A 376 -7.14 -32.07 -46.60
CA ARG A 376 -7.26 -31.00 -45.58
C ARG A 376 -6.06 -30.04 -45.60
N GLN A 377 -5.05 -30.32 -46.41
CA GLN A 377 -3.84 -29.51 -46.58
C GLN A 377 -3.55 -29.28 -48.07
N HIS A 378 -4.32 -28.38 -48.72
CA HIS A 378 -4.02 -27.58 -49.93
C HIS A 378 -5.28 -27.36 -50.82
N PRO A 379 -5.30 -26.37 -51.75
CA PRO A 379 -4.31 -25.31 -52.03
C PRO A 379 -4.88 -23.86 -52.08
N LEU A 380 -3.98 -22.89 -52.33
CA LEU A 380 -4.21 -21.55 -52.95
C LEU A 380 -5.07 -20.49 -52.21
N SER A 381 -4.44 -19.39 -51.74
CA SER A 381 -4.44 -18.06 -52.42
C SER A 381 -4.26 -16.78 -51.53
N LYS A 382 -3.00 -16.50 -51.13
CA LYS A 382 -2.40 -15.12 -51.00
C LYS A 382 -2.96 -14.14 -49.91
N PRO A 383 -2.20 -13.10 -49.47
CA PRO A 383 -1.40 -13.26 -48.23
C PRO A 383 -1.53 -12.10 -47.20
N ILE A 384 -0.88 -12.23 -46.04
CA ILE A 384 -0.13 -11.18 -45.29
C ILE A 384 0.48 -11.78 -44.00
N ASN A 385 1.67 -11.31 -43.60
CA ASN A 385 2.56 -11.98 -42.64
C ASN A 385 2.24 -11.79 -41.15
N ARG A 386 2.45 -12.87 -40.36
CA ARG A 386 3.05 -12.84 -39.00
C ARG A 386 3.56 -14.25 -38.62
N ARG A 387 4.88 -14.49 -38.76
CA ARG A 387 5.55 -15.77 -38.46
C ARG A 387 5.54 -16.09 -36.95
N THR A 388 5.40 -17.37 -36.61
CA THR A 388 5.47 -17.87 -35.22
C THR A 388 6.91 -17.96 -34.72
N LEU A 389 7.14 -17.94 -33.41
CA LEU A 389 8.49 -18.00 -32.83
C LEU A 389 9.25 -19.28 -33.19
N ARG A 390 8.53 -20.41 -33.27
CA ARG A 390 9.08 -21.73 -33.57
C ARG A 390 9.68 -21.82 -34.97
N ASP A 391 9.06 -21.14 -35.93
CA ASP A 391 9.50 -21.12 -37.34
C ASP A 391 10.77 -20.28 -37.49
N LYS A 392 10.88 -19.17 -36.73
CA LYS A 392 12.13 -18.40 -36.63
C LYS A 392 13.27 -19.20 -36.00
N THR A 393 12.96 -20.10 -35.05
CA THR A 393 13.95 -20.93 -34.37
C THR A 393 14.51 -22.00 -35.33
N TRP A 394 13.65 -22.61 -36.15
CA TRP A 394 14.10 -23.58 -37.16
C TRP A 394 14.88 -22.93 -38.31
N GLN A 395 14.53 -21.72 -38.73
CA GLN A 395 15.35 -20.96 -39.69
C GLN A 395 16.75 -20.68 -39.11
N TYR A 396 16.85 -20.21 -37.86
CA TYR A 396 18.14 -19.96 -37.19
C TYR A 396 19.03 -21.20 -36.96
N ILE A 397 18.48 -22.41 -37.10
CA ILE A 397 19.19 -23.69 -36.99
C ILE A 397 19.55 -24.22 -38.39
N SER A 398 18.77 -23.86 -39.41
CA SER A 398 19.07 -24.08 -40.82
C SER A 398 20.30 -23.26 -41.23
N ASP A 399 20.25 -21.94 -41.01
CA ASP A 399 21.21 -20.94 -41.51
C ASP A 399 22.57 -20.94 -40.76
N PHE A 400 22.91 -22.06 -40.10
CA PHE A 400 24.13 -22.25 -39.31
C PHE A 400 24.95 -23.48 -39.78
N CYS A 401 24.48 -24.24 -40.79
CA CYS A 401 25.03 -25.55 -41.14
C CYS A 401 25.84 -25.63 -42.45
N GLU A 402 25.59 -24.78 -43.46
CA GLU A 402 26.40 -24.73 -44.70
C GLU A 402 27.41 -23.56 -44.70
N GLY A 403 28.67 -23.84 -44.35
CA GLY A 403 29.70 -22.81 -44.19
C GLY A 403 30.44 -22.41 -45.47
N LYS A 404 30.25 -21.16 -45.95
CA LYS A 404 31.13 -20.49 -46.96
C LYS A 404 31.50 -19.03 -46.64
N SER A 405 32.37 -18.87 -45.64
CA SER A 405 33.59 -18.06 -45.72
C SER A 405 33.56 -16.61 -46.28
N VAL A 406 33.74 -15.62 -45.36
CA VAL A 406 34.63 -14.42 -45.52
C VAL A 406 34.05 -13.25 -46.38
N LEU A 407 34.24 -11.94 -46.13
CA LEU A 407 35.28 -11.08 -45.49
C LEU A 407 34.64 -9.90 -44.67
N THR A 408 35.34 -9.40 -43.63
CA THR A 408 35.45 -7.99 -43.08
C THR A 408 34.37 -6.90 -43.32
N SER A 409 34.18 -5.88 -42.45
CA SER A 409 34.94 -5.39 -41.27
C SER A 409 34.17 -4.32 -40.45
N GLN A 410 34.55 -4.16 -39.16
CA GLN A 410 34.54 -2.91 -38.36
C GLN A 410 33.18 -2.22 -38.05
N GLN A 411 32.97 -1.58 -36.89
CA GLN A 411 33.69 -1.59 -35.60
C GLN A 411 32.74 -1.20 -34.44
N GLU A 412 32.92 -1.87 -33.30
CA GLU A 412 33.00 -1.30 -31.93
C GLU A 412 32.03 -0.19 -31.45
N ARG A 413 31.23 -0.48 -30.40
CA ARG A 413 31.40 0.00 -29.00
C ARG A 413 30.57 1.27 -28.71
N GLU A 414 30.04 1.52 -27.50
CA GLU A 414 30.07 0.73 -26.26
C GLU A 414 28.77 0.90 -25.45
N ARG A 415 28.69 0.07 -24.40
CA ARG A 415 27.90 0.19 -23.16
C ARG A 415 27.90 1.63 -22.57
N GLU A 416 26.97 2.04 -21.71
CA GLU A 416 26.28 1.25 -20.68
C GLU A 416 24.92 1.86 -20.22
N LEU A 417 24.11 1.04 -19.53
CA LEU A 417 23.01 1.31 -18.58
C LEU A 417 22.39 2.75 -18.44
N LEU A 418 21.05 2.86 -18.55
CA LEU A 418 20.09 3.22 -17.45
C LEU A 418 18.69 3.69 -17.94
N LEU A 419 17.66 3.32 -17.15
CA LEU A 419 16.39 4.05 -16.83
C LEU A 419 15.53 4.76 -17.91
N TYR A 420 14.45 4.07 -18.34
CA TYR A 420 13.06 4.60 -18.53
C TYR A 420 12.79 5.70 -19.62
N PRO A 421 11.51 6.01 -20.00
CA PRO A 421 11.17 6.18 -21.43
C PRO A 421 10.31 7.40 -21.82
N LYS A 422 9.90 7.43 -23.12
CA LYS A 422 9.07 8.43 -23.87
C LYS A 422 9.93 9.58 -24.46
N THR A 423 9.53 10.32 -25.50
CA THR A 423 8.19 10.48 -26.11
C THR A 423 8.25 10.84 -27.63
N VAL A 424 7.49 10.11 -28.45
CA VAL A 424 6.66 10.55 -29.62
C VAL A 424 7.08 11.72 -30.53
N CYS A 425 7.03 11.47 -31.85
CA CYS A 425 6.54 12.42 -32.87
C CYS A 425 5.67 11.64 -33.89
N VAL A 426 4.33 11.69 -33.87
CA VAL A 426 3.43 12.61 -34.64
C VAL A 426 3.78 12.68 -36.14
N ILE A 427 2.93 12.15 -37.03
CA ILE A 427 1.94 12.87 -37.88
C ILE A 427 0.98 11.79 -38.45
N LYS A 428 -0.35 11.79 -38.17
CA LYS A 428 -1.47 12.36 -38.97
C LYS A 428 -1.47 11.99 -40.47
N ALA A 429 -2.57 11.60 -41.13
CA ALA A 429 -3.94 11.28 -40.72
C ALA A 429 -4.73 10.65 -41.92
N ILE A 430 -6.04 10.43 -41.73
CA ILE A 430 -7.09 10.19 -42.73
C ILE A 430 -7.35 8.72 -43.16
N SER A 431 -8.64 8.42 -43.19
CA SER A 431 -9.35 7.16 -43.28
C SER A 431 -9.44 6.49 -44.66
N SER A 432 -9.73 5.18 -44.61
CA SER A 432 -10.70 4.44 -45.44
C SER A 432 -10.33 3.84 -46.81
N GLU A 433 -10.77 2.58 -46.91
CA GLU A 433 -11.26 1.80 -48.07
C GLU A 433 -10.33 1.12 -49.12
N SER A 434 -10.49 -0.21 -49.14
CA SER A 434 -10.46 -1.17 -50.26
C SER A 434 -9.20 -1.52 -51.08
N VAL A 435 -8.71 -2.75 -50.82
CA VAL A 435 -8.46 -3.87 -51.78
C VAL A 435 -7.36 -3.75 -52.88
N GLN A 436 -6.27 -4.53 -52.67
CA GLN A 436 -5.31 -5.08 -53.67
C GLN A 436 -4.43 -4.05 -54.44
N VAL A 437 -3.24 -4.35 -55.00
CA VAL A 437 -2.60 -5.60 -55.51
C VAL A 437 -1.11 -5.72 -55.06
N ASP A 438 -0.52 -6.92 -55.18
CA ASP A 438 0.92 -7.29 -55.00
C ASP A 438 1.94 -6.49 -55.86
N LEU A 439 3.19 -6.35 -55.37
CA LEU A 439 4.43 -6.66 -56.12
C LEU A 439 5.73 -6.67 -55.25
N GLY A 440 6.68 -7.57 -55.56
CA GLY A 440 8.15 -7.54 -55.28
C GLY A 440 8.64 -7.38 -53.81
N SER A 441 9.42 -8.30 -53.21
CA SER A 441 10.75 -8.85 -53.57
C SER A 441 11.81 -7.74 -53.70
N ILE A 442 12.99 -7.75 -53.05
CA ILE A 442 14.01 -8.81 -52.77
C ILE A 442 14.54 -8.56 -51.32
N SER A 443 14.74 -9.49 -50.37
CA SER A 443 15.31 -10.87 -50.34
C SER A 443 16.87 -10.87 -50.28
N THR A 444 17.62 -11.82 -49.69
CA THR A 444 17.34 -12.97 -48.79
C THR A 444 18.68 -13.60 -48.30
N GLU A 445 18.64 -14.77 -47.63
CA GLU A 445 19.63 -15.88 -47.74
C GLU A 445 21.05 -15.63 -47.14
N ASP A 446 21.92 -16.63 -46.95
CA ASP A 446 21.84 -18.08 -47.25
C ASP A 446 21.29 -18.94 -46.07
N GLU A 447 21.63 -20.24 -46.04
CA GLU A 447 20.90 -21.38 -45.43
C GLU A 447 21.96 -22.55 -45.20
N VAL A 448 21.85 -23.88 -44.99
CA VAL A 448 20.84 -24.94 -44.70
C VAL A 448 21.58 -26.33 -44.53
N LEU A 449 20.83 -27.46 -44.48
CA LEU A 449 21.10 -28.83 -45.00
C LEU A 449 21.94 -29.93 -44.29
N ALA A 450 21.64 -31.16 -44.75
CA ALA A 450 22.14 -32.50 -44.36
C ALA A 450 21.82 -33.55 -45.48
N GLU A 451 22.20 -34.83 -45.26
CA GLU A 451 21.78 -36.04 -46.04
C GLU A 451 22.29 -36.15 -47.51
N PRO A 452 22.09 -37.27 -48.27
CA PRO A 452 21.25 -38.47 -48.04
C PRO A 452 21.96 -39.84 -48.20
N ASP A 453 21.21 -40.96 -48.05
CA ASP A 453 21.65 -42.30 -48.44
C ASP A 453 20.61 -43.09 -49.29
N ILE A 454 20.92 -43.16 -50.60
CA ILE A 454 20.48 -44.07 -51.68
C ILE A 454 19.01 -44.54 -51.80
N SER A 455 18.47 -44.36 -53.02
CA SER A 455 17.24 -44.96 -53.54
C SER A 455 17.50 -45.85 -54.77
N GLY A 456 16.74 -46.93 -54.98
CA GLY A 456 16.68 -47.62 -56.27
C GLY A 456 16.30 -49.10 -56.25
N LEU A 457 15.09 -49.44 -56.71
CA LEU A 457 14.65 -50.81 -56.99
C LEU A 457 13.60 -50.79 -58.13
N TRP A 458 13.58 -51.82 -58.99
CA TRP A 458 12.73 -51.98 -60.20
C TRP A 458 13.08 -51.00 -61.37
N ASN A 459 13.57 -51.45 -62.54
CA ASN A 459 12.73 -52.07 -63.58
C ASN A 459 13.49 -52.48 -64.87
N LYS A 460 12.87 -53.39 -65.65
CA LYS A 460 12.92 -53.60 -67.12
C LYS A 460 14.16 -54.19 -67.84
N GLU A 461 13.95 -55.44 -68.29
CA GLU A 461 13.98 -55.90 -69.70
C GLU A 461 15.29 -55.92 -70.53
N SER A 462 15.61 -57.10 -71.08
CA SER A 462 16.13 -57.37 -72.46
C SER A 462 17.31 -58.35 -72.57
N TYR A 463 17.02 -59.47 -73.24
CA TYR A 463 17.89 -60.52 -73.76
C TYR A 463 19.16 -60.03 -74.48
N GLN A 464 20.28 -60.77 -74.34
CA GLN A 464 20.87 -61.53 -75.46
C GLN A 464 21.87 -62.64 -75.01
N VAL A 465 22.11 -63.58 -75.93
CA VAL A 465 22.90 -64.83 -75.87
C VAL A 465 23.58 -64.96 -77.25
N PRO A 466 24.38 -65.99 -77.62
CA PRO A 466 25.18 -66.99 -76.88
C PRO A 466 26.65 -67.03 -77.36
N LYS A 467 27.41 -68.11 -77.04
CA LYS A 467 28.25 -68.97 -77.95
C LYS A 467 29.25 -69.83 -77.13
N GLU A 468 29.18 -71.17 -77.19
CA GLU A 468 29.74 -72.13 -78.19
C GLU A 468 31.25 -72.45 -78.00
N ASP A 469 31.79 -73.63 -78.30
CA ASP A 469 31.29 -75.03 -78.26
C ASP A 469 32.44 -76.03 -78.57
N MET A 470 32.12 -77.32 -78.75
CA MET A 470 32.93 -78.41 -79.37
C MET A 470 34.07 -79.02 -78.53
N GLU A 471 34.14 -80.33 -78.23
CA GLU A 471 34.06 -81.57 -79.04
C GLU A 471 35.30 -81.92 -79.89
N ARG A 472 35.82 -83.16 -79.72
CA ARG A 472 35.92 -84.20 -80.79
C ARG A 472 36.54 -85.54 -80.33
N LYS A 473 35.90 -86.66 -80.72
CA LYS A 473 36.51 -88.01 -80.90
C LYS A 473 37.32 -88.02 -82.23
N PRO A 474 38.16 -89.04 -82.61
CA PRO A 474 37.61 -90.28 -83.20
C PRO A 474 38.56 -91.54 -83.26
N VAL A 475 38.13 -92.59 -84.00
CA VAL A 475 38.86 -93.73 -84.63
C VAL A 475 39.93 -94.48 -83.79
N GLY A 476 39.86 -95.79 -83.53
CA GLY A 476 39.24 -96.88 -84.29
C GLY A 476 40.31 -97.83 -84.86
N GLY A 477 40.22 -99.11 -84.51
CA GLY A 477 40.97 -100.22 -85.11
C GLY A 477 40.28 -101.55 -84.75
N SER A 478 40.64 -102.70 -85.32
CA SER A 478 40.97 -102.96 -86.74
C SER A 478 40.80 -104.47 -86.97
N LYS A 479 40.50 -104.92 -88.19
CA LYS A 479 40.49 -106.37 -88.50
C LYS A 479 41.87 -107.01 -88.21
N MET A 480 42.92 -106.21 -88.28
CA MET A 480 44.32 -106.54 -87.98
C MET A 480 44.60 -106.88 -86.50
N GLU A 481 43.79 -106.39 -85.55
CA GLU A 481 43.97 -106.74 -84.12
C GLU A 481 43.74 -108.24 -83.87
N LYS A 482 42.91 -108.88 -84.71
CA LYS A 482 42.66 -110.33 -84.67
C LYS A 482 43.86 -111.15 -85.21
N ASP A 483 44.66 -110.58 -86.11
CA ASP A 483 45.93 -111.19 -86.57
C ASP A 483 47.08 -110.96 -85.57
N ILE A 484 47.09 -109.80 -84.88
CA ILE A 484 48.04 -109.53 -83.80
C ILE A 484 47.82 -110.50 -82.63
N LEU A 485 46.55 -110.81 -82.31
CA LEU A 485 46.18 -111.82 -81.32
C LEU A 485 46.77 -113.21 -81.65
N ALA A 486 46.77 -113.60 -82.93
CA ALA A 486 47.38 -114.85 -83.38
C ALA A 486 48.91 -114.87 -83.18
N ARG A 487 49.62 -113.82 -83.63
CA ARG A 487 51.09 -113.72 -83.48
C ARG A 487 51.53 -113.68 -82.01
N THR A 488 50.70 -113.16 -81.12
CA THR A 488 51.01 -113.02 -79.69
C THR A 488 51.01 -114.38 -78.96
N MET A 489 50.21 -115.36 -79.39
CA MET A 489 50.23 -116.70 -78.80
C MET A 489 51.52 -117.48 -79.09
N GLU A 490 52.22 -117.16 -80.17
CA GLU A 490 53.40 -117.90 -80.62
C GLU A 490 54.69 -117.45 -79.90
N GLN A 491 54.80 -116.16 -79.58
CA GLN A 491 55.93 -115.58 -78.86
C GLN A 491 55.99 -115.97 -77.37
N LEU A 492 54.90 -116.50 -76.80
CA LEU A 492 54.81 -116.90 -75.39
C LEU A 492 55.63 -118.14 -75.01
N ARG A 493 56.20 -118.87 -75.99
CA ARG A 493 56.90 -120.14 -75.79
C ARG A 493 58.43 -120.03 -75.62
N SER A 494 59.03 -118.85 -75.76
CA SER A 494 60.49 -118.66 -75.78
C SER A 494 61.12 -118.06 -74.51
N GLY A 495 60.42 -118.14 -73.36
CA GLY A 495 61.06 -118.22 -72.03
C GLY A 495 61.47 -116.91 -71.32
N VAL A 496 61.02 -115.74 -71.77
CA VAL A 496 61.49 -114.42 -71.29
C VAL A 496 60.67 -113.91 -70.09
N VAL A 497 61.33 -113.23 -69.12
CA VAL A 497 60.68 -112.47 -68.03
C VAL A 497 59.69 -111.48 -68.62
N GLN A 498 58.40 -111.71 -68.40
CA GLN A 498 57.39 -111.15 -69.28
C GLN A 498 56.81 -109.84 -68.74
N LYS A 499 56.96 -108.77 -69.53
CA LYS A 499 56.21 -107.52 -69.32
C LYS A 499 54.71 -107.81 -69.43
N GLN A 500 54.03 -107.78 -68.29
CA GLN A 500 52.64 -108.16 -68.18
C GLN A 500 51.76 -106.95 -68.58
N VAL A 501 51.43 -106.86 -69.88
CA VAL A 501 50.66 -105.75 -70.45
C VAL A 501 49.21 -106.17 -70.67
N VAL A 502 48.27 -105.48 -70.04
CA VAL A 502 46.82 -105.71 -70.22
C VAL A 502 46.12 -104.39 -70.49
N SER A 503 45.24 -104.37 -71.49
CA SER A 503 44.51 -103.17 -71.94
C SER A 503 45.42 -101.94 -72.17
N GLY A 504 46.59 -102.16 -72.79
CA GLY A 504 47.59 -101.12 -73.06
C GLY A 504 48.38 -100.63 -71.84
N ARG A 505 48.09 -101.14 -70.63
CA ARG A 505 48.80 -100.80 -69.40
C ARG A 505 49.83 -101.87 -69.09
N GLU A 506 51.12 -101.53 -69.17
CA GLU A 506 52.18 -102.29 -68.50
C GLU A 506 51.85 -102.37 -67.01
N PHE A 507 51.87 -103.56 -66.40
CA PHE A 507 51.74 -103.69 -64.95
C PHE A 507 52.96 -103.06 -64.26
N LYS A 508 52.78 -101.85 -63.73
CA LYS A 508 53.78 -101.10 -62.98
C LYS A 508 53.40 -101.10 -61.50
N GLY A 509 53.87 -102.11 -60.78
CA GLY A 509 53.58 -102.32 -59.37
C GLY A 509 54.34 -103.52 -58.79
N ARG A 510 54.17 -103.78 -57.49
CA ARG A 510 54.69 -105.02 -56.86
C ARG A 510 53.89 -106.21 -57.40
N PRO A 511 54.51 -107.33 -57.83
CA PRO A 511 53.77 -108.48 -58.38
C PRO A 511 52.76 -109.08 -57.40
N PHE A 512 53.07 -109.03 -56.11
CA PHE A 512 52.16 -109.40 -55.03
C PHE A 512 52.05 -108.27 -54.00
N ASN A 513 50.85 -108.07 -53.47
CA ASN A 513 50.58 -107.18 -52.35
C ASN A 513 50.49 -107.99 -51.06
N SER A 514 51.29 -107.62 -50.05
CA SER A 514 51.23 -108.20 -48.71
C SER A 514 50.16 -107.52 -47.85
N LYS A 515 49.44 -108.31 -47.05
CA LYS A 515 48.61 -107.85 -45.93
C LYS A 515 49.06 -108.57 -44.65
N PRO A 516 49.55 -107.87 -43.61
CA PRO A 516 49.88 -106.43 -43.57
C PRO A 516 51.07 -106.08 -44.49
N GLU A 517 51.24 -104.79 -44.80
CA GLU A 517 52.40 -104.32 -45.59
C GLU A 517 53.72 -104.39 -44.79
N VAL A 518 53.68 -104.17 -43.46
CA VAL A 518 54.85 -104.23 -42.56
C VAL A 518 54.63 -105.19 -41.38
N ILE A 519 55.63 -106.03 -41.14
CA ILE A 519 55.63 -107.07 -40.11
C ILE A 519 56.17 -106.48 -38.80
N HIS A 520 55.44 -105.55 -38.18
CA HIS A 520 55.83 -104.97 -36.87
C HIS A 520 55.40 -105.84 -35.67
N PHE A 521 56.33 -106.08 -34.74
CA PHE A 521 56.13 -106.62 -33.38
C PHE A 521 56.46 -105.52 -32.34
N LYS A 522 55.45 -104.94 -31.68
CA LYS A 522 55.59 -103.82 -30.73
C LYS A 522 55.58 -104.31 -29.27
N ASP A 523 56.26 -103.57 -28.39
CA ASP A 523 56.28 -103.73 -26.93
C ASP A 523 56.68 -105.14 -26.45
N PHE A 524 57.65 -105.77 -27.13
CA PHE A 524 58.00 -107.16 -26.89
C PHE A 524 58.64 -107.40 -25.50
N ASP A 525 58.43 -108.60 -24.97
CA ASP A 525 59.15 -109.13 -23.81
C ASP A 525 60.18 -110.17 -24.27
N ILE A 526 61.36 -110.18 -23.66
CA ILE A 526 62.41 -111.18 -23.94
C ILE A 526 61.86 -112.58 -23.65
N GLY A 527 62.10 -113.54 -24.55
CA GLY A 527 61.74 -114.95 -24.35
C GLY A 527 60.28 -115.32 -24.65
N LYS A 528 59.37 -114.36 -24.90
CA LYS A 528 58.02 -114.68 -25.42
C LYS A 528 58.07 -114.95 -26.92
N VAL A 529 57.36 -115.99 -27.39
CA VAL A 529 57.25 -116.30 -28.82
C VAL A 529 56.07 -115.55 -29.43
N TYR A 530 56.32 -114.83 -30.52
CA TYR A 530 55.30 -114.08 -31.27
C TYR A 530 55.07 -114.73 -32.64
N LYS A 531 53.84 -114.69 -33.16
CA LYS A 531 53.51 -115.17 -34.51
C LYS A 531 52.65 -114.14 -35.25
N LYS A 532 52.87 -114.00 -36.56
CA LYS A 532 52.11 -113.10 -37.44
C LYS A 532 51.84 -113.79 -38.77
N LYS A 533 50.57 -113.82 -39.17
CA LYS A 533 50.13 -114.35 -40.46
C LYS A 533 50.15 -113.22 -41.50
N ILE A 534 50.56 -113.54 -42.72
CA ILE A 534 50.64 -112.60 -43.85
C ILE A 534 49.91 -113.23 -45.04
N THR A 535 49.11 -112.43 -45.74
CA THR A 535 48.45 -112.84 -46.99
C THR A 535 49.14 -112.15 -48.17
N LEU A 536 49.61 -112.91 -49.14
CA LEU A 536 50.16 -112.41 -50.41
C LEU A 536 49.09 -112.53 -51.50
N ILE A 537 48.68 -111.40 -52.06
CA ILE A 537 47.64 -111.32 -53.10
C ILE A 537 48.31 -111.05 -54.43
N ASN A 538 48.03 -111.85 -55.48
CA ASN A 538 48.50 -111.57 -56.83
C ASN A 538 47.88 -110.25 -57.30
N ALA A 539 48.69 -109.20 -57.39
CA ALA A 539 48.27 -107.86 -57.77
C ALA A 539 48.25 -107.65 -59.30
N THR A 540 48.84 -108.59 -60.04
CA THR A 540 49.01 -108.48 -61.49
C THR A 540 47.73 -108.81 -62.26
N TYR A 541 47.67 -108.35 -63.52
CA TYR A 541 46.46 -108.45 -64.34
C TYR A 541 46.17 -109.85 -64.93
N THR A 542 47.08 -110.82 -64.80
CA THR A 542 46.87 -112.20 -65.27
C THR A 542 47.39 -113.22 -64.25
N ILE A 543 47.39 -114.51 -64.61
CA ILE A 543 47.97 -115.58 -63.79
C ILE A 543 49.45 -115.28 -63.50
N ASN A 544 49.86 -115.46 -62.24
CA ASN A 544 51.24 -115.33 -61.78
C ASN A 544 51.60 -116.50 -60.84
N TYR A 545 52.87 -116.61 -60.48
CA TYR A 545 53.41 -117.65 -59.59
C TYR A 545 54.27 -116.96 -58.52
N CYS A 546 54.40 -117.57 -57.33
CA CYS A 546 55.20 -117.02 -56.24
C CYS A 546 56.10 -118.10 -55.60
N LYS A 547 57.35 -117.75 -55.33
CA LYS A 547 58.34 -118.60 -54.64
C LYS A 547 59.07 -117.80 -53.56
N LEU A 548 59.25 -118.36 -52.37
CA LEU A 548 60.07 -117.77 -51.30
C LEU A 548 61.56 -117.77 -51.69
N VAL A 549 62.28 -116.72 -51.32
CA VAL A 549 63.74 -116.59 -51.51
C VAL A 549 64.49 -116.67 -50.18
N GLY A 550 64.03 -115.97 -49.13
CA GLY A 550 64.65 -116.03 -47.81
C GLY A 550 64.35 -114.83 -46.90
N VAL A 551 65.15 -114.70 -45.83
CA VAL A 551 65.11 -113.63 -44.82
C VAL A 551 66.50 -113.01 -44.68
N GLU A 552 66.53 -111.71 -44.40
CA GLU A 552 67.76 -110.92 -44.19
C GLU A 552 68.60 -111.42 -43.01
N GLU A 553 69.92 -111.31 -43.11
CA GLU A 553 70.85 -112.10 -42.29
C GLU A 553 70.81 -111.78 -40.80
N ASN A 554 70.60 -110.51 -40.47
CA ASN A 554 70.46 -110.01 -39.09
C ASN A 554 69.19 -110.50 -38.37
N LEU A 555 68.28 -111.17 -39.07
CA LEU A 555 67.02 -111.69 -38.54
C LEU A 555 66.94 -113.23 -38.53
N LYS A 556 67.88 -113.94 -39.16
CA LYS A 556 67.85 -115.42 -39.32
C LYS A 556 67.70 -116.18 -37.99
N ASP A 557 68.39 -115.73 -36.94
CA ASP A 557 68.34 -116.39 -35.62
C ASP A 557 67.02 -116.15 -34.86
N PHE A 558 66.32 -115.05 -35.17
CA PHE A 558 65.11 -114.63 -34.47
C PHE A 558 63.82 -115.03 -35.18
N ILE A 559 63.86 -115.40 -36.47
CA ILE A 559 62.68 -115.44 -37.35
C ILE A 559 62.59 -116.73 -38.19
N HIS A 560 61.44 -117.40 -38.11
CA HIS A 560 61.09 -118.56 -38.92
C HIS A 560 59.92 -118.24 -39.86
N ILE A 561 59.92 -118.83 -41.07
CA ILE A 561 58.88 -118.60 -42.09
C ILE A 561 58.40 -119.93 -42.68
N ASP A 562 57.08 -120.13 -42.66
CA ASP A 562 56.40 -121.28 -43.25
C ASP A 562 55.62 -120.81 -44.50
N PHE A 563 55.88 -121.42 -45.67
CA PHE A 563 55.24 -121.09 -46.95
C PHE A 563 55.19 -122.30 -47.88
N GLU A 564 53.99 -122.72 -48.28
CA GLU A 564 53.77 -123.72 -49.32
C GLU A 564 53.52 -123.02 -50.67
N PRO A 565 54.32 -123.31 -51.72
CA PRO A 565 54.22 -122.58 -52.98
C PRO A 565 52.93 -122.93 -53.72
N PRO A 566 52.04 -121.94 -53.99
CA PRO A 566 50.79 -122.18 -54.70
C PRO A 566 51.04 -122.48 -56.18
N GLY A 567 50.08 -123.16 -56.82
CA GLY A 567 49.99 -123.28 -58.27
C GLY A 567 49.69 -121.93 -58.96
N PRO A 568 49.33 -121.93 -60.27
CA PRO A 568 49.00 -120.71 -61.00
C PRO A 568 47.93 -119.86 -60.30
N MET A 569 48.32 -118.69 -59.81
CA MET A 569 47.43 -117.77 -59.10
C MET A 569 46.85 -116.74 -60.08
N SER A 570 45.55 -116.82 -60.36
CA SER A 570 44.83 -115.76 -61.10
C SER A 570 44.95 -114.38 -60.43
N ALA A 571 44.69 -113.31 -61.19
CA ALA A 571 44.62 -111.95 -60.67
C ALA A 571 43.65 -111.88 -59.47
N GLY A 572 44.07 -111.28 -58.35
CA GLY A 572 43.29 -111.19 -57.12
C GLY A 572 43.26 -112.44 -56.23
N MET A 573 43.80 -113.59 -56.67
CA MET A 573 43.98 -114.76 -55.80
C MET A 573 45.02 -114.51 -54.72
N SER A 574 44.92 -115.22 -53.60
CA SER A 574 45.77 -115.05 -52.42
C SER A 574 46.37 -116.35 -51.90
N CYS A 575 47.62 -116.30 -51.45
CA CYS A 575 48.26 -117.36 -50.66
C CYS A 575 48.71 -116.82 -49.29
N GLU A 576 49.09 -117.73 -48.39
CA GLU A 576 49.35 -117.41 -46.99
C GLU A 576 50.79 -117.76 -46.59
N VAL A 577 51.37 -116.92 -45.74
CA VAL A 577 52.72 -117.06 -45.18
C VAL A 577 52.61 -116.91 -43.66
N LEU A 578 53.24 -117.80 -42.89
CA LEU A 578 53.33 -117.67 -41.44
C LEU A 578 54.73 -117.21 -41.03
N VAL A 579 54.83 -116.19 -40.19
CA VAL A 579 56.10 -115.66 -39.66
C VAL A 579 56.10 -115.77 -38.14
N THR A 580 57.13 -116.40 -37.58
CA THR A 580 57.33 -116.56 -36.12
C THR A 580 58.56 -115.78 -35.68
N PHE A 581 58.46 -114.99 -34.61
CA PHE A 581 59.54 -114.17 -34.03
C PHE A 581 59.84 -114.59 -32.57
N LYS A 582 61.13 -114.68 -32.23
CA LYS A 582 61.65 -115.04 -30.90
C LYS A 582 62.70 -114.02 -30.42
N PRO A 583 62.32 -112.95 -29.71
CA PRO A 583 63.26 -111.97 -29.16
C PRO A 583 64.15 -112.58 -28.06
N MET A 584 65.46 -112.57 -28.29
CA MET A 584 66.47 -112.97 -27.28
C MET A 584 67.29 -111.77 -26.74
N ILE A 585 67.07 -110.56 -27.26
CA ILE A 585 67.77 -109.33 -26.88
C ILE A 585 66.80 -108.15 -26.72
N ASN A 586 67.02 -107.29 -25.72
CA ASN A 586 66.20 -106.10 -25.47
C ASN A 586 66.66 -104.89 -26.31
N LYS A 587 66.57 -105.02 -27.63
CA LYS A 587 66.91 -103.97 -28.61
C LYS A 587 65.84 -103.89 -29.70
N ASP A 588 65.63 -102.70 -30.24
CA ASP A 588 64.79 -102.51 -31.43
C ASP A 588 65.51 -103.16 -32.64
N LEU A 589 64.80 -103.89 -33.52
CA LEU A 589 65.36 -104.67 -34.65
C LEU A 589 64.57 -104.44 -35.95
N GLU A 590 65.23 -104.46 -37.12
CA GLU A 590 64.63 -104.19 -38.43
C GLU A 590 65.27 -105.04 -39.55
N GLY A 591 64.52 -105.36 -40.61
CA GLY A 591 65.02 -106.10 -41.79
C GLY A 591 63.88 -106.61 -42.71
N ASN A 592 64.16 -107.53 -43.64
CA ASN A 592 63.25 -107.88 -44.74
C ASN A 592 63.06 -109.39 -45.00
N VAL A 593 61.95 -109.74 -45.66
CA VAL A 593 61.62 -111.07 -46.21
C VAL A 593 61.45 -110.98 -47.73
N SER A 594 62.03 -111.89 -48.52
CA SER A 594 62.07 -111.79 -49.99
C SER A 594 61.43 -112.95 -50.75
N PHE A 595 60.82 -112.62 -51.89
CA PHE A 595 60.05 -113.52 -52.77
C PHE A 595 60.35 -113.24 -54.26
N LEU A 596 60.04 -114.23 -55.11
CA LEU A 596 60.22 -114.21 -56.56
C LEU A 596 58.91 -114.57 -57.27
N ALA A 597 58.56 -113.82 -58.32
CA ALA A 597 57.42 -114.05 -59.20
C ALA A 597 57.80 -113.94 -60.69
N GLN A 598 56.93 -114.38 -61.60
CA GLN A 598 57.20 -114.31 -63.05
C GLN A 598 57.34 -112.87 -63.56
N THR A 599 56.68 -111.92 -62.90
CA THR A 599 56.76 -110.48 -63.19
C THR A 599 57.91 -109.77 -62.46
N GLY A 600 58.72 -110.47 -61.66
CA GLY A 600 59.85 -109.91 -60.90
C GLY A 600 59.88 -110.32 -59.43
N SER A 601 60.95 -109.94 -58.72
CA SER A 601 61.10 -110.14 -57.27
C SER A 601 60.44 -109.04 -56.43
N PHE A 602 60.09 -109.34 -55.18
CA PHE A 602 59.58 -108.37 -54.21
C PHE A 602 59.95 -108.76 -52.77
N SER A 603 59.88 -107.79 -51.85
CA SER A 603 60.18 -108.00 -50.43
C SER A 603 59.12 -107.37 -49.51
N VAL A 604 59.03 -107.87 -48.28
CA VAL A 604 58.12 -107.42 -47.21
C VAL A 604 58.94 -106.98 -45.97
N PRO A 605 58.83 -105.73 -45.50
CA PRO A 605 59.60 -105.24 -44.34
C PRO A 605 59.14 -105.78 -42.98
N LEU A 606 60.05 -105.82 -42.01
CA LEU A 606 59.88 -106.36 -40.66
C LEU A 606 60.53 -105.45 -39.61
N LYS A 607 59.87 -105.28 -38.45
CA LYS A 607 60.31 -104.39 -37.36
C LYS A 607 59.95 -104.94 -35.98
N CYS A 608 60.78 -104.73 -34.97
CA CYS A 608 60.56 -105.12 -33.58
C CYS A 608 60.94 -103.97 -32.63
N SER A 609 60.17 -103.68 -31.58
CA SER A 609 60.44 -102.52 -30.70
C SER A 609 60.09 -102.67 -29.21
N THR A 610 60.87 -101.99 -28.37
CA THR A 610 60.88 -101.99 -26.89
C THR A 610 59.97 -100.93 -26.24
N LYS A 611 59.75 -101.02 -24.91
CA LYS A 611 58.81 -100.19 -24.12
C LYS A 611 59.44 -98.87 -23.64
N LYS A 612 58.73 -97.74 -23.76
CA LYS A 612 59.20 -96.36 -23.47
C LYS A 612 58.07 -95.51 -22.83
N CYS A 613 58.38 -94.38 -22.18
CA CYS A 613 57.41 -93.41 -21.64
C CYS A 613 57.11 -92.30 -22.66
N SER A 614 55.88 -91.81 -22.81
CA SER A 614 55.57 -90.76 -23.81
C SER A 614 54.29 -89.98 -23.43
N LEU A 615 54.43 -88.70 -23.07
CA LEU A 615 53.33 -87.85 -22.58
C LEU A 615 52.90 -86.81 -23.63
N SER A 616 51.60 -86.50 -23.68
CA SER A 616 51.03 -85.45 -24.53
C SER A 616 49.77 -84.84 -23.90
N LEU A 617 49.59 -83.53 -24.04
CA LEU A 617 48.29 -82.88 -23.82
C LEU A 617 47.42 -83.00 -25.08
N ASP A 618 46.09 -82.93 -24.94
CA ASP A 618 45.17 -82.90 -26.08
C ASP A 618 44.99 -81.52 -26.72
N LYS A 619 45.32 -80.44 -25.98
CA LYS A 619 45.17 -79.04 -26.38
C LYS A 619 46.25 -78.17 -25.74
N GLU A 620 46.83 -77.26 -26.51
CA GLU A 620 47.77 -76.22 -26.02
C GLU A 620 47.06 -74.88 -25.72
N LEU A 621 45.88 -74.68 -26.32
CA LEU A 621 45.03 -73.49 -26.11
C LEU A 621 43.61 -73.92 -25.72
N ILE A 622 43.10 -73.34 -24.64
CA ILE A 622 41.74 -73.51 -24.12
C ILE A 622 41.08 -72.15 -24.13
N ASP A 623 40.65 -71.74 -25.32
CA ASP A 623 39.71 -70.66 -25.46
C ASP A 623 38.36 -71.09 -24.88
N PHE A 624 37.83 -70.33 -23.93
CA PHE A 624 36.46 -70.47 -23.44
C PHE A 624 35.45 -69.87 -24.44
N GLY A 625 35.84 -68.85 -25.20
CA GLY A 625 34.96 -68.01 -25.98
C GLY A 625 34.44 -66.84 -25.16
N THR A 626 33.15 -66.52 -25.30
CA THR A 626 32.53 -65.32 -24.74
C THR A 626 31.34 -65.65 -23.84
N TYR A 627 31.34 -65.13 -22.62
CA TYR A 627 30.33 -65.37 -21.58
C TYR A 627 29.89 -64.06 -20.92
N VAL A 628 28.75 -64.07 -20.24
CA VAL A 628 28.25 -62.92 -19.47
C VAL A 628 28.89 -62.90 -18.08
N VAL A 629 29.19 -61.71 -17.55
CA VAL A 629 29.70 -61.53 -16.18
C VAL A 629 28.78 -62.22 -15.16
N GLY A 630 29.35 -63.14 -14.38
CA GLY A 630 28.65 -63.99 -13.42
C GLY A 630 28.18 -65.36 -13.93
N GLU A 631 28.38 -65.70 -15.21
CA GLU A 631 28.22 -67.09 -15.68
C GLU A 631 29.44 -67.94 -15.28
N THR A 632 29.21 -69.23 -15.00
CA THR A 632 30.29 -70.20 -14.72
C THR A 632 30.39 -71.19 -15.86
N THR A 633 31.57 -71.32 -16.46
CA THR A 633 31.84 -72.31 -17.51
C THR A 633 33.04 -73.17 -17.17
N SER A 634 33.13 -74.37 -17.73
CA SER A 634 34.27 -75.27 -17.54
C SER A 634 34.67 -75.99 -18.82
N ARG A 635 35.97 -76.12 -19.08
CA ARG A 635 36.53 -76.91 -20.18
C ARG A 635 37.56 -77.90 -19.65
N ILE A 636 37.74 -79.02 -20.36
CA ILE A 636 38.61 -80.13 -19.92
C ILE A 636 39.85 -80.20 -20.81
N ILE A 637 41.01 -80.34 -20.15
CA ILE A 637 42.29 -80.75 -20.75
C ILE A 637 42.58 -82.21 -20.42
N THR A 638 43.21 -82.94 -21.36
CA THR A 638 43.48 -84.37 -21.24
C THR A 638 44.97 -84.64 -21.36
N LEU A 639 45.62 -84.98 -20.24
CA LEU A 639 47.00 -85.48 -20.23
C LEU A 639 46.98 -86.99 -20.55
N THR A 640 47.68 -87.40 -21.60
CA THR A 640 47.71 -88.80 -22.07
C THR A 640 49.13 -89.35 -22.07
N ASN A 641 49.31 -90.58 -21.59
CA ASN A 641 50.56 -91.32 -21.67
C ASN A 641 50.43 -92.45 -22.70
N VAL A 642 51.01 -92.24 -23.87
CA VAL A 642 51.07 -93.23 -24.98
C VAL A 642 52.16 -94.29 -24.73
N GLY A 643 52.96 -94.13 -23.68
CA GLY A 643 54.05 -95.01 -23.31
C GLY A 643 53.64 -96.23 -22.47
N GLY A 644 54.49 -97.27 -22.52
CA GLY A 644 54.42 -98.47 -21.70
C GLY A 644 55.12 -98.35 -20.33
N LEU A 645 55.37 -97.12 -19.86
CA LEU A 645 55.93 -96.78 -18.54
C LEU A 645 55.14 -95.61 -17.95
N GLY A 646 54.85 -95.63 -16.64
CA GLY A 646 54.11 -94.57 -15.93
C GLY A 646 54.99 -93.49 -15.27
N THR A 647 54.37 -92.41 -14.78
CA THR A 647 55.05 -91.29 -14.11
C THR A 647 54.08 -90.50 -13.20
N LYS A 648 54.58 -89.52 -12.44
CA LYS A 648 53.77 -88.54 -11.68
C LYS A 648 53.71 -87.19 -12.41
N PHE A 649 52.61 -86.45 -12.22
CA PHE A 649 52.39 -85.11 -12.79
C PHE A 649 51.94 -84.09 -11.73
N LYS A 650 52.18 -82.80 -11.99
CA LYS A 650 51.71 -81.65 -11.20
C LYS A 650 51.42 -80.45 -12.11
N PHE A 651 50.24 -79.84 -11.96
CA PHE A 651 49.83 -78.61 -12.64
C PHE A 651 50.13 -77.39 -11.75
N LEU A 652 50.57 -76.28 -12.36
CA LEU A 652 50.82 -74.99 -11.71
C LEU A 652 50.39 -73.82 -12.62
N PRO A 653 49.93 -72.69 -12.05
CA PRO A 653 49.93 -71.40 -12.75
C PRO A 653 51.38 -70.96 -13.07
N ASP A 654 51.57 -70.28 -14.19
CA ASP A 654 52.87 -69.79 -14.65
C ASP A 654 53.04 -68.31 -14.25
N SER A 655 53.48 -68.08 -13.00
CA SER A 655 53.40 -66.77 -12.31
C SER A 655 54.70 -65.95 -12.31
N GLU A 656 55.66 -66.23 -13.20
CA GLU A 656 56.89 -65.43 -13.35
C GLU A 656 56.59 -64.14 -14.15
N PHE A 657 56.17 -63.08 -13.45
CA PHE A 657 56.26 -61.71 -13.95
C PHE A 657 57.71 -61.22 -13.82
N TYR A 658 58.26 -60.69 -14.92
CA TYR A 658 59.53 -59.96 -14.94
C TYR A 658 59.41 -58.73 -15.85
N GLU A 659 60.07 -57.64 -15.45
CA GLU A 659 60.15 -56.37 -16.19
C GLU A 659 61.25 -56.41 -17.27
N MET A 660 61.47 -55.26 -17.94
CA MET A 660 62.55 -54.97 -18.92
C MET A 660 62.44 -55.66 -20.30
N ASP A 661 62.71 -55.02 -21.44
CA ASP A 661 63.06 -53.63 -21.76
C ASP A 661 62.75 -53.33 -23.25
N GLU A 662 62.98 -52.11 -23.73
CA GLU A 662 62.87 -51.74 -25.14
C GLU A 662 63.98 -52.34 -26.05
N SER A 663 63.67 -52.63 -27.32
CA SER A 663 64.38 -52.03 -28.48
C SER A 663 63.94 -52.57 -29.86
N GLN A 664 64.11 -51.72 -30.88
CA GLN A 664 63.77 -51.91 -32.30
C GLN A 664 64.96 -52.58 -33.07
N PRO A 665 65.03 -52.67 -34.43
CA PRO A 665 64.05 -52.36 -35.49
C PRO A 665 63.97 -53.41 -36.65
N ALA A 666 63.20 -53.08 -37.70
CA ALA A 666 63.64 -53.05 -39.12
C ALA A 666 62.85 -53.86 -40.21
N MET A 667 62.22 -53.07 -41.11
CA MET A 667 62.14 -53.23 -42.58
C MET A 667 61.14 -54.19 -43.31
N LYS A 668 60.00 -53.57 -43.69
CA LYS A 668 59.61 -53.17 -45.08
C LYS A 668 58.76 -54.11 -45.98
N ILE A 669 58.03 -53.43 -46.89
CA ILE A 669 57.21 -53.89 -48.04
C ILE A 669 55.82 -54.41 -47.59
N SER A 670 54.72 -53.63 -47.63
CA SER A 670 53.96 -53.07 -48.78
C SER A 670 53.01 -54.09 -49.44
N SER A 671 51.76 -53.77 -49.85
CA SER A 671 50.98 -52.51 -49.81
C SER A 671 49.53 -52.69 -50.34
N LEU A 672 48.62 -51.75 -50.01
CA LEU A 672 47.28 -51.50 -50.63
C LEU A 672 46.21 -52.61 -50.38
N PHE A 673 44.91 -52.35 -50.15
CA PHE A 673 44.04 -51.21 -50.49
C PHE A 673 43.00 -50.86 -49.40
N THR A 674 42.54 -49.60 -49.41
CA THR A 674 41.25 -48.97 -48.97
C THR A 674 40.11 -49.83 -48.38
N CYS A 675 39.24 -49.31 -47.50
CA CYS A 675 38.81 -47.90 -47.32
C CYS A 675 38.45 -47.54 -45.86
N GLU A 676 38.38 -46.25 -45.55
CA GLU A 676 38.05 -45.68 -44.23
C GLU A 676 36.62 -45.12 -44.19
N GLU A 677 36.02 -45.01 -42.99
CA GLU A 677 35.45 -43.73 -42.53
C GLU A 677 35.11 -43.67 -41.02
N LYS A 678 35.24 -42.45 -40.47
CA LYS A 678 34.47 -41.83 -39.37
C LYS A 678 34.63 -42.26 -37.88
N ILE A 679 35.33 -41.34 -37.20
CA ILE A 679 34.98 -40.71 -35.90
C ILE A 679 35.59 -41.33 -34.62
N ILE A 680 36.72 -40.71 -34.25
CA ILE A 680 37.36 -40.67 -32.93
C ILE A 680 36.45 -39.94 -31.93
N TYR A 681 36.24 -40.47 -30.71
CA TYR A 681 35.65 -39.68 -29.62
C TYR A 681 35.95 -40.17 -28.17
N GLU A 682 37.16 -40.69 -27.87
CA GLU A 682 37.52 -40.97 -26.45
C GLU A 682 39.02 -40.88 -26.10
N LYS A 683 39.72 -39.83 -26.56
CA LYS A 683 40.99 -39.37 -25.93
C LYS A 683 41.38 -37.96 -26.38
N ILE A 684 41.26 -36.99 -25.47
CA ILE A 684 42.09 -35.77 -25.26
C ILE A 684 41.39 -35.00 -24.11
N MET A 685 41.93 -35.14 -22.90
CA MET A 685 41.49 -34.42 -21.70
C MET A 685 42.73 -33.96 -20.93
N THR A 686 43.43 -32.95 -21.45
CA THR A 686 44.48 -32.20 -20.71
C THR A 686 44.91 -30.92 -21.44
N SER A 687 45.24 -29.89 -20.65
CA SER A 687 46.04 -28.67 -20.96
C SER A 687 45.36 -27.51 -21.72
N LEU A 688 45.85 -26.28 -21.44
CA LEU A 688 45.41 -24.95 -21.95
C LEU A 688 43.99 -24.54 -21.47
N SER A 689 43.76 -23.85 -20.34
CA SER A 689 44.56 -22.98 -19.45
C SER A 689 44.74 -21.51 -19.88
N GLU A 690 44.62 -20.61 -18.89
CA GLU A 690 44.83 -19.14 -18.91
C GLU A 690 43.74 -18.28 -19.61
N GLN A 691 43.29 -17.12 -19.09
CA GLN A 691 43.52 -16.39 -17.82
C GLN A 691 42.40 -15.32 -17.59
N GLN A 692 41.89 -15.17 -16.35
CA GLN A 692 41.44 -13.92 -15.63
C GLN A 692 40.43 -12.91 -16.28
N LEU A 693 39.61 -12.08 -15.61
CA LEU A 693 39.31 -11.73 -14.19
C LEU A 693 37.78 -11.83 -13.92
N GLU A 694 37.27 -12.18 -12.73
CA GLU A 694 36.86 -11.32 -11.56
C GLU A 694 35.90 -10.15 -11.90
N VAL A 695 34.95 -9.64 -11.08
CA VAL A 695 34.76 -9.49 -9.61
C VAL A 695 33.22 -9.41 -9.36
N ASN A 696 32.52 -9.87 -8.32
CA ASN A 696 32.74 -10.74 -7.13
C ASN A 696 31.36 -11.22 -6.59
N ASP A 697 31.33 -12.21 -5.69
CA ASP A 697 30.33 -12.31 -4.60
C ASP A 697 30.94 -13.09 -3.39
N SER A 698 30.48 -12.86 -2.15
CA SER A 698 31.28 -13.19 -0.95
C SER A 698 30.55 -13.84 0.23
N SER A 699 30.90 -15.08 0.55
CA SER A 699 31.16 -15.56 1.93
C SER A 699 31.89 -16.91 1.91
N LEU A 700 32.81 -17.13 2.85
CA LEU A 700 33.77 -18.23 2.90
C LEU A 700 33.94 -18.66 4.37
N VAL A 701 34.01 -19.97 4.64
CA VAL A 701 34.73 -20.67 5.75
C VAL A 701 34.10 -22.06 5.99
N ASP A 702 34.84 -23.14 6.26
CA ASP A 702 36.12 -23.59 5.70
C ASP A 702 36.39 -25.08 6.08
N LEU A 703 37.50 -25.63 5.58
CA LEU A 703 38.31 -26.72 6.13
C LEU A 703 37.68 -28.11 6.36
N GLN A 704 38.19 -29.05 5.56
CA GLN A 704 38.46 -30.41 6.03
C GLN A 704 39.60 -30.37 7.06
N SER A 705 39.42 -31.00 8.24
CA SER A 705 40.41 -31.90 8.89
C SER A 705 40.21 -32.02 10.41
N LEU A 706 40.06 -33.25 10.91
CA LEU A 706 40.85 -33.78 12.04
C LEU A 706 40.64 -35.30 12.19
N LYS A 707 41.58 -35.94 12.87
CA LYS A 707 41.60 -37.39 13.13
C LYS A 707 41.24 -37.69 14.59
N GLU A 708 40.92 -38.96 14.83
CA GLU A 708 41.16 -39.71 16.08
C GLU A 708 40.31 -39.41 17.34
N SER A 709 39.79 -40.53 17.88
CA SER A 709 39.52 -40.77 19.32
C SER A 709 38.34 -40.05 20.00
N GLU A 710 37.61 -40.67 20.96
CA GLU A 710 37.54 -42.07 21.40
C GLU A 710 36.28 -42.27 22.27
N LYS A 711 35.68 -43.49 22.25
CA LYS A 711 34.85 -44.10 23.33
C LYS A 711 33.55 -43.37 23.75
N GLN A 712 32.62 -43.96 24.52
CA GLN A 712 32.05 -45.32 24.60
C GLN A 712 30.99 -45.26 25.72
N LEU A 713 29.79 -45.82 25.54
CA LEU A 713 28.92 -46.25 26.65
C LEU A 713 27.78 -47.14 26.13
N ASP A 714 27.74 -48.36 26.63
CA ASP A 714 26.81 -49.45 26.27
C ASP A 714 25.68 -49.58 27.31
N ASP A 715 24.59 -50.33 27.01
CA ASP A 715 24.19 -51.59 27.70
C ASP A 715 22.74 -52.07 27.35
N PRO A 716 22.37 -53.37 27.55
CA PRO A 716 21.82 -54.14 26.43
C PRO A 716 20.66 -55.14 26.77
N GLU A 717 20.69 -56.34 26.15
CA GLU A 717 19.79 -57.51 26.27
C GLU A 717 18.44 -57.39 25.51
N VAL A 718 17.80 -58.45 24.96
CA VAL A 718 17.72 -59.89 25.34
C VAL A 718 17.62 -60.84 24.10
N THR A 719 18.45 -61.91 24.07
CA THR A 719 18.39 -63.21 23.30
C THR A 719 17.83 -63.26 21.85
N THR A 720 18.57 -63.54 20.74
CA THR A 720 19.41 -64.70 20.29
C THR A 720 18.71 -65.83 19.51
N ALA A 721 19.07 -66.04 18.22
CA ALA A 721 19.26 -67.36 17.57
C ALA A 721 19.79 -67.26 16.10
N ALA A 722 21.03 -67.73 15.84
CA ALA A 722 21.66 -68.19 14.56
C ALA A 722 21.47 -67.39 13.23
N VAL A 723 22.43 -67.24 12.31
CA VAL A 723 23.67 -67.99 11.96
C VAL A 723 24.84 -66.99 11.69
N SER A 724 26.10 -67.46 11.74
CA SER A 724 27.32 -66.62 11.70
C SER A 724 28.18 -66.78 10.43
N ALA A 725 28.79 -65.68 9.96
CA ALA A 725 30.06 -65.59 9.19
C ALA A 725 30.45 -64.09 9.07
N MET A 726 31.21 -63.50 9.99
CA MET A 726 32.69 -63.43 10.06
C MET A 726 33.42 -62.74 8.89
N THR A 727 34.00 -61.60 9.25
CA THR A 727 34.96 -60.72 8.56
C THR A 727 36.18 -61.43 7.97
N MET A 728 36.70 -60.99 6.82
CA MET A 728 38.13 -60.70 6.64
C MET A 728 38.43 -59.67 5.53
N ILE A 729 39.43 -58.86 5.84
CA ILE A 729 40.41 -58.07 5.06
C ILE A 729 40.46 -58.32 3.53
N PRO A 730 40.57 -57.27 2.69
CA PRO A 730 40.83 -57.43 1.25
C PRO A 730 42.27 -57.93 1.02
N SER A 731 42.41 -59.10 0.40
CA SER A 731 43.70 -59.65 -0.03
C SER A 731 43.53 -60.50 -1.28
N GLU A 732 44.46 -60.34 -2.21
CA GLU A 732 44.65 -61.10 -3.46
C GLU A 732 43.53 -61.01 -4.51
N GLU A 733 43.96 -60.79 -5.75
CA GLU A 733 43.10 -60.56 -6.91
C GLU A 733 42.36 -61.85 -7.28
N GLN A 734 41.03 -61.79 -7.44
CA GLN A 734 40.23 -62.97 -7.77
C GLN A 734 40.49 -63.39 -9.23
N ALA A 735 41.42 -64.33 -9.43
CA ALA A 735 41.75 -64.88 -10.73
C ALA A 735 40.53 -65.55 -11.37
N GLU A 736 40.01 -64.96 -12.45
CA GLU A 736 38.76 -65.39 -13.08
C GLU A 736 38.84 -66.77 -13.75
N ILE A 737 40.05 -67.29 -14.03
CA ILE A 737 40.31 -68.62 -14.58
C ILE A 737 41.07 -69.47 -13.55
N THR A 738 40.50 -70.61 -13.18
CA THR A 738 41.03 -71.50 -12.12
C THR A 738 41.13 -72.96 -12.56
N LEU A 739 42.04 -73.72 -11.95
CA LEU A 739 42.10 -75.18 -12.06
C LEU A 739 41.10 -75.81 -11.07
N GLY A 740 40.40 -76.87 -11.49
CA GLY A 740 39.57 -77.66 -10.57
C GLY A 740 40.38 -78.65 -9.72
N GLU A 741 39.66 -79.53 -9.02
CA GLU A 741 40.14 -80.38 -7.91
C GLU A 741 41.38 -81.27 -8.19
N VAL A 742 41.72 -81.54 -9.46
CA VAL A 742 42.78 -82.48 -9.85
C VAL A 742 44.04 -81.73 -10.30
N THR A 743 44.85 -81.27 -9.35
CA THR A 743 46.10 -80.53 -9.61
C THR A 743 47.36 -81.41 -9.61
N GLU A 744 47.35 -82.57 -8.93
CA GLU A 744 48.48 -83.50 -8.83
C GLU A 744 48.02 -84.96 -8.96
N GLY A 745 48.91 -85.86 -9.43
CA GLY A 745 48.59 -87.28 -9.48
C GLY A 745 49.62 -88.20 -10.14
N GLU A 746 49.21 -89.44 -10.40
CA GLU A 746 49.97 -90.44 -11.15
C GLU A 746 49.28 -90.75 -12.48
N ILE A 747 50.07 -90.97 -13.53
CA ILE A 747 49.59 -91.39 -14.84
C ILE A 747 50.29 -92.71 -15.23
N GLY A 748 49.51 -93.79 -15.27
CA GLY A 748 49.98 -95.13 -15.60
C GLY A 748 50.35 -95.29 -17.09
N PRO A 749 50.96 -96.43 -17.48
CA PRO A 749 51.20 -96.75 -18.88
C PRO A 749 49.87 -96.85 -19.66
N PHE A 750 49.86 -96.36 -20.89
CA PHE A 750 48.68 -96.37 -21.78
C PHE A 750 47.40 -95.77 -21.18
N SER A 751 47.53 -94.80 -20.27
CA SER A 751 46.41 -94.17 -19.54
C SER A 751 46.30 -92.67 -19.82
N SER A 752 45.17 -92.06 -19.46
CA SER A 752 44.96 -90.62 -19.54
C SER A 752 44.21 -90.07 -18.33
N VAL A 753 44.47 -88.80 -18.02
CA VAL A 753 43.91 -88.04 -16.91
C VAL A 753 43.25 -86.78 -17.46
N LYS A 754 42.06 -86.45 -16.94
CA LYS A 754 41.28 -85.27 -17.34
C LYS A 754 41.28 -84.26 -16.21
N VAL A 755 41.67 -83.03 -16.50
CA VAL A 755 41.66 -81.92 -15.54
C VAL A 755 40.65 -80.86 -16.01
N PRO A 756 39.66 -80.50 -15.20
CA PRO A 756 38.74 -79.41 -15.50
C PRO A 756 39.37 -78.05 -15.18
N ILE A 757 39.05 -77.06 -16.00
CA ILE A 757 39.46 -75.66 -15.86
C ILE A 757 38.20 -74.81 -15.93
N THR A 758 38.04 -73.92 -14.96
CA THR A 758 36.83 -73.12 -14.74
C THR A 758 37.10 -71.67 -15.13
N PHE A 759 36.13 -71.00 -15.76
CA PHE A 759 36.12 -69.56 -15.99
C PHE A 759 34.84 -68.96 -15.39
N THR A 760 35.04 -67.94 -14.56
CA THR A 760 34.03 -67.23 -13.77
C THR A 760 34.31 -65.73 -13.87
N PRO A 761 33.90 -65.06 -14.96
CA PRO A 761 34.12 -63.64 -15.15
C PRO A 761 33.39 -62.77 -14.13
N VAL A 762 34.14 -61.85 -13.52
CA VAL A 762 33.69 -60.87 -12.52
C VAL A 762 33.68 -59.46 -13.12
N ILE A 763 34.60 -59.18 -14.05
CA ILE A 763 34.79 -57.88 -14.72
C ILE A 763 34.60 -58.06 -16.24
N PRO A 764 33.88 -57.17 -16.95
CA PRO A 764 33.79 -57.24 -18.42
C PRO A 764 35.14 -56.87 -19.07
N GLY A 765 35.65 -57.72 -19.96
CA GLY A 765 37.00 -57.62 -20.54
C GLY A 765 37.48 -58.91 -21.22
N GLU A 766 38.76 -58.99 -21.59
CA GLU A 766 39.44 -60.24 -21.98
C GLU A 766 40.39 -60.67 -20.86
N VAL A 767 40.35 -61.96 -20.49
CA VAL A 767 41.22 -62.55 -19.47
C VAL A 767 41.99 -63.75 -20.04
N GLN A 768 43.26 -63.85 -19.66
CA GLN A 768 44.20 -64.85 -20.15
C GLN A 768 45.05 -65.40 -19.01
N THR A 769 45.27 -66.72 -18.97
CA THR A 769 46.06 -67.38 -17.91
C THR A 769 46.92 -68.50 -18.51
N LYS A 770 48.15 -68.63 -18.04
CA LYS A 770 49.12 -69.64 -18.47
C LYS A 770 49.30 -70.72 -17.40
N PHE A 771 49.49 -71.96 -17.83
CA PHE A 771 49.65 -73.11 -16.95
C PHE A 771 50.79 -74.04 -17.42
N LYS A 772 51.46 -74.64 -16.45
CA LYS A 772 52.66 -75.47 -16.60
C LYS A 772 52.44 -76.83 -15.94
N VAL A 773 52.79 -77.91 -16.63
CA VAL A 773 52.66 -79.29 -16.17
C VAL A 773 54.04 -79.90 -16.01
N MET A 774 54.40 -80.25 -14.78
CA MET A 774 55.70 -80.83 -14.43
C MET A 774 55.58 -82.35 -14.20
N PHE A 775 56.65 -83.09 -14.47
CA PHE A 775 56.67 -84.56 -14.35
C PHE A 775 57.87 -85.06 -13.52
N LYS A 776 57.71 -86.21 -12.86
CA LYS A 776 58.79 -86.82 -12.05
C LYS A 776 59.84 -87.58 -12.87
N ASN A 777 59.54 -87.96 -14.11
CA ASN A 777 60.48 -88.69 -14.98
C ASN A 777 61.41 -87.71 -15.72
N PRO A 778 62.75 -87.77 -15.54
CA PRO A 778 63.68 -86.86 -16.22
C PRO A 778 63.76 -87.05 -17.75
N GLN A 779 63.15 -88.10 -18.32
CA GLN A 779 63.02 -88.27 -19.77
C GLN A 779 61.76 -87.61 -20.38
N SER A 780 60.93 -86.92 -19.59
CA SER A 780 59.77 -86.16 -20.06
C SER A 780 59.90 -84.67 -19.71
N PRO A 781 60.00 -83.75 -20.70
CA PRO A 781 60.03 -82.31 -20.44
C PRO A 781 58.67 -81.81 -19.93
N PRO A 782 58.62 -80.65 -19.24
CA PRO A 782 57.35 -80.04 -18.84
C PRO A 782 56.51 -79.65 -20.06
N LEU A 783 55.19 -79.77 -19.95
CA LEU A 783 54.23 -79.34 -20.97
C LEU A 783 53.54 -78.06 -20.52
N TYR A 784 53.16 -77.21 -21.48
CA TYR A 784 52.56 -75.90 -21.24
C TYR A 784 51.24 -75.78 -21.98
N PHE A 785 50.30 -75.00 -21.44
CA PHE A 785 49.08 -74.62 -22.15
C PHE A 785 48.55 -73.27 -21.64
N ARG A 786 47.65 -72.66 -22.41
CA ARG A 786 47.06 -71.36 -22.12
C ARG A 786 45.53 -71.42 -22.13
N ALA A 787 44.89 -70.67 -21.25
CA ALA A 787 43.45 -70.44 -21.25
C ALA A 787 43.14 -68.97 -21.57
N THR A 788 42.04 -68.72 -22.29
CA THR A 788 41.54 -67.37 -22.65
C THR A 788 40.02 -67.32 -22.52
N GLY A 789 39.46 -66.19 -22.09
CA GLY A 789 38.01 -65.99 -22.03
C GLY A 789 37.65 -64.52 -22.18
N THR A 790 36.48 -64.23 -22.73
CA THR A 790 35.95 -62.86 -22.87
C THR A 790 34.65 -62.72 -22.09
N ALA A 791 34.57 -61.64 -21.31
CA ALA A 791 33.47 -61.32 -20.43
C ALA A 791 32.69 -60.13 -21.00
N ILE A 792 31.40 -60.32 -21.28
CA ILE A 792 30.50 -59.26 -21.73
C ILE A 792 29.55 -58.85 -20.59
N ASP A 793 29.31 -57.55 -20.50
CA ASP A 793 28.34 -56.92 -19.60
C ASP A 793 26.90 -57.41 -19.87
N VAL A 794 26.00 -57.24 -18.89
CA VAL A 794 24.66 -57.84 -18.88
C VAL A 794 23.89 -57.49 -20.18
N PRO A 795 23.33 -58.47 -20.91
CA PRO A 795 22.79 -58.24 -22.24
C PRO A 795 21.56 -57.32 -22.27
N VAL A 796 20.89 -57.09 -21.14
CA VAL A 796 19.75 -56.19 -21.00
C VAL A 796 19.94 -55.25 -19.81
N TRP A 797 19.76 -53.94 -20.04
CA TRP A 797 19.87 -52.91 -19.00
C TRP A 797 18.82 -51.79 -19.17
N VAL A 798 18.71 -50.93 -18.17
CA VAL A 798 17.90 -49.70 -18.19
C VAL A 798 18.87 -48.52 -18.03
N PRO A 799 18.89 -47.50 -18.93
CA PRO A 799 19.84 -46.39 -18.82
C PRO A 799 19.62 -45.48 -17.60
N LYS A 800 18.41 -45.48 -17.04
CA LYS A 800 18.06 -44.77 -15.81
C LYS A 800 17.72 -45.80 -14.73
N ALA A 801 18.59 -45.96 -13.74
CA ALA A 801 18.35 -46.84 -12.59
C ALA A 801 17.26 -46.32 -11.64
N THR A 802 16.93 -45.02 -11.73
CA THR A 802 15.90 -44.35 -10.92
C THR A 802 14.93 -43.59 -11.83
N VAL A 803 13.64 -43.68 -11.51
CA VAL A 803 12.52 -43.04 -12.21
C VAL A 803 11.80 -42.14 -11.23
N ASP A 804 12.09 -40.84 -11.28
CA ASP A 804 11.48 -39.81 -10.44
C ASP A 804 10.19 -39.27 -11.07
N LEU A 805 9.06 -39.54 -10.42
CA LEU A 805 7.73 -39.04 -10.78
C LEU A 805 7.42 -37.66 -10.14
N LYS A 806 8.36 -37.10 -9.37
CA LYS A 806 8.28 -35.81 -8.69
C LYS A 806 7.11 -35.76 -7.70
N ILE A 807 6.43 -34.61 -7.60
CA ILE A 807 5.30 -34.42 -6.69
C ILE A 807 4.02 -34.93 -7.34
N CYS A 808 3.44 -35.99 -6.78
CA CYS A 808 2.19 -36.59 -7.21
C CYS A 808 1.06 -36.28 -6.22
N MET A 809 -0.13 -35.98 -6.73
CA MET A 809 -1.34 -35.81 -5.91
C MET A 809 -2.10 -37.14 -5.77
N TYR A 810 -2.68 -37.39 -4.60
CA TYR A 810 -3.61 -38.52 -4.40
C TYR A 810 -4.76 -38.52 -5.42
N ASP A 811 -5.19 -39.73 -5.78
CA ASP A 811 -6.27 -40.09 -6.70
C ASP A 811 -6.15 -39.52 -8.13
N ARG A 812 -4.94 -39.10 -8.52
CA ARG A 812 -4.59 -38.69 -9.90
C ARG A 812 -3.62 -39.68 -10.56
N LEU A 813 -3.79 -39.88 -11.87
CA LEU A 813 -2.99 -40.81 -12.67
C LEU A 813 -1.79 -40.10 -13.31
N TYR A 814 -0.59 -40.52 -12.92
CA TYR A 814 0.71 -40.10 -13.47
C TYR A 814 1.25 -41.19 -14.41
N GLN A 815 1.97 -40.80 -15.46
CA GLN A 815 2.53 -41.72 -16.46
C GLN A 815 3.93 -41.30 -16.91
N ASP A 816 4.82 -42.28 -17.08
CA ASP A 816 6.17 -42.10 -17.65
C ASP A 816 6.56 -43.33 -18.49
N SER A 817 7.63 -43.23 -19.30
CA SER A 817 8.11 -44.30 -20.18
C SER A 817 9.52 -44.79 -19.80
N ILE A 818 9.62 -46.05 -19.39
CA ILE A 818 10.89 -46.71 -19.05
C ILE A 818 11.47 -47.36 -20.31
N THR A 819 12.69 -47.01 -20.70
CA THR A 819 13.36 -47.56 -21.88
C THR A 819 14.34 -48.67 -21.53
N VAL A 820 13.97 -49.92 -21.81
CA VAL A 820 14.86 -51.08 -21.70
C VAL A 820 15.69 -51.19 -22.98
N HIS A 821 16.96 -51.53 -22.87
CA HIS A 821 17.89 -51.71 -23.99
C HIS A 821 18.44 -53.14 -24.00
N THR A 822 18.71 -53.71 -25.18
CA THR A 822 19.42 -54.99 -25.31
C THR A 822 20.63 -54.92 -26.24
N ARG A 823 21.70 -55.62 -25.86
CA ARG A 823 22.86 -55.94 -26.71
C ARG A 823 22.74 -57.34 -27.32
N SER A 824 21.74 -58.13 -26.92
CA SER A 824 21.54 -59.49 -27.42
C SER A 824 21.28 -59.54 -28.93
N LYS A 825 21.82 -60.57 -29.58
CA LYS A 825 21.54 -60.92 -30.99
C LYS A 825 20.24 -61.73 -31.16
N ALA A 826 19.56 -62.07 -30.06
CA ALA A 826 18.28 -62.76 -30.04
C ALA A 826 17.21 -61.89 -29.40
N ALA A 827 15.94 -62.09 -29.78
CA ALA A 827 14.81 -61.43 -29.12
C ALA A 827 14.59 -62.05 -27.73
N LEU A 828 14.58 -61.21 -26.69
CA LEU A 828 14.45 -61.64 -25.29
C LEU A 828 13.07 -61.31 -24.74
N ARG A 829 12.47 -62.24 -24.00
CA ARG A 829 11.20 -62.02 -23.31
C ARG A 829 11.46 -61.32 -21.98
N LEU A 830 10.91 -60.12 -21.83
CA LEU A 830 10.92 -59.32 -20.61
C LEU A 830 9.63 -59.59 -19.81
N LYS A 831 9.74 -59.67 -18.49
CA LYS A 831 8.60 -59.62 -17.56
C LYS A 831 8.84 -58.58 -16.48
N PHE A 832 7.88 -57.68 -16.30
CA PHE A 832 7.93 -56.57 -15.37
C PHE A 832 7.12 -56.91 -14.11
N GLU A 833 7.78 -56.92 -12.94
CA GLU A 833 7.17 -57.30 -11.67
C GLU A 833 7.18 -56.13 -10.68
N VAL A 834 5.97 -55.70 -10.31
CA VAL A 834 5.68 -54.70 -9.27
C VAL A 834 5.54 -55.40 -7.90
N CYS A 835 6.10 -54.79 -6.85
CA CYS A 835 5.97 -55.25 -5.47
C CYS A 835 4.49 -55.43 -5.06
N LYS A 836 4.21 -56.43 -4.21
CA LYS A 836 2.82 -56.83 -3.86
C LYS A 836 2.05 -55.68 -3.22
N GLU A 837 2.73 -54.97 -2.34
CA GLU A 837 2.32 -53.79 -1.59
C GLU A 837 1.85 -52.63 -2.48
N LEU A 838 2.30 -52.59 -3.74
CA LEU A 838 2.06 -51.45 -4.64
C LEU A 838 1.15 -51.79 -5.84
N ARG A 839 0.61 -53.01 -5.92
CA ARG A 839 -0.29 -53.43 -7.02
C ARG A 839 -1.60 -52.65 -7.10
N GLY A 840 -2.01 -51.96 -6.03
CA GLY A 840 -3.14 -51.02 -6.05
C GLY A 840 -2.81 -49.69 -6.72
N HIS A 841 -1.52 -49.33 -6.83
CA HIS A 841 -1.06 -47.98 -7.14
C HIS A 841 -0.15 -47.91 -8.37
N ILE A 842 0.66 -48.94 -8.65
CA ILE A 842 1.62 -48.95 -9.75
C ILE A 842 1.29 -50.10 -10.72
N GLU A 843 1.19 -49.74 -12.00
CA GLU A 843 0.98 -50.66 -13.12
C GLU A 843 2.11 -50.44 -14.15
N LEU A 844 2.76 -51.53 -14.60
CA LEU A 844 3.76 -51.52 -15.66
C LEU A 844 3.17 -52.22 -16.89
N LEU A 845 2.97 -51.47 -17.99
CA LEU A 845 2.34 -52.00 -19.20
C LEU A 845 3.27 -52.02 -20.42
N PRO A 846 3.36 -53.17 -21.13
CA PRO A 846 2.76 -54.47 -20.80
C PRO A 846 3.54 -55.24 -19.71
N GLU A 847 2.86 -56.08 -18.91
CA GLU A 847 3.51 -56.94 -17.88
C GLU A 847 4.57 -57.86 -18.51
N THR A 848 4.35 -58.34 -19.74
CA THR A 848 5.32 -59.09 -20.52
C THR A 848 5.57 -58.42 -21.87
N GLY A 849 6.84 -58.18 -22.18
CA GLY A 849 7.29 -57.62 -23.45
C GLY A 849 8.27 -58.54 -24.18
N TYR A 850 8.55 -58.23 -25.45
CA TYR A 850 9.60 -58.87 -26.23
C TYR A 850 10.48 -57.77 -26.82
N ILE A 851 11.73 -57.67 -26.35
CA ILE A 851 12.73 -56.77 -26.91
C ILE A 851 13.43 -57.49 -28.07
N GLN A 852 13.54 -56.84 -29.22
CA GLN A 852 14.14 -57.45 -30.42
C GLN A 852 15.66 -57.40 -30.33
N ALA A 853 16.35 -58.20 -31.15
CA ALA A 853 17.80 -58.19 -31.22
C ALA A 853 18.33 -56.76 -31.44
N GLN A 854 19.27 -56.33 -30.59
CA GLN A 854 19.89 -54.99 -30.58
C GLN A 854 18.90 -53.79 -30.52
N SER A 855 17.65 -54.00 -30.08
CA SER A 855 16.63 -52.93 -30.03
C SER A 855 16.50 -52.28 -28.64
N THR A 856 15.72 -51.20 -28.61
CA THR A 856 15.11 -50.69 -27.37
C THR A 856 13.69 -51.23 -27.20
N TYR A 857 13.13 -51.13 -25.99
CA TYR A 857 11.74 -51.47 -25.68
C TYR A 857 11.20 -50.51 -24.61
N SER A 858 10.13 -49.79 -24.92
CA SER A 858 9.51 -48.81 -24.01
C SER A 858 8.31 -49.40 -23.27
N VAL A 859 8.30 -49.28 -21.94
CA VAL A 859 7.20 -49.70 -21.06
C VAL A 859 6.56 -48.47 -20.42
N GLN A 860 5.23 -48.45 -20.38
CA GLN A 860 4.49 -47.40 -19.69
C GLN A 860 4.42 -47.72 -18.20
N LEU A 861 5.06 -46.89 -17.38
CA LEU A 861 4.81 -46.80 -15.95
C LEU A 861 3.56 -45.95 -15.73
N LYS A 862 2.60 -46.48 -14.99
CA LYS A 862 1.43 -45.75 -14.50
C LYS A 862 1.43 -45.76 -12.99
N PHE A 863 1.21 -44.60 -12.40
CA PHE A 863 1.12 -44.42 -10.95
C PHE A 863 -0.17 -43.69 -10.57
N LEU A 864 -0.97 -44.34 -9.73
CA LEU A 864 -2.21 -43.84 -9.14
C LEU A 864 -2.09 -43.97 -7.62
N PRO A 865 -1.42 -43.03 -6.92
CA PRO A 865 -1.40 -43.00 -5.46
C PRO A 865 -2.84 -42.85 -4.96
N ARG A 866 -3.37 -43.84 -4.26
CA ARG A 866 -4.68 -43.75 -3.61
C ARG A 866 -4.50 -43.39 -2.15
N GLN A 867 -5.57 -42.95 -1.48
CA GLN A 867 -5.52 -42.59 -0.06
C GLN A 867 -5.09 -43.75 0.86
N SER A 868 -5.21 -45.02 0.41
CA SER A 868 -4.71 -46.20 1.14
C SER A 868 -3.18 -46.43 1.03
N LEU A 869 -2.47 -45.72 0.15
CA LEU A 869 -1.03 -45.94 -0.11
C LEU A 869 -0.15 -45.90 1.15
N PRO A 870 -0.35 -44.99 2.13
CA PRO A 870 0.42 -45.00 3.38
C PRO A 870 0.17 -46.27 4.23
N GLU A 871 -1.01 -46.88 4.13
CA GLU A 871 -1.36 -48.10 4.86
C GLU A 871 -0.89 -49.37 4.16
N ASP A 872 -1.01 -49.40 2.83
CA ASP A 872 -0.62 -50.51 1.94
C ASP A 872 0.91 -50.63 1.78
N ALA A 873 1.62 -49.50 1.67
CA ALA A 873 3.02 -49.45 1.25
C ALA A 873 4.03 -49.06 2.36
N ARG A 874 3.72 -49.32 3.64
CA ARG A 874 4.50 -48.90 4.85
C ARG A 874 6.02 -49.16 4.85
N LYS A 875 6.54 -50.03 3.98
CA LYS A 875 7.98 -50.31 3.83
C LYS A 875 8.69 -49.41 2.80
N TYR A 876 7.91 -48.79 1.92
CA TYR A 876 8.36 -48.03 0.76
C TYR A 876 7.88 -46.58 0.82
N PHE A 877 6.87 -46.27 1.64
CA PHE A 877 6.36 -44.91 1.85
C PHE A 877 6.67 -44.45 3.28
N ASP A 878 7.38 -43.32 3.41
CA ASP A 878 7.58 -42.63 4.69
C ASP A 878 6.43 -41.62 4.93
N PRO A 879 5.61 -41.79 5.99
CA PRO A 879 4.56 -40.85 6.34
C PRO A 879 5.06 -39.43 6.70
N ALA A 880 6.31 -39.27 7.15
CA ALA A 880 6.83 -37.99 7.61
C ALA A 880 7.29 -37.10 6.45
N SER A 881 8.17 -37.60 5.58
CA SER A 881 8.62 -36.88 4.36
C SER A 881 7.62 -36.95 3.20
N ARG A 882 6.61 -37.84 3.29
CA ARG A 882 5.67 -38.18 2.21
C ARG A 882 6.34 -38.78 0.95
N VAL A 883 7.55 -39.32 1.07
CA VAL A 883 8.30 -39.93 -0.05
C VAL A 883 7.93 -41.41 -0.21
N LEU A 884 7.68 -41.82 -1.44
CA LEU A 884 7.61 -43.21 -1.90
C LEU A 884 8.91 -43.58 -2.61
N GLU A 885 9.60 -44.63 -2.14
CA GLU A 885 10.76 -45.25 -2.80
C GLU A 885 10.50 -46.74 -3.03
N ALA A 886 10.24 -47.13 -4.27
CA ALA A 886 9.72 -48.45 -4.61
C ALA A 886 10.60 -49.20 -5.63
N PRO A 887 11.25 -50.32 -5.26
CA PRO A 887 12.02 -51.12 -6.20
C PRO A 887 11.11 -51.92 -7.13
N MET A 888 11.39 -51.86 -8.42
CA MET A 888 10.75 -52.61 -9.50
C MET A 888 11.73 -53.63 -10.09
N THR A 889 11.23 -54.78 -10.53
CA THR A 889 12.08 -55.89 -11.02
C THR A 889 11.71 -56.27 -12.45
N ILE A 890 12.70 -56.31 -13.33
CA ILE A 890 12.59 -56.87 -14.69
C ILE A 890 13.25 -58.25 -14.69
N ARG A 891 12.48 -59.30 -14.93
CA ARG A 891 13.00 -60.62 -15.26
C ARG A 891 13.17 -60.70 -16.77
N VAL A 892 14.36 -61.06 -17.21
CA VAL A 892 14.69 -61.31 -18.61
C VAL A 892 14.78 -62.83 -18.77
N ALA A 893 14.18 -63.38 -19.83
CA ALA A 893 14.42 -64.78 -20.17
C ALA A 893 15.91 -65.04 -20.36
N ASP A 894 16.38 -66.21 -19.92
CA ASP A 894 17.77 -66.67 -20.02
C ASP A 894 18.81 -65.85 -19.21
N GLN A 895 18.39 -64.84 -18.44
CA GLN A 895 19.25 -64.06 -17.55
C GLN A 895 19.02 -64.40 -16.07
N ILE A 896 20.03 -64.94 -15.39
CA ILE A 896 19.92 -65.40 -13.99
C ILE A 896 19.73 -64.22 -13.02
N LYS A 897 20.46 -63.12 -13.23
CA LYS A 897 20.42 -61.91 -12.37
C LYS A 897 19.34 -60.94 -12.89
N PRO A 898 18.23 -60.70 -12.15
CA PRO A 898 17.18 -59.81 -12.61
C PRO A 898 17.63 -58.34 -12.57
N VAL A 899 17.19 -57.54 -13.54
CA VAL A 899 17.47 -56.10 -13.59
C VAL A 899 16.52 -55.37 -12.64
N ARG A 900 17.02 -54.39 -11.89
CA ARG A 900 16.23 -53.59 -10.94
C ARG A 900 16.31 -52.11 -11.31
N PHE A 901 15.24 -51.38 -11.04
CA PHE A 901 15.19 -49.92 -11.05
C PHE A 901 14.26 -49.44 -9.94
N THR A 902 14.46 -48.22 -9.42
CA THR A 902 13.64 -47.65 -8.34
C THR A 902 12.69 -46.59 -8.89
N VAL A 903 11.43 -46.62 -8.48
CA VAL A 903 10.46 -45.53 -8.70
C VAL A 903 10.43 -44.64 -7.46
N GLN A 904 10.63 -43.34 -7.63
CA GLN A 904 10.54 -42.33 -6.58
C GLN A 904 9.35 -41.40 -6.84
N ALA A 905 8.63 -40.98 -5.79
CA ALA A 905 7.58 -39.96 -5.86
C ALA A 905 7.34 -39.29 -4.50
N ILE A 906 7.00 -38.01 -4.47
CA ILE A 906 6.54 -37.30 -3.25
C ILE A 906 5.02 -37.19 -3.33
N VAL A 907 4.28 -37.82 -2.40
CA VAL A 907 2.81 -37.90 -2.49
C VAL A 907 2.14 -36.86 -1.61
N THR A 908 1.44 -35.90 -2.21
CA THR A 908 0.73 -34.82 -1.51
C THR A 908 -0.79 -34.97 -1.60
N THR A 909 -1.49 -34.47 -0.57
CA THR A 909 -2.91 -34.12 -0.73
C THR A 909 -3.09 -32.95 -1.69
N SER A 910 -4.32 -32.74 -2.12
CA SER A 910 -4.80 -31.59 -2.89
C SER A 910 -6.12 -31.04 -2.34
N ASP A 911 -6.44 -31.40 -1.10
CA ASP A 911 -7.59 -30.87 -0.36
C ASP A 911 -7.24 -29.54 0.32
N LEU A 912 -8.21 -28.63 0.30
CA LEU A 912 -8.19 -27.38 1.03
C LEU A 912 -9.12 -27.50 2.24
N GLU A 913 -8.68 -26.99 3.39
CA GLU A 913 -9.47 -26.99 4.62
C GLU A 913 -10.11 -25.60 4.80
N ILE A 914 -11.39 -25.53 5.16
CA ILE A 914 -12.10 -24.26 5.42
C ILE A 914 -12.70 -24.31 6.82
N ASN A 915 -12.21 -23.44 7.70
CA ASN A 915 -12.63 -23.35 9.10
C ASN A 915 -13.19 -21.94 9.41
N PRO A 916 -14.41 -21.80 9.95
CA PRO A 916 -15.40 -22.86 10.18
C PRO A 916 -16.11 -23.32 8.90
N SER A 917 -16.60 -24.57 8.90
CA SER A 917 -17.43 -25.13 7.82
C SER A 917 -18.89 -24.67 7.83
N GLU A 918 -19.35 -24.10 8.94
CA GLU A 918 -20.68 -23.50 9.09
C GLU A 918 -20.57 -22.07 9.63
N ILE A 919 -21.29 -21.13 9.01
CA ILE A 919 -21.36 -19.73 9.43
C ILE A 919 -22.79 -19.37 9.81
N ASN A 920 -22.98 -18.76 10.97
CA ASN A 920 -24.22 -18.11 11.35
C ASN A 920 -23.98 -16.61 11.55
N PHE A 921 -24.45 -15.78 10.62
CA PHE A 921 -24.34 -14.32 10.70
C PHE A 921 -25.33 -13.72 11.71
N GLY A 922 -26.25 -14.50 12.27
CA GLY A 922 -27.26 -14.02 13.21
C GLY A 922 -28.29 -13.08 12.56
N TYR A 923 -28.64 -12.01 13.27
CA TYR A 923 -29.59 -11.00 12.80
C TYR A 923 -28.84 -9.80 12.21
N CYS A 924 -29.19 -9.40 10.99
CA CYS A 924 -28.59 -8.26 10.29
C CYS A 924 -29.69 -7.38 9.71
N THR A 925 -29.64 -6.05 9.89
CA THR A 925 -30.62 -5.17 9.24
C THR A 925 -30.35 -5.04 7.74
N ILE A 926 -31.38 -4.72 6.95
CA ILE A 926 -31.24 -4.47 5.50
C ILE A 926 -30.33 -3.26 5.16
N TYR A 927 -29.92 -2.49 6.16
CA TYR A 927 -29.03 -1.33 6.04
C TYR A 927 -27.59 -1.64 6.47
N GLU A 928 -27.35 -2.81 7.05
CA GLU A 928 -26.06 -3.26 7.58
C GLU A 928 -25.40 -4.33 6.70
N ALA A 929 -24.11 -4.58 6.97
CA ALA A 929 -23.40 -5.74 6.47
C ALA A 929 -22.60 -6.38 7.62
N ILE A 930 -22.78 -7.68 7.84
CA ILE A 930 -22.03 -8.43 8.86
C ILE A 930 -20.85 -9.12 8.20
N ARG A 931 -19.65 -8.82 8.70
CA ARG A 931 -18.39 -9.49 8.37
C ARG A 931 -18.19 -10.70 9.29
N THR A 932 -17.80 -11.83 8.73
CA THR A 932 -17.36 -13.02 9.48
C THR A 932 -16.16 -13.64 8.76
N GLU A 933 -15.16 -14.04 9.54
CA GLU A 933 -13.87 -14.51 9.03
C GLU A 933 -13.86 -16.04 8.83
N ILE A 934 -13.26 -16.50 7.74
CA ILE A 934 -12.93 -17.91 7.50
C ILE A 934 -11.44 -18.07 7.22
N CYS A 935 -10.87 -19.16 7.73
CA CYS A 935 -9.51 -19.59 7.46
C CYS A 935 -9.52 -20.66 6.36
N LEU A 936 -8.96 -20.35 5.20
CA LEU A 936 -8.70 -21.30 4.11
C LEU A 936 -7.26 -21.81 4.25
N SER A 937 -7.05 -23.12 4.34
CA SER A 937 -5.72 -23.71 4.63
C SER A 937 -5.29 -24.69 3.54
N ASN A 938 -4.03 -24.61 3.09
CA ASN A 938 -3.48 -25.46 2.05
C ASN A 938 -2.60 -26.58 2.62
N LEU A 939 -3.15 -27.79 2.75
CA LEU A 939 -2.44 -28.95 3.30
C LEU A 939 -1.44 -29.60 2.31
N SER A 940 -1.34 -29.07 1.09
CA SER A 940 -0.50 -29.60 0.02
C SER A 940 0.89 -28.95 -0.04
N LEU A 941 1.84 -29.66 -0.65
CA LEU A 941 3.19 -29.17 -0.93
C LEU A 941 3.28 -28.32 -2.21
N LEU A 942 2.14 -27.92 -2.78
CA LEU A 942 2.03 -27.16 -4.02
C LEU A 942 1.16 -25.91 -3.79
N PRO A 943 1.40 -24.79 -4.50
CA PRO A 943 0.43 -23.70 -4.56
C PRO A 943 -0.90 -24.22 -5.09
N GLN A 944 -2.02 -23.80 -4.51
CA GLN A 944 -3.37 -24.12 -4.99
C GLN A 944 -4.07 -22.82 -5.39
N GLU A 945 -4.54 -22.72 -6.64
CA GLU A 945 -5.48 -21.67 -7.01
C GLU A 945 -6.89 -22.03 -6.53
N PHE A 946 -7.60 -21.07 -5.96
CA PHE A 946 -8.95 -21.22 -5.45
C PHE A 946 -9.85 -20.06 -5.91
N GLY A 947 -11.15 -20.32 -6.01
CA GLY A 947 -12.16 -19.31 -6.33
C GLY A 947 -13.53 -19.67 -5.75
N PHE A 948 -14.16 -18.75 -5.04
CA PHE A 948 -15.54 -18.89 -4.60
C PHE A 948 -16.50 -18.58 -5.75
N VAL A 949 -17.24 -19.59 -6.21
CA VAL A 949 -18.10 -19.49 -7.40
C VAL A 949 -19.59 -19.49 -7.05
N GLY A 950 -20.36 -18.69 -7.79
CA GLY A 950 -21.82 -18.62 -7.63
C GLY A 950 -22.29 -17.81 -6.43
N LEU A 951 -21.47 -16.87 -5.93
CA LEU A 951 -21.80 -15.99 -4.80
C LEU A 951 -23.19 -15.33 -4.98
N PRO A 952 -24.09 -15.42 -3.99
CA PRO A 952 -25.36 -14.70 -4.04
C PRO A 952 -25.14 -13.18 -3.95
N LYS A 953 -26.03 -12.38 -4.57
CA LYS A 953 -25.96 -10.89 -4.57
C LYS A 953 -26.01 -10.19 -3.19
N TYR A 954 -26.12 -10.95 -2.11
CA TYR A 954 -26.18 -10.51 -0.73
C TYR A 954 -24.98 -11.04 0.09
N VAL A 955 -23.96 -11.58 -0.58
CA VAL A 955 -22.68 -12.00 -0.01
C VAL A 955 -21.54 -11.48 -0.87
N ASP A 956 -20.52 -10.94 -0.23
CA ASP A 956 -19.21 -10.64 -0.80
C ASP A 956 -18.11 -11.41 -0.03
N ILE A 957 -16.94 -11.62 -0.62
CA ILE A 957 -15.79 -12.26 0.03
C ILE A 957 -14.54 -11.46 -0.28
N GLN A 958 -13.82 -11.00 0.74
CA GLN A 958 -12.62 -10.18 0.58
C GLN A 958 -11.39 -10.83 1.26
N PRO A 959 -10.15 -10.56 0.79
CA PRO A 959 -9.80 -9.80 -0.40
C PRO A 959 -10.13 -10.52 -1.72
N ASN A 960 -10.03 -9.76 -2.83
CA ASN A 960 -10.05 -10.26 -4.22
C ASN A 960 -11.32 -11.03 -4.63
N ASP A 961 -12.48 -10.63 -4.12
CA ASP A 961 -13.81 -11.21 -4.45
C ASP A 961 -13.89 -12.74 -4.22
N GLY A 962 -13.03 -13.28 -3.34
CA GLY A 962 -12.90 -14.71 -3.05
C GLY A 962 -12.06 -15.51 -4.05
N PHE A 963 -11.15 -14.89 -4.79
CA PHE A 963 -10.24 -15.56 -5.74
C PHE A 963 -8.76 -15.32 -5.39
N GLY A 964 -7.94 -16.36 -5.51
CA GLY A 964 -6.50 -16.22 -5.29
C GLY A 964 -5.71 -17.52 -5.41
N THR A 965 -4.42 -17.44 -5.10
CA THR A 965 -3.51 -18.58 -4.95
C THR A 965 -3.07 -18.64 -3.49
N ILE A 966 -3.17 -19.82 -2.87
CA ILE A 966 -2.68 -20.07 -1.51
C ILE A 966 -1.40 -20.92 -1.59
N LEU A 967 -0.34 -20.50 -0.92
CA LEU A 967 0.99 -21.12 -0.96
C LEU A 967 1.02 -22.46 -0.20
N PRO A 968 2.04 -23.32 -0.41
CA PRO A 968 2.18 -24.58 0.32
C PRO A 968 2.18 -24.36 1.84
N LEU A 969 1.34 -25.10 2.58
CA LEU A 969 1.20 -25.01 4.04
C LEU A 969 0.77 -23.63 4.58
N GLU A 970 0.32 -22.71 3.73
CA GLU A 970 -0.22 -21.41 4.12
C GLU A 970 -1.67 -21.52 4.63
N THR A 971 -2.06 -20.57 5.49
CA THR A 971 -3.46 -20.32 5.89
C THR A 971 -3.81 -18.89 5.54
N LEU A 972 -4.83 -18.71 4.70
CA LEU A 972 -5.32 -17.42 4.23
C LEU A 972 -6.62 -17.07 4.95
N HIS A 973 -6.66 -15.86 5.50
CA HIS A 973 -7.81 -15.29 6.18
C HIS A 973 -8.69 -14.55 5.17
N LEU A 974 -9.96 -14.94 5.06
CA LEU A 974 -10.95 -14.37 4.15
C LEU A 974 -12.16 -13.83 4.91
N ASP A 975 -12.59 -12.63 4.57
CA ASP A 975 -13.74 -11.94 5.14
C ASP A 975 -15.00 -12.21 4.30
N VAL A 976 -15.92 -13.02 4.82
CA VAL A 976 -17.26 -13.21 4.24
C VAL A 976 -18.18 -12.12 4.76
N ILE A 977 -18.76 -11.32 3.86
CA ILE A 977 -19.58 -10.15 4.18
C ILE A 977 -21.01 -10.41 3.74
N PHE A 978 -21.98 -10.45 4.67
CA PHE A 978 -23.39 -10.68 4.40
C PHE A 978 -24.22 -9.38 4.50
N GLN A 979 -24.94 -9.02 3.44
CA GLN A 979 -25.80 -7.82 3.36
C GLN A 979 -27.22 -8.19 2.88
N PRO A 980 -28.23 -8.30 3.78
CA PRO A 980 -29.55 -8.83 3.42
C PRO A 980 -30.40 -7.82 2.63
N ILE A 981 -30.62 -8.08 1.34
CA ILE A 981 -31.47 -7.25 0.47
C ILE A 981 -32.95 -7.19 0.94
N LYS A 982 -33.45 -8.15 1.73
CA LYS A 982 -34.83 -8.20 2.24
C LYS A 982 -34.90 -8.82 3.63
N ALA A 983 -35.86 -8.38 4.44
CA ALA A 983 -36.21 -9.10 5.67
C ALA A 983 -36.84 -10.45 5.36
N LYS A 984 -36.11 -11.53 5.66
CA LYS A 984 -36.46 -12.96 5.57
C LYS A 984 -35.35 -13.78 6.22
N GLU A 985 -35.57 -15.07 6.43
CA GLU A 985 -34.48 -16.02 6.65
C GLU A 985 -33.65 -16.27 5.38
N TYR A 986 -32.36 -16.53 5.58
CA TYR A 986 -31.39 -16.89 4.55
C TYR A 986 -30.68 -18.17 4.97
N LYS A 987 -30.70 -19.18 4.09
CA LYS A 987 -29.94 -20.42 4.20
C LYS A 987 -29.38 -20.71 2.81
N PHE A 988 -28.06 -20.82 2.69
CA PHE A 988 -27.35 -20.97 1.42
C PHE A 988 -25.99 -21.64 1.63
N GLU A 989 -25.36 -22.11 0.55
CA GLU A 989 -24.00 -22.66 0.58
C GLU A 989 -23.07 -21.74 -0.21
N LEU A 990 -21.85 -21.53 0.28
CA LEU A 990 -20.75 -20.94 -0.47
C LEU A 990 -19.86 -22.06 -0.99
N VAL A 991 -19.51 -22.02 -2.28
CA VAL A 991 -18.75 -23.09 -2.95
C VAL A 991 -17.39 -22.57 -3.39
N CYS A 992 -16.35 -22.91 -2.62
CA CYS A 992 -14.97 -22.73 -3.02
C CYS A 992 -14.57 -23.83 -4.00
N LYS A 993 -13.92 -23.47 -5.12
CA LYS A 993 -13.35 -24.42 -6.07
C LYS A 993 -11.85 -24.22 -6.21
N SER A 994 -11.10 -25.31 -6.08
CA SER A 994 -9.71 -25.39 -6.51
C SER A 994 -9.60 -25.42 -8.05
N GLU A 995 -8.45 -25.06 -8.63
CA GLU A 995 -8.11 -25.26 -10.05
C GLU A 995 -8.46 -26.68 -10.55
N ILE A 996 -8.16 -27.69 -9.71
CA ILE A 996 -8.40 -29.11 -9.99
C ILE A 996 -9.88 -29.55 -9.92
N ASN A 997 -10.81 -28.60 -9.83
CA ASN A 997 -12.27 -28.75 -9.77
C ASN A 997 -12.81 -29.59 -8.59
N ARG A 998 -12.02 -29.76 -7.51
CA ARG A 998 -12.55 -30.15 -6.19
C ARG A 998 -13.36 -28.97 -5.63
N CYS A 999 -14.45 -29.28 -4.91
CA CYS A 999 -15.45 -28.31 -4.46
C CYS A 999 -15.61 -28.42 -2.94
N PHE A 1000 -15.26 -27.37 -2.23
CA PHE A 1000 -15.36 -27.25 -0.77
C PHE A 1000 -16.55 -26.33 -0.45
N LYS A 1001 -17.37 -26.73 0.52
CA LYS A 1001 -18.63 -26.04 0.85
C LYS A 1001 -18.58 -25.42 2.25
N VAL A 1002 -19.15 -24.23 2.39
CA VAL A 1002 -19.44 -23.59 3.68
C VAL A 1002 -20.94 -23.34 3.78
N SER A 1003 -21.59 -23.87 4.81
CA SER A 1003 -23.04 -23.72 5.01
C SER A 1003 -23.33 -22.45 5.79
N CYS A 1004 -24.15 -21.56 5.24
CA CYS A 1004 -24.39 -20.22 5.77
C CYS A 1004 -25.85 -20.00 6.18
N GLN A 1005 -26.07 -19.43 7.36
CA GLN A 1005 -27.38 -19.07 7.90
C GLN A 1005 -27.40 -17.61 8.38
N ALA A 1006 -28.51 -16.91 8.14
CA ALA A 1006 -28.72 -15.54 8.60
C ALA A 1006 -30.22 -15.15 8.65
N VAL A 1007 -30.55 -14.12 9.43
CA VAL A 1007 -31.89 -13.52 9.51
C VAL A 1007 -31.81 -12.05 9.09
N GLY A 1008 -32.39 -11.70 7.96
CA GLY A 1008 -32.53 -10.31 7.53
C GLY A 1008 -33.66 -9.61 8.29
N VAL A 1009 -33.40 -8.41 8.82
CA VAL A 1009 -34.36 -7.59 9.56
C VAL A 1009 -34.61 -6.27 8.84
N HIS A 1010 -35.86 -5.84 8.77
CA HIS A 1010 -36.24 -4.50 8.34
C HIS A 1010 -36.72 -3.76 9.59
N PRO A 1011 -35.88 -2.91 10.21
CA PRO A 1011 -36.30 -2.10 11.34
C PRO A 1011 -37.35 -1.06 10.91
N PRO A 1012 -38.18 -0.56 11.85
CA PRO A 1012 -39.25 0.41 11.57
C PRO A 1012 -38.77 1.86 11.45
N LEU A 1013 -37.49 2.13 11.73
CA LEU A 1013 -36.83 3.42 11.51
C LEU A 1013 -35.67 3.24 10.53
N GLU A 1014 -35.28 4.35 9.91
CA GLU A 1014 -34.21 4.46 8.92
C GLU A 1014 -33.36 5.71 9.24
N LEU A 1015 -32.03 5.63 9.11
CA LEU A 1015 -31.14 6.80 9.16
C LEU A 1015 -30.89 7.31 7.74
N SER A 1016 -30.93 8.64 7.54
CA SER A 1016 -30.60 9.22 6.23
C SER A 1016 -29.13 9.05 5.84
N HIS A 1017 -28.25 8.83 6.83
CA HIS A 1017 -26.82 8.54 6.66
C HIS A 1017 -26.38 7.56 7.75
N TYR A 1018 -25.79 6.44 7.35
CA TYR A 1018 -25.22 5.42 8.26
C TYR A 1018 -23.73 5.66 8.57
N GLN A 1019 -23.05 6.49 7.78
CA GLN A 1019 -21.65 6.85 7.95
C GLN A 1019 -21.49 8.38 7.82
N ILE A 1020 -20.85 9.02 8.80
CA ILE A 1020 -20.49 10.45 8.78
C ILE A 1020 -18.96 10.56 8.87
N LYS A 1021 -18.39 11.36 7.96
CA LYS A 1021 -16.96 11.68 7.94
C LYS A 1021 -16.78 13.14 8.33
N PHE A 1022 -16.31 13.38 9.54
CA PHE A 1022 -16.00 14.73 9.99
C PHE A 1022 -14.78 15.28 9.26
N SER A 1023 -14.74 16.61 9.11
CA SER A 1023 -13.54 17.33 8.73
C SER A 1023 -12.42 17.11 9.75
N ALA A 1024 -11.16 17.32 9.34
CA ALA A 1024 -10.00 17.32 10.24
C ALA A 1024 -10.18 18.43 11.29
N THR A 1025 -10.66 18.04 12.47
CA THR A 1025 -11.12 18.97 13.51
C THR A 1025 -9.96 19.24 14.46
N SER A 1026 -9.64 20.49 14.71
CA SER A 1026 -8.51 20.82 15.60
C SER A 1026 -8.84 20.57 17.08
N LEU A 1027 -7.85 20.38 17.94
CA LEU A 1027 -8.10 20.22 19.38
C LEU A 1027 -8.87 21.42 19.93
N TYR A 1028 -9.89 21.15 20.75
CA TYR A 1028 -10.84 22.10 21.35
C TYR A 1028 -11.84 22.78 20.40
N ASP A 1029 -11.62 22.70 19.09
CA ASP A 1029 -12.54 23.09 18.02
C ASP A 1029 -13.70 22.07 17.88
N THR A 1030 -14.78 22.43 17.20
CA THR A 1030 -16.00 21.60 17.10
C THR A 1030 -16.53 21.51 15.67
N SER A 1031 -16.53 20.31 15.10
CA SER A 1031 -17.12 20.02 13.79
C SER A 1031 -18.52 19.42 13.96
N VAL A 1032 -19.51 19.91 13.20
CA VAL A 1032 -20.91 19.52 13.33
C VAL A 1032 -21.44 18.96 12.01
N SER A 1033 -22.17 17.85 12.08
CA SER A 1033 -22.86 17.22 10.95
C SER A 1033 -24.33 16.96 11.31
N THR A 1034 -25.18 16.73 10.31
CA THR A 1034 -26.61 16.50 10.50
C THR A 1034 -27.11 15.27 9.75
N LEU A 1035 -28.03 14.54 10.38
CA LEU A 1035 -28.74 13.41 9.79
C LEU A 1035 -30.22 13.47 10.15
N TYR A 1036 -31.04 12.65 9.49
CA TYR A 1036 -32.43 12.45 9.85
C TYR A 1036 -32.69 11.02 10.31
N VAL A 1037 -33.47 10.86 11.37
CA VAL A 1037 -34.15 9.59 11.71
C VAL A 1037 -35.54 9.64 11.09
N ILE A 1038 -35.90 8.64 10.28
CA ILE A 1038 -37.09 8.63 9.41
C ILE A 1038 -37.98 7.44 9.80
N ASN A 1039 -39.28 7.68 9.97
CA ASN A 1039 -40.28 6.61 10.13
C ASN A 1039 -41.06 6.45 8.82
N SER A 1040 -40.55 5.58 7.95
CA SER A 1040 -41.15 5.29 6.63
C SER A 1040 -42.38 4.38 6.71
N HIS A 1041 -42.78 3.90 7.90
CA HIS A 1041 -43.81 2.88 8.07
C HIS A 1041 -45.24 3.44 8.04
N LEU A 1042 -45.72 3.77 6.83
CA LEU A 1042 -47.02 4.42 6.61
C LEU A 1042 -48.24 3.48 6.68
N SER A 1043 -48.11 2.20 6.28
CA SER A 1043 -49.25 1.27 6.24
C SER A 1043 -48.80 -0.19 6.21
N MET A 1044 -49.65 -1.10 6.69
CA MET A 1044 -49.44 -2.56 6.61
C MET A 1044 -49.64 -3.15 5.19
N ASN A 1045 -49.73 -2.32 4.14
CA ASN A 1045 -50.03 -2.79 2.79
C ASN A 1045 -48.76 -3.29 2.05
N LYS A 1046 -48.61 -4.62 2.03
CA LYS A 1046 -47.53 -5.37 1.35
C LYS A 1046 -47.35 -5.04 -0.15
N MET A 1047 -48.31 -4.39 -0.80
CA MET A 1047 -48.24 -4.07 -2.24
C MET A 1047 -47.55 -2.74 -2.55
N ILE A 1048 -47.39 -1.83 -1.58
CA ILE A 1048 -46.91 -0.46 -1.82
C ILE A 1048 -45.48 -0.26 -1.31
N HIS A 1049 -45.16 -0.81 -0.14
CA HIS A 1049 -43.86 -0.65 0.52
C HIS A 1049 -43.36 -1.96 1.13
N SER A 1050 -42.06 -2.07 1.36
CA SER A 1050 -41.49 -3.11 2.21
C SER A 1050 -41.93 -2.88 3.66
N LEU A 1051 -42.51 -3.91 4.29
CA LEU A 1051 -42.95 -3.81 5.69
C LEU A 1051 -41.79 -4.10 6.64
N PRO A 1052 -41.60 -3.29 7.70
CA PRO A 1052 -40.71 -3.62 8.81
C PRO A 1052 -41.10 -4.92 9.49
N ARG A 1053 -40.13 -5.83 9.65
CA ARG A 1053 -40.27 -7.15 10.29
C ARG A 1053 -38.92 -7.79 10.56
N ILE A 1054 -38.89 -8.75 11.48
CA ILE A 1054 -37.72 -9.60 11.76
C ILE A 1054 -37.89 -10.90 10.97
N GLY A 1055 -37.00 -11.18 10.01
CA GLY A 1055 -37.03 -12.43 9.26
C GLY A 1055 -38.39 -12.75 8.61
N SER A 1056 -38.98 -13.86 9.06
CA SER A 1056 -40.27 -14.39 8.61
C SER A 1056 -41.46 -14.04 9.53
N GLU A 1057 -41.22 -13.27 10.59
CA GLU A 1057 -42.21 -12.90 11.63
C GLU A 1057 -43.27 -11.91 11.12
N GLU A 1058 -44.22 -11.57 12.00
CA GLU A 1058 -45.24 -10.56 11.73
C GLU A 1058 -44.61 -9.17 11.50
N ALA A 1059 -45.33 -8.31 10.78
CA ALA A 1059 -44.88 -6.94 10.56
C ALA A 1059 -45.06 -6.12 11.84
N ALA A 1060 -44.09 -5.24 12.13
CA ALA A 1060 -44.20 -4.29 13.25
C ALA A 1060 -45.45 -3.41 13.07
N PRO A 1061 -46.11 -2.94 14.15
CA PRO A 1061 -47.30 -2.11 14.03
C PRO A 1061 -47.01 -0.73 13.41
N VAL A 1062 -48.02 -0.15 12.74
CA VAL A 1062 -47.99 1.26 12.33
C VAL A 1062 -48.29 2.14 13.54
N GLY A 1063 -47.34 2.98 13.95
CA GLY A 1063 -47.50 3.83 15.14
C GLY A 1063 -46.29 4.73 15.39
N PRO A 1064 -46.30 5.52 16.48
CA PRO A 1064 -45.12 6.23 16.95
C PRO A 1064 -44.00 5.23 17.23
N THR A 1065 -42.77 5.58 16.82
CA THR A 1065 -41.59 4.76 17.05
C THR A 1065 -40.49 5.64 17.66
N SER A 1066 -39.94 5.19 18.78
CA SER A 1066 -38.93 5.91 19.55
C SER A 1066 -37.52 5.35 19.30
N PHE A 1067 -36.51 6.23 19.40
CA PHE A 1067 -35.10 5.93 19.23
C PHE A 1067 -34.26 6.49 20.38
N GLU A 1068 -33.12 5.85 20.65
CA GLU A 1068 -32.10 6.31 21.60
C GLU A 1068 -30.69 5.97 21.10
N PHE A 1069 -29.82 6.99 20.96
CA PHE A 1069 -28.41 6.86 20.57
C PHE A 1069 -27.52 6.65 21.80
N LEU A 1070 -26.93 5.46 21.93
CA LEU A 1070 -26.12 5.07 23.09
C LEU A 1070 -24.65 5.48 22.88
N LEU A 1071 -24.30 6.69 23.35
CA LEU A 1071 -22.94 7.23 23.28
C LEU A 1071 -21.98 6.54 24.27
N PRO A 1072 -20.74 6.17 23.85
CA PRO A 1072 -19.73 5.66 24.77
C PRO A 1072 -19.34 6.72 25.83
N PRO A 1073 -19.12 6.34 27.10
CA PRO A 1073 -18.72 7.27 28.14
C PRO A 1073 -17.37 7.91 27.83
N ASN A 1074 -17.23 9.20 28.11
CA ASN A 1074 -16.06 10.03 27.79
C ASN A 1074 -15.70 10.11 26.28
N SER A 1075 -16.63 9.79 25.37
CA SER A 1075 -16.43 10.04 23.94
C SER A 1075 -16.44 11.54 23.60
N PRO A 1076 -15.65 12.00 22.62
CA PRO A 1076 -15.57 13.41 22.20
C PRO A 1076 -16.75 13.80 21.27
N ILE A 1077 -17.92 13.18 21.44
CA ILE A 1077 -19.06 13.25 20.51
C ILE A 1077 -20.32 13.57 21.30
N THR A 1078 -21.14 14.48 20.79
CA THR A 1078 -22.48 14.77 21.31
C THR A 1078 -23.52 14.61 20.20
N ILE A 1079 -24.65 13.99 20.56
CA ILE A 1079 -25.79 13.79 19.66
C ILE A 1079 -27.01 14.48 20.27
N SER A 1080 -27.68 15.33 19.49
CA SER A 1080 -28.81 16.14 19.93
C SER A 1080 -29.93 16.16 18.88
N PRO A 1081 -31.16 15.74 19.22
CA PRO A 1081 -31.53 15.00 20.42
C PRO A 1081 -30.92 13.58 20.41
N SER A 1082 -30.45 13.10 21.57
CA SER A 1082 -30.01 11.71 21.73
C SER A 1082 -31.17 10.71 21.78
N VAL A 1083 -32.35 11.16 22.21
CA VAL A 1083 -33.56 10.34 22.42
C VAL A 1083 -34.78 11.07 21.84
N GLY A 1084 -35.67 10.39 21.13
CA GLY A 1084 -36.88 11.01 20.58
C GLY A 1084 -37.88 10.05 19.94
N THR A 1085 -39.07 10.55 19.63
CA THR A 1085 -40.15 9.81 18.95
C THR A 1085 -40.34 10.32 17.52
N VAL A 1086 -40.49 9.43 16.55
CA VAL A 1086 -40.83 9.76 15.15
C VAL A 1086 -42.18 9.13 14.78
N LEU A 1087 -43.15 9.97 14.42
CA LEU A 1087 -44.46 9.54 13.93
C LEU A 1087 -44.38 8.98 12.49
N PRO A 1088 -45.29 8.08 12.06
CA PRO A 1088 -45.34 7.59 10.69
C PRO A 1088 -45.35 8.71 9.65
N GLY A 1089 -44.50 8.59 8.64
CA GLY A 1089 -44.34 9.59 7.58
C GLY A 1089 -43.61 10.87 8.01
N LYS A 1090 -43.00 10.92 9.20
CA LYS A 1090 -42.20 12.06 9.68
C LYS A 1090 -40.72 11.69 9.76
N ARG A 1091 -39.91 12.73 9.96
CA ARG A 1091 -38.46 12.65 10.20
C ARG A 1091 -38.06 13.59 11.34
N CYS A 1092 -37.13 13.15 12.19
CA CYS A 1092 -36.49 13.96 13.22
C CYS A 1092 -35.10 14.40 12.74
N LEU A 1093 -34.73 15.67 12.93
CA LEU A 1093 -33.40 16.18 12.64
C LEU A 1093 -32.48 15.91 13.83
N ILE A 1094 -31.33 15.28 13.59
CA ILE A 1094 -30.31 15.00 14.59
C ILE A 1094 -29.04 15.77 14.23
N GLN A 1095 -28.48 16.49 15.20
CA GLN A 1095 -27.17 17.11 15.12
C GLN A 1095 -26.14 16.20 15.81
N VAL A 1096 -25.03 15.94 15.13
CA VAL A 1096 -23.89 15.15 15.65
C VAL A 1096 -22.68 16.07 15.63
N ALA A 1097 -22.13 16.40 16.80
CA ALA A 1097 -20.94 17.23 16.94
C ALA A 1097 -19.76 16.41 17.45
N PHE A 1098 -18.56 16.72 16.96
CA PHE A 1098 -17.28 16.13 17.35
C PHE A 1098 -16.35 17.23 17.85
N GLN A 1099 -15.94 17.12 19.12
CA GLN A 1099 -15.07 18.09 19.82
C GLN A 1099 -13.88 17.34 20.46
N PRO A 1100 -12.74 17.18 19.76
CA PRO A 1100 -11.60 16.45 20.28
C PRO A 1100 -10.86 17.25 21.38
N VAL A 1101 -10.74 16.65 22.57
CA VAL A 1101 -10.11 17.24 23.76
C VAL A 1101 -9.01 16.32 24.31
N LEU A 1102 -7.92 16.90 24.83
CA LEU A 1102 -6.85 16.12 25.45
C LEU A 1102 -7.30 15.50 26.80
N PRO A 1103 -7.07 14.20 27.05
CA PRO A 1103 -7.38 13.58 28.34
C PRO A 1103 -6.71 14.28 29.52
N LYS A 1104 -7.50 14.66 30.54
CA LYS A 1104 -7.05 15.42 31.72
C LYS A 1104 -5.85 14.77 32.42
N GLU A 1105 -5.79 13.43 32.45
CA GLU A 1105 -4.68 12.66 32.99
C GLU A 1105 -3.31 12.97 32.36
N ILE A 1106 -3.28 13.20 31.04
CA ILE A 1106 -2.05 13.52 30.30
C ILE A 1106 -1.63 14.95 30.64
N ILE A 1107 -2.60 15.88 30.70
CA ILE A 1107 -2.36 17.27 31.12
C ILE A 1107 -1.81 17.31 32.56
N TYR A 1108 -2.37 16.54 33.50
CA TYR A 1108 -1.86 16.46 34.87
C TYR A 1108 -0.47 15.84 34.97
N LYS A 1109 -0.15 14.81 34.16
CA LYS A 1109 1.20 14.22 34.09
C LYS A 1109 2.22 15.24 33.59
N GLU A 1110 1.91 15.99 32.53
CA GLU A 1110 2.80 17.01 31.99
C GLU A 1110 2.93 18.23 32.92
N ALA A 1111 1.83 18.68 33.52
CA ALA A 1111 1.86 19.75 34.53
C ALA A 1111 2.71 19.39 35.75
N SER A 1112 2.68 18.12 36.17
CA SER A 1112 3.55 17.61 37.24
C SER A 1112 5.03 17.62 36.82
N GLN A 1113 5.35 17.27 35.56
CA GLN A 1113 6.72 17.36 35.04
C GLN A 1113 7.21 18.80 34.93
N ILE A 1114 6.36 19.73 34.48
CA ILE A 1114 6.68 21.17 34.41
C ILE A 1114 6.94 21.72 35.82
N LEU A 1115 6.10 21.38 36.79
CA LEU A 1115 6.27 21.80 38.18
C LEU A 1115 7.56 21.24 38.79
N ASN A 1116 7.89 19.97 38.56
CA ASN A 1116 9.15 19.37 39.00
C ASN A 1116 10.36 20.10 38.36
N LYS A 1117 10.33 20.38 37.06
CA LYS A 1117 11.38 21.13 36.36
C LYS A 1117 11.53 22.56 36.89
N GLU A 1118 10.45 23.25 37.23
CA GLU A 1118 10.51 24.57 37.88
C GLU A 1118 11.09 24.53 39.31
N ILE A 1119 10.89 23.44 40.04
CA ILE A 1119 11.48 23.23 41.38
C ILE A 1119 12.98 22.94 41.26
N GLU A 1120 13.41 22.11 40.31
CA GLU A 1120 14.82 21.75 40.09
C GLU A 1120 15.67 22.92 39.54
N THR A 1121 15.07 23.91 38.89
CA THR A 1121 15.79 25.01 38.20
C THR A 1121 15.88 26.32 38.99
N LYS A 1122 15.42 26.39 40.24
CA LYS A 1122 15.42 27.62 41.07
C LYS A 1122 16.27 27.52 42.35
N PRO A 1123 17.61 27.66 42.26
CA PRO A 1123 18.45 27.85 43.43
C PRO A 1123 18.24 29.25 44.06
N VAL A 1124 18.09 29.24 45.38
CA VAL A 1124 17.91 30.34 46.33
C VAL A 1124 18.52 31.71 45.94
N SER A 1125 17.67 32.74 45.92
CA SER A 1125 18.09 34.14 46.18
C SER A 1125 17.08 34.83 47.11
N GLN A 1126 17.54 35.22 48.30
CA GLN A 1126 16.79 35.98 49.32
C GLN A 1126 17.42 37.38 49.48
N LYS A 1127 16.69 38.30 50.15
CA LYS A 1127 16.86 39.78 50.21
C LYS A 1127 16.19 40.49 49.03
N GLU A 1128 15.34 41.51 49.19
CA GLU A 1128 14.71 42.18 50.35
C GLU A 1128 13.18 42.21 50.12
N ILE A 1129 12.27 42.43 51.07
CA ILE A 1129 12.06 43.62 51.93
C ILE A 1129 11.39 43.19 53.25
N VAL A 1130 11.53 44.01 54.30
CA VAL A 1130 11.12 43.72 55.70
C VAL A 1130 9.82 44.47 56.07
N GLN A 1131 9.10 43.96 57.08
CA GLN A 1131 7.84 44.48 57.65
C GLN A 1131 6.61 44.16 56.77
N ARG A 1132 5.48 43.66 57.29
CA ARG A 1132 4.89 43.80 58.65
C ARG A 1132 4.22 42.49 59.13
N LYS A 1133 4.13 42.31 60.45
CA LYS A 1133 3.51 41.17 61.20
C LYS A 1133 1.96 41.19 61.05
N GLU A 1134 1.13 40.23 61.51
CA GLU A 1134 1.28 39.23 62.59
C GLU A 1134 0.18 38.12 62.56
N LEU A 1135 0.32 37.07 63.40
CA LEU A 1135 -0.68 36.04 63.80
C LEU A 1135 -1.14 35.04 62.69
N TRP A 1136 -1.35 33.73 62.93
CA TRP A 1136 -1.24 32.86 64.12
C TRP A 1136 -0.42 31.57 63.86
N LYS A 1137 0.12 30.95 64.93
CA LYS A 1137 0.75 29.60 64.96
C LYS A 1137 0.72 29.01 66.37
N GLN A 1138 0.31 27.75 66.54
CA GLN A 1138 0.57 26.82 67.68
C GLN A 1138 0.13 25.41 67.23
N SER A 1139 1.02 24.39 67.19
CA SER A 1139 1.32 23.38 68.25
C SER A 1139 0.26 22.23 68.28
N PHE A 1140 0.58 20.92 68.40
CA PHE A 1140 1.62 20.22 69.18
C PHE A 1140 2.14 18.86 68.57
N SER A 1141 3.13 18.25 69.25
CA SER A 1141 3.80 16.92 69.12
C SER A 1141 2.89 15.68 69.06
N VAL A 1142 3.19 14.52 68.43
CA VAL A 1142 4.40 13.63 68.31
C VAL A 1142 4.58 12.58 69.44
N VAL A 1143 4.42 11.28 69.11
CA VAL A 1143 4.90 10.06 69.82
C VAL A 1143 5.17 8.92 68.80
N ARG A 1144 6.04 7.93 69.09
CA ARG A 1144 6.35 6.73 68.24
C ARG A 1144 6.28 5.41 69.04
N VAL A 1145 5.87 4.30 68.39
CA VAL A 1145 6.17 2.88 68.80
C VAL A 1145 6.36 2.01 67.53
N HIS A 1146 6.94 0.81 67.64
CA HIS A 1146 7.47 -0.02 66.53
C HIS A 1146 6.84 -1.43 66.35
N ASN A 1147 7.03 -1.97 65.13
CA ASN A 1147 7.26 -3.38 64.75
C ASN A 1147 6.12 -4.41 64.43
N ARG A 1148 6.13 -4.77 63.13
CA ARG A 1148 6.19 -6.13 62.51
C ARG A 1148 4.95 -6.99 62.17
N ASP A 1149 4.96 -7.36 60.88
CA ASP A 1149 4.71 -8.67 60.26
C ASP A 1149 3.29 -9.25 60.01
N ARG A 1150 2.81 -8.92 58.78
CA ARG A 1150 2.26 -9.85 57.75
C ARG A 1150 0.81 -10.38 57.93
N PRO A 1151 0.14 -10.86 56.85
CA PRO A 1151 -0.95 -10.02 56.32
C PRO A 1151 -2.28 -10.74 56.03
N THR A 1152 -3.28 -9.94 55.64
CA THR A 1152 -4.42 -10.20 54.72
C THR A 1152 -5.78 -9.82 55.33
N ARG A 1153 -6.61 -9.15 54.50
CA ARG A 1153 -8.04 -8.79 54.69
C ARG A 1153 -8.40 -7.61 55.63
N VAL A 1154 -9.24 -6.75 55.05
CA VAL A 1154 -10.27 -5.87 55.66
C VAL A 1154 -9.82 -4.52 56.29
N SER A 1155 -10.42 -3.46 55.73
CA SER A 1155 -10.67 -2.10 56.27
C SER A 1155 -9.52 -1.09 56.46
N THR A 1156 -9.91 0.15 56.14
CA THR A 1156 -9.32 1.47 56.44
C THR A 1156 -9.01 1.69 57.94
N PRO A 1157 -8.07 2.58 58.34
CA PRO A 1157 -8.00 3.96 57.81
C PRO A 1157 -6.60 4.62 57.61
N GLN A 1158 -6.64 5.74 56.85
CA GLN A 1158 -5.77 6.93 56.95
C GLN A 1158 -4.28 6.74 57.25
N ALA A 1159 -3.50 6.44 56.20
CA ALA A 1159 -2.13 6.94 56.12
C ALA A 1159 -2.16 8.40 55.62
N THR A 1160 -1.42 9.30 56.26
CA THR A 1160 -1.33 10.70 55.82
C THR A 1160 -0.56 10.77 54.50
N GLU A 1161 -1.24 11.13 53.41
CA GLU A 1161 -0.58 11.33 52.12
C GLU A 1161 0.45 12.46 52.23
N LEU A 1162 1.67 12.20 51.75
CA LEU A 1162 2.52 13.24 51.21
C LEU A 1162 1.74 13.89 50.07
N GLN A 1163 1.12 15.03 50.35
CA GLN A 1163 0.29 15.75 49.38
C GLN A 1163 1.13 16.14 48.17
N ARG A 1164 1.05 15.32 47.12
CA ARG A 1164 1.35 15.76 45.76
C ARG A 1164 0.54 17.04 45.55
N PRO A 1165 1.17 18.17 45.16
CA PRO A 1165 0.45 19.43 45.03
C PRO A 1165 -0.73 19.22 44.09
N VAL A 1166 -1.94 19.46 44.59
CA VAL A 1166 -3.18 19.20 43.83
C VAL A 1166 -3.26 20.26 42.73
N ILE A 1167 -2.76 19.90 41.55
CA ILE A 1167 -2.80 20.73 40.36
C ILE A 1167 -4.27 20.89 39.97
N ASN A 1168 -4.90 21.98 40.40
CA ASN A 1168 -6.25 22.32 40.00
C ASN A 1168 -6.27 22.68 38.50
N SER A 1169 -7.40 22.47 37.82
CA SER A 1169 -7.55 22.84 36.39
C SER A 1169 -7.45 24.35 36.13
N SER A 1170 -7.55 25.17 37.18
CA SER A 1170 -7.32 26.63 37.15
C SER A 1170 -5.84 27.04 37.32
N SER A 1171 -4.96 26.10 37.70
CA SER A 1171 -3.52 26.35 37.90
C SER A 1171 -2.82 26.77 36.60
N THR A 1172 -1.73 27.54 36.72
CA THR A 1172 -1.00 27.96 35.53
C THR A 1172 -0.17 26.83 34.91
N GLU A 1173 0.12 25.79 35.68
CA GLU A 1173 0.95 24.66 35.30
C GLU A 1173 0.13 23.70 34.43
N PHE A 1174 -1.15 23.51 34.78
CA PHE A 1174 -2.13 22.81 33.93
C PHE A 1174 -2.32 23.50 32.58
N GLN A 1175 -2.36 24.83 32.55
CA GLN A 1175 -2.55 25.61 31.31
C GLN A 1175 -1.31 25.59 30.42
N ILE A 1176 -0.09 25.70 30.99
CA ILE A 1176 1.17 25.54 30.24
C ILE A 1176 1.30 24.10 29.71
N ALA A 1177 0.92 23.09 30.50
CA ALA A 1177 0.87 21.70 30.06
C ALA A 1177 -0.11 21.50 28.90
N GLN A 1178 -1.34 22.01 29.03
CA GLN A 1178 -2.37 21.94 28.00
C GLN A 1178 -1.91 22.59 26.70
N ALA A 1179 -1.31 23.79 26.76
CA ALA A 1179 -0.77 24.48 25.59
C ALA A 1179 0.39 23.69 24.96
N THR A 1180 1.36 23.22 25.74
CA THR A 1180 2.52 22.43 25.27
C THR A 1180 2.07 21.14 24.58
N LEU A 1181 1.18 20.36 25.21
CA LEU A 1181 0.63 19.13 24.63
C LEU A 1181 -0.19 19.39 23.36
N SER A 1182 -0.91 20.51 23.30
CA SER A 1182 -1.68 20.88 22.10
C SER A 1182 -0.77 21.21 20.91
N LYS A 1183 0.37 21.88 21.16
CA LYS A 1183 1.40 22.13 20.12
C LYS A 1183 2.11 20.85 19.66
N ALA A 1184 2.27 19.86 20.54
CA ALA A 1184 2.96 18.61 20.27
C ALA A 1184 2.06 17.49 19.72
N PHE A 1185 0.77 17.77 19.45
CA PHE A 1185 -0.21 16.74 19.08
C PHE A 1185 -0.04 16.28 17.62
N GLN A 1186 0.37 15.04 17.42
CA GLN A 1186 0.66 14.44 16.10
C GLN A 1186 -0.60 14.10 15.26
N GLY A 1187 -1.80 14.42 15.74
CA GLY A 1187 -3.08 14.01 15.15
C GLY A 1187 -3.54 12.63 15.63
N LYS A 1188 -4.85 12.36 15.51
CA LYS A 1188 -5.42 11.04 15.83
C LYS A 1188 -6.72 10.80 15.06
N PHE A 1189 -6.78 9.70 14.30
CA PHE A 1189 -8.03 9.21 13.73
C PHE A 1189 -8.73 8.26 14.72
N ASN A 1190 -10.00 8.49 14.99
CA ASN A 1190 -10.85 7.57 15.76
C ASN A 1190 -12.07 7.18 14.92
N ARG A 1191 -12.55 5.94 15.10
CA ARG A 1191 -13.76 5.41 14.46
C ARG A 1191 -14.71 4.97 15.57
N PHE A 1192 -15.88 5.59 15.65
CA PHE A 1192 -16.90 5.25 16.62
C PHE A 1192 -18.11 4.64 15.91
N VAL A 1193 -18.67 3.56 16.47
CA VAL A 1193 -19.92 2.96 15.99
C VAL A 1193 -20.92 3.09 17.12
N ILE A 1194 -21.96 3.89 16.90
CA ILE A 1194 -22.96 4.25 17.91
C ILE A 1194 -24.25 3.49 17.59
N PRO A 1195 -24.71 2.58 18.48
CA PRO A 1195 -26.01 1.95 18.31
C PRO A 1195 -27.13 2.94 18.63
N CYS A 1196 -28.13 2.94 17.76
CA CYS A 1196 -29.40 3.64 17.86
C CYS A 1196 -30.48 2.58 18.11
N VAL A 1197 -30.86 2.38 19.37
CA VAL A 1197 -31.82 1.35 19.75
C VAL A 1197 -33.26 1.84 19.48
N VAL A 1198 -34.12 0.93 19.02
CA VAL A 1198 -35.45 1.28 18.50
C VAL A 1198 -36.56 0.55 19.27
N ALA A 1199 -37.59 1.28 19.68
CA ALA A 1199 -38.76 0.77 20.38
C ALA A 1199 -40.06 1.32 19.79
N SER A 1200 -41.13 0.53 19.80
CA SER A 1200 -42.49 1.00 19.43
C SER A 1200 -43.15 1.73 20.61
N GLY A 1201 -43.89 2.81 20.31
CA GLY A 1201 -44.51 3.70 21.29
C GLY A 1201 -43.92 5.12 21.28
N ASP A 1202 -44.63 6.08 21.88
CA ASP A 1202 -44.13 7.43 22.16
C ASP A 1202 -43.57 7.48 23.59
N ILE A 1203 -42.38 8.08 23.75
CA ILE A 1203 -41.78 8.39 25.07
C ILE A 1203 -42.74 9.18 25.98
N LYS A 1204 -43.66 9.96 25.39
CA LYS A 1204 -44.66 10.77 26.12
C LYS A 1204 -45.74 9.96 26.84
N ASP A 1205 -46.05 8.74 26.39
CA ASP A 1205 -47.09 7.90 26.99
C ASP A 1205 -46.63 7.19 28.29
N ARG A 1206 -45.41 7.48 28.76
CA ARG A 1206 -44.81 6.93 29.98
C ARG A 1206 -45.63 7.22 31.24
N LYS A 1207 -46.37 6.20 31.70
CA LYS A 1207 -46.73 6.04 33.12
C LYS A 1207 -45.53 5.45 33.87
N THR A 1208 -45.33 5.91 35.10
CA THR A 1208 -44.04 5.87 35.81
C THR A 1208 -43.64 4.49 36.34
N ALA A 1209 -43.06 3.62 35.51
CA ALA A 1209 -42.17 2.52 35.94
C ALA A 1209 -41.40 1.85 34.80
N GLU A 1210 -42.08 1.55 33.68
CA GLU A 1210 -41.58 0.54 32.74
C GLU A 1210 -40.58 1.10 31.70
N PRO A 1211 -39.48 0.39 31.39
CA PRO A 1211 -38.61 0.73 30.28
C PRO A 1211 -39.32 0.45 28.94
N LEU A 1212 -39.01 1.24 27.91
CA LEU A 1212 -39.45 0.93 26.56
C LEU A 1212 -38.80 -0.40 26.12
N SER A 1213 -39.58 -1.28 25.48
CA SER A 1213 -39.09 -2.58 25.01
C SER A 1213 -38.26 -2.42 23.73
N PHE A 1214 -37.04 -1.92 23.87
CA PHE A 1214 -36.06 -1.83 22.80
C PHE A 1214 -35.73 -3.24 22.28
N SER A 1215 -36.04 -3.51 21.01
CA SER A 1215 -35.67 -4.77 20.38
C SER A 1215 -34.22 -4.70 19.91
N PRO A 1216 -33.30 -5.55 20.40
CA PRO A 1216 -31.91 -5.50 19.97
C PRO A 1216 -31.75 -5.76 18.47
N HIS A 1217 -32.67 -6.54 17.88
CA HIS A 1217 -32.73 -6.86 16.45
C HIS A 1217 -33.11 -5.66 15.56
N ASN A 1218 -33.73 -4.62 16.12
CA ASN A 1218 -34.11 -3.40 15.40
C ASN A 1218 -33.10 -2.25 15.61
N THR A 1219 -31.98 -2.50 16.28
CA THR A 1219 -30.91 -1.51 16.48
C THR A 1219 -30.30 -1.11 15.13
N LEU A 1220 -30.21 0.19 14.87
CA LEU A 1220 -29.46 0.76 13.74
C LEU A 1220 -28.08 1.18 14.22
N TYR A 1221 -27.07 1.21 13.35
CA TYR A 1221 -25.73 1.68 13.72
C TYR A 1221 -25.33 2.93 12.93
N LEU A 1222 -24.78 3.93 13.63
CA LEU A 1222 -24.20 5.13 13.07
C LEU A 1222 -22.68 5.09 13.21
N GLU A 1223 -21.96 5.06 12.09
CA GLU A 1223 -20.51 5.11 12.07
C GLU A 1223 -20.00 6.55 11.93
N LEU A 1224 -19.16 6.99 12.87
CA LEU A 1224 -18.53 8.30 12.87
C LEU A 1224 -17.01 8.16 12.67
N TRP A 1225 -16.49 8.79 11.63
CA TRP A 1225 -15.05 8.91 11.36
C TRP A 1225 -14.58 10.28 11.86
N CYS A 1226 -13.72 10.27 12.87
CA CYS A 1226 -13.37 11.43 13.69
C CYS A 1226 -11.85 11.72 13.67
N PRO A 1227 -11.34 12.43 12.64
CA PRO A 1227 -9.95 12.88 12.56
C PRO A 1227 -9.72 14.14 13.42
N ALA A 1228 -8.95 13.99 14.50
CA ALA A 1228 -8.44 15.10 15.32
C ALA A 1228 -7.06 15.56 14.81
N VAL A 1229 -6.81 16.88 14.78
CA VAL A 1229 -5.51 17.49 14.39
C VAL A 1229 -5.06 18.57 15.40
N ALA A 1230 -3.81 19.02 15.29
CA ALA A 1230 -3.30 20.13 16.10
C ALA A 1230 -3.97 21.47 15.74
N PRO A 1231 -4.08 22.42 16.69
CA PRO A 1231 -4.56 23.78 16.42
C PRO A 1231 -3.58 24.55 15.52
N PHE A 1232 -4.12 25.16 14.46
CA PHE A 1232 -3.34 25.87 13.43
C PHE A 1232 -2.69 27.16 13.95
N ILE A 1233 -3.36 27.85 14.87
CA ILE A 1233 -2.91 29.05 15.57
C ILE A 1233 -2.97 28.80 17.07
N VAL A 1234 -1.95 29.21 17.81
CA VAL A 1234 -1.93 29.13 19.27
C VAL A 1234 -1.52 30.47 19.89
N VAL A 1235 -2.22 30.88 20.96
CA VAL A 1235 -1.84 32.03 21.78
C VAL A 1235 -0.52 31.73 22.50
N THR A 1236 0.49 32.58 22.33
CA THR A 1236 1.77 32.49 23.06
C THR A 1236 1.83 33.43 24.27
N SER A 1237 1.02 34.49 24.28
CA SER A 1237 0.90 35.43 25.41
C SER A 1237 0.11 34.83 26.59
N HIS A 1238 0.18 35.48 27.76
CA HIS A 1238 -0.69 35.17 28.92
C HIS A 1238 -0.72 33.67 29.31
N LYS A 1239 0.41 32.96 29.18
CA LYS A 1239 0.56 31.50 29.41
C LYS A 1239 -0.41 30.63 28.56
N GLY A 1240 -0.81 31.10 27.38
CA GLY A 1240 -1.68 30.36 26.45
C GLY A 1240 -3.18 30.49 26.70
N LYS A 1241 -3.61 31.37 27.63
CA LYS A 1241 -5.03 31.65 27.86
C LYS A 1241 -5.69 32.34 26.67
N THR A 1242 -6.92 31.93 26.36
CA THR A 1242 -7.89 32.62 25.50
C THR A 1242 -8.68 33.70 26.25
N ASP A 1243 -8.54 33.77 27.58
CA ASP A 1243 -9.37 34.58 28.47
C ASP A 1243 -8.63 35.85 28.92
N PHE A 1244 -9.12 37.03 28.51
CA PHE A 1244 -8.41 38.30 28.67
C PHE A 1244 -9.15 39.32 29.54
N ASN A 1245 -9.06 39.16 30.88
CA ASN A 1245 -9.54 40.16 31.83
C ASN A 1245 -8.75 41.49 31.75
N PHE A 1246 -9.37 42.59 31.33
CA PHE A 1246 -8.78 43.94 31.31
C PHE A 1246 -8.77 44.62 32.68
N GLY A 1247 -9.51 44.10 33.65
CA GLY A 1247 -9.65 44.64 35.00
C GLY A 1247 -10.61 45.84 35.07
N ASP A 1248 -10.49 46.55 36.19
CA ASP A 1248 -11.36 47.66 36.58
C ASP A 1248 -10.82 48.97 36.00
N ILE A 1249 -11.64 49.71 35.25
CA ILE A 1249 -11.24 50.93 34.55
C ILE A 1249 -12.24 52.06 34.81
N ALA A 1250 -11.72 53.24 35.14
CA ALA A 1250 -12.52 54.45 35.26
C ALA A 1250 -13.30 54.75 33.96
N VAL A 1251 -14.60 55.05 34.06
CA VAL A 1251 -15.43 55.40 32.90
C VAL A 1251 -14.80 56.56 32.10
N GLY A 1252 -14.66 56.38 30.79
CA GLY A 1252 -13.96 57.32 29.89
C GLY A 1252 -12.44 57.16 29.81
N HIS A 1253 -11.86 56.17 30.50
CA HIS A 1253 -10.47 55.72 30.31
C HIS A 1253 -10.39 54.52 29.37
N ARG A 1254 -9.15 54.16 28.98
CA ARG A 1254 -8.88 52.95 28.19
C ARG A 1254 -7.68 52.19 28.74
N SER A 1255 -7.78 50.86 28.80
CA SER A 1255 -6.63 49.95 28.95
C SER A 1255 -6.36 49.26 27.61
N VAL A 1256 -5.15 48.73 27.45
CA VAL A 1256 -4.68 48.08 26.23
C VAL A 1256 -3.96 46.78 26.58
N LYS A 1257 -4.43 45.66 26.01
CA LYS A 1257 -3.78 44.36 26.08
C LYS A 1257 -3.08 44.01 24.77
N LYS A 1258 -2.03 43.21 24.89
CA LYS A 1258 -1.24 42.65 23.78
C LYS A 1258 -1.32 41.13 23.85
N ILE A 1259 -1.81 40.53 22.77
CA ILE A 1259 -2.04 39.10 22.62
C ILE A 1259 -1.14 38.62 21.49
N THR A 1260 -0.19 37.72 21.77
CA THR A 1260 0.70 37.18 20.73
C THR A 1260 0.14 35.88 20.21
N LEU A 1261 0.00 35.79 18.89
CA LEU A 1261 -0.53 34.64 18.15
C LEU A 1261 0.57 34.06 17.28
N GLN A 1262 0.76 32.75 17.35
CA GLN A 1262 1.74 32.02 16.56
C GLN A 1262 1.03 31.07 15.59
N ASN A 1263 1.41 31.11 14.31
CA ASN A 1263 1.06 30.07 13.34
C ASN A 1263 1.99 28.87 13.53
N ILE A 1264 1.41 27.67 13.62
CA ILE A 1264 2.13 26.40 13.83
C ILE A 1264 2.07 25.51 12.57
N CYS A 1265 1.29 25.90 11.56
CA CYS A 1265 1.30 25.26 10.26
C CYS A 1265 2.59 25.56 9.49
N ASN A 1266 2.96 24.64 8.59
CA ASN A 1266 3.97 24.85 7.57
C ASN A 1266 3.49 25.78 6.42
N GLU A 1267 2.26 26.32 6.51
CA GLU A 1267 1.58 27.13 5.49
C GLU A 1267 1.24 28.52 6.03
N ASP A 1268 1.19 29.53 5.14
CA ASP A 1268 0.74 30.88 5.46
C ASP A 1268 -0.79 30.92 5.67
N LEU A 1269 -1.23 31.40 6.84
CA LEU A 1269 -2.66 31.52 7.18
C LEU A 1269 -3.19 32.91 6.86
N THR A 1270 -4.29 32.97 6.11
CA THR A 1270 -5.13 34.19 5.98
C THR A 1270 -6.06 34.29 7.18
N LEU A 1271 -6.06 35.44 7.86
CA LEU A 1271 -6.85 35.69 9.06
C LEU A 1271 -8.02 36.63 8.75
N GLU A 1272 -9.22 36.14 9.05
CA GLU A 1272 -10.47 36.90 9.17
C GLU A 1272 -10.84 36.98 10.66
N TYR A 1273 -11.80 37.84 11.02
CA TYR A 1273 -12.12 38.10 12.43
C TYR A 1273 -13.62 38.37 12.59
N SER A 1274 -14.23 37.92 13.69
CA SER A 1274 -15.60 38.33 14.03
C SER A 1274 -15.69 39.84 14.32
N VAL A 1275 -16.91 40.36 14.17
CA VAL A 1275 -17.24 41.75 14.48
C VAL A 1275 -17.51 41.87 15.97
N LEU A 1276 -16.61 42.52 16.71
CA LEU A 1276 -16.89 43.02 18.06
C LEU A 1276 -18.05 44.02 18.01
N ASN A 1277 -18.80 44.16 19.10
CA ASN A 1277 -19.93 45.07 19.17
C ASN A 1277 -19.48 46.52 18.84
N PRO A 1278 -20.01 47.17 17.79
CA PRO A 1278 -19.56 48.50 17.37
C PRO A 1278 -19.88 49.60 18.41
N ASN A 1279 -20.87 49.36 19.27
CA ASN A 1279 -21.21 50.21 20.42
C ASN A 1279 -20.59 49.67 21.74
N GLY A 1280 -19.89 48.54 21.66
CA GLY A 1280 -19.24 47.90 22.80
C GLY A 1280 -17.96 48.62 23.24
N PRO A 1281 -17.46 48.34 24.45
CA PRO A 1281 -16.26 48.97 24.97
C PRO A 1281 -14.96 48.30 24.47
N PHE A 1282 -15.03 47.17 23.76
CA PHE A 1282 -13.86 46.47 23.22
C PHE A 1282 -13.54 46.88 21.78
N VAL A 1283 -12.32 47.37 21.53
CA VAL A 1283 -11.87 47.81 20.21
C VAL A 1283 -10.52 47.18 19.84
N ARG A 1284 -10.44 46.59 18.66
CA ARG A 1284 -9.22 46.05 18.05
C ARG A 1284 -8.41 47.16 17.37
N LEU A 1285 -7.16 47.36 17.81
CA LEU A 1285 -6.31 48.49 17.37
C LEU A 1285 -5.39 48.18 16.19
N ASN A 1286 -5.06 46.92 15.91
CA ASN A 1286 -4.26 46.52 14.74
C ASN A 1286 -4.73 45.18 14.14
N PRO A 1287 -5.67 45.19 13.16
CA PRO A 1287 -5.91 44.00 12.34
C PRO A 1287 -4.65 43.62 11.55
N PHE A 1288 -4.39 42.32 11.43
CA PHE A 1288 -3.46 41.75 10.46
C PHE A 1288 -4.10 40.53 9.80
N ASN A 1289 -4.10 40.51 8.47
CA ASN A 1289 -4.93 39.57 7.70
C ASN A 1289 -4.12 38.36 7.18
N LYS A 1290 -2.82 38.27 7.52
CA LYS A 1290 -1.92 37.17 7.16
C LYS A 1290 -0.92 36.92 8.28
N LEU A 1291 -0.66 35.64 8.56
CA LEU A 1291 0.34 35.16 9.51
C LEU A 1291 1.10 34.02 8.86
N ARG A 1292 2.37 34.22 8.54
CA ARG A 1292 3.18 33.27 7.75
C ARG A 1292 3.47 31.99 8.53
N SER A 1293 3.89 30.95 7.81
CA SER A 1293 4.43 29.71 8.38
C SER A 1293 5.43 30.00 9.53
N GLY A 1294 5.16 29.47 10.73
CA GLY A 1294 5.97 29.70 11.95
C GLY A 1294 5.95 31.11 12.56
N GLU A 1295 5.31 32.09 11.93
CA GLU A 1295 5.36 33.51 12.35
C GLU A 1295 4.58 33.76 13.65
N THR A 1296 5.06 34.71 14.45
CA THR A 1296 4.35 35.22 15.64
C THR A 1296 4.10 36.72 15.50
N GLN A 1297 2.83 37.13 15.49
CA GLN A 1297 2.41 38.54 15.48
C GLN A 1297 1.61 38.91 16.74
N THR A 1298 1.48 40.22 17.01
CA THR A 1298 0.82 40.73 18.22
C THR A 1298 -0.48 41.45 17.88
N LEU A 1299 -1.61 40.89 18.28
CA LEU A 1299 -2.91 41.52 18.28
C LEU A 1299 -3.04 42.45 19.50
N VAL A 1300 -3.49 43.67 19.28
CA VAL A 1300 -3.64 44.70 20.31
C VAL A 1300 -5.10 45.08 20.43
N LEU A 1301 -5.65 44.84 21.61
CA LEU A 1301 -7.06 45.09 21.94
C LEU A 1301 -7.13 46.12 23.06
N SER A 1302 -8.17 46.96 23.04
CA SER A 1302 -8.41 47.97 24.07
C SER A 1302 -9.81 47.87 24.65
N PHE A 1303 -9.94 48.09 25.96
CA PHE A 1303 -11.20 48.16 26.68
C PHE A 1303 -11.38 49.60 27.16
N SER A 1304 -12.48 50.23 26.74
CA SER A 1304 -12.79 51.65 26.97
C SER A 1304 -14.25 51.80 27.44
N PRO A 1305 -14.56 51.58 28.73
CA PRO A 1305 -15.93 51.62 29.22
C PRO A 1305 -16.53 53.04 29.21
N HIS A 1306 -17.72 53.15 28.63
CA HIS A 1306 -18.56 54.35 28.66
C HIS A 1306 -19.51 54.37 29.87
N GLU A 1307 -19.74 53.21 30.51
CA GLU A 1307 -20.69 53.01 31.60
C GLU A 1307 -20.12 52.14 32.73
N ASN A 1308 -20.78 52.14 33.89
CA ASN A 1308 -20.38 51.42 35.10
C ASN A 1308 -20.85 49.95 35.06
N ILE A 1309 -20.40 49.19 34.06
CA ILE A 1309 -20.88 47.85 33.73
C ILE A 1309 -19.72 46.86 33.52
N LEU A 1310 -19.93 45.59 33.89
CA LEU A 1310 -19.07 44.47 33.49
C LEU A 1310 -19.42 44.08 32.05
N ALA A 1311 -18.47 44.28 31.14
CA ALA A 1311 -18.62 43.92 29.73
C ALA A 1311 -17.89 42.61 29.42
N GLN A 1312 -18.49 41.77 28.57
CA GLN A 1312 -17.89 40.54 28.06
C GLN A 1312 -18.24 40.37 26.58
N GLU A 1313 -17.24 40.13 25.73
CA GLU A 1313 -17.39 39.89 24.29
C GLU A 1313 -16.43 38.76 23.84
N THR A 1314 -16.71 38.11 22.71
CA THR A 1314 -15.83 37.09 22.13
C THR A 1314 -15.35 37.52 20.74
N LEU A 1315 -14.03 37.50 20.56
CA LEU A 1315 -13.38 37.76 19.27
C LEU A 1315 -12.91 36.44 18.67
N ASP A 1316 -13.55 36.02 17.59
CA ASP A 1316 -13.17 34.84 16.83
C ASP A 1316 -12.17 35.24 15.75
N ILE A 1317 -11.07 34.49 15.64
CA ILE A 1317 -10.05 34.65 14.60
C ILE A 1317 -10.20 33.47 13.65
N ILE A 1318 -10.80 33.75 12.50
CA ILE A 1318 -11.27 32.77 11.52
C ILE A 1318 -10.17 32.54 10.48
N THR A 1319 -9.96 31.28 10.10
CA THR A 1319 -9.07 30.92 8.99
C THR A 1319 -9.75 29.88 8.09
N LYS A 1320 -9.20 29.66 6.89
CA LYS A 1320 -9.64 28.60 5.97
C LYS A 1320 -9.49 27.17 6.52
N ARG A 1321 -8.83 26.99 7.68
CA ARG A 1321 -8.58 25.68 8.32
C ARG A 1321 -9.33 25.49 9.64
N GLY A 1322 -9.71 26.56 10.33
CA GLY A 1322 -10.40 26.54 11.63
C GLY A 1322 -10.41 27.91 12.32
N THR A 1323 -11.05 28.01 13.49
CA THR A 1323 -11.30 29.28 14.20
C THR A 1323 -10.71 29.27 15.61
N LEU A 1324 -10.16 30.41 16.06
CA LEU A 1324 -9.64 30.63 17.41
C LEU A 1324 -10.44 31.72 18.13
N SER A 1325 -11.29 31.34 19.08
CA SER A 1325 -12.07 32.26 19.92
C SER A 1325 -11.25 32.82 21.08
N LEU A 1326 -11.34 34.14 21.31
CA LEU A 1326 -10.73 34.86 22.43
C LEU A 1326 -11.81 35.57 23.24
N THR A 1327 -11.98 35.23 24.53
CA THR A 1327 -12.98 35.86 25.40
C THR A 1327 -12.40 37.08 26.11
N LEU A 1328 -12.99 38.24 25.85
CA LEU A 1328 -12.60 39.55 26.37
C LEU A 1328 -13.57 39.95 27.48
N PHE A 1329 -13.05 40.43 28.62
CA PHE A 1329 -13.91 40.92 29.70
C PHE A 1329 -13.23 42.00 30.53
N GLY A 1330 -14.01 42.87 31.17
CA GLY A 1330 -13.51 43.96 32.01
C GLY A 1330 -14.66 44.76 32.63
N MET A 1331 -14.37 45.57 33.65
CA MET A 1331 -15.39 46.33 34.39
C MET A 1331 -15.16 47.84 34.27
N GLY A 1332 -16.21 48.57 33.87
CA GLY A 1332 -16.26 50.02 33.97
C GLY A 1332 -16.62 50.46 35.38
N VAL A 1333 -15.93 51.48 35.90
CA VAL A 1333 -16.10 52.01 37.26
C VAL A 1333 -16.32 53.53 37.23
N ALA A 1334 -17.41 54.00 37.80
CA ALA A 1334 -17.71 55.42 37.92
C ALA A 1334 -16.74 56.12 38.88
N SER A 1335 -16.22 57.28 38.49
CA SER A 1335 -15.35 58.12 39.33
C SER A 1335 -16.18 59.20 40.02
N MET A 1336 -16.38 59.05 41.33
CA MET A 1336 -17.16 59.94 42.19
C MET A 1336 -16.26 60.69 43.18
N ILE A 1337 -16.46 62.00 43.28
CA ILE A 1337 -15.78 62.88 44.26
C ILE A 1337 -16.79 63.87 44.83
N THR A 1338 -16.79 64.03 46.15
CA THR A 1338 -17.54 65.06 46.89
C THR A 1338 -16.62 66.18 47.39
N CYS A 1339 -17.17 67.37 47.62
CA CYS A 1339 -16.44 68.59 48.04
C CYS A 1339 -17.02 69.15 49.35
N SER A 1340 -16.17 69.72 50.21
CA SER A 1340 -16.58 70.26 51.53
C SER A 1340 -16.92 71.76 51.54
N ILE A 1341 -17.33 72.34 50.40
CA ILE A 1341 -17.81 73.74 50.33
C ILE A 1341 -19.27 73.70 49.91
N ASP A 1342 -20.13 74.30 50.73
CA ASP A 1342 -21.56 74.45 50.46
C ASP A 1342 -21.77 75.54 49.39
N GLY A 1343 -21.73 75.13 48.13
CA GLY A 1343 -21.92 75.99 46.95
C GLY A 1343 -20.64 76.30 46.18
N ASN A 1344 -20.78 77.05 45.08
CA ASN A 1344 -19.70 77.28 44.12
C ASN A 1344 -18.86 78.54 44.42
N ILE A 1345 -18.88 79.07 45.65
CA ILE A 1345 -18.21 80.33 46.01
C ILE A 1345 -17.41 80.15 47.31
N LEU A 1346 -16.10 80.46 47.26
CA LEU A 1346 -15.23 80.55 48.43
C LEU A 1346 -14.89 82.03 48.66
N ASN A 1347 -15.60 82.66 49.61
CA ASN A 1347 -15.37 84.05 49.97
C ASN A 1347 -14.36 84.14 51.13
N MET A 1348 -13.24 84.81 50.89
CA MET A 1348 -12.15 85.04 51.85
C MET A 1348 -12.44 86.22 52.78
N GLY A 1349 -13.48 87.02 52.49
CA GLY A 1349 -13.86 88.20 53.25
C GLY A 1349 -12.94 89.40 53.03
N TYR A 1350 -12.93 90.32 54.00
CA TYR A 1350 -12.11 91.52 53.99
C TYR A 1350 -10.74 91.26 54.62
N VAL A 1351 -9.69 91.69 53.94
CA VAL A 1351 -8.30 91.63 54.37
C VAL A 1351 -7.68 93.02 54.26
N LEU A 1352 -6.65 93.34 55.05
CA LEU A 1352 -5.89 94.57 54.83
C LEU A 1352 -5.01 94.40 53.58
N ALA A 1353 -4.92 95.45 52.75
CA ALA A 1353 -3.99 95.48 51.63
C ALA A 1353 -2.56 95.18 52.13
N ARG A 1354 -1.86 94.30 51.39
CA ARG A 1354 -0.50 93.79 51.70
C ARG A 1354 -0.42 92.78 52.86
N GLU A 1355 -1.56 92.35 53.41
CA GLU A 1355 -1.64 91.14 54.26
C GLU A 1355 -2.11 89.91 53.45
N SER A 1356 -2.21 88.75 54.09
CA SER A 1356 -2.70 87.52 53.45
C SER A 1356 -3.51 86.64 54.40
N VAL A 1357 -4.54 85.97 53.87
CA VAL A 1357 -5.38 85.02 54.61
C VAL A 1357 -5.47 83.68 53.88
N SER A 1358 -5.49 82.57 54.63
CA SER A 1358 -5.62 81.21 54.07
C SER A 1358 -6.88 80.52 54.57
N THR A 1359 -7.53 79.74 53.69
CA THR A 1359 -8.68 78.89 54.01
C THR A 1359 -8.48 77.49 53.43
N ASN A 1360 -9.06 76.47 54.08
CA ASN A 1360 -8.93 75.07 53.65
C ASN A 1360 -10.28 74.50 53.20
N PHE A 1361 -10.26 73.66 52.17
CA PHE A 1361 -11.38 72.78 51.80
C PHE A 1361 -10.90 71.36 51.50
N LYS A 1362 -11.82 70.40 51.43
CA LYS A 1362 -11.51 68.98 51.23
C LYS A 1362 -12.31 68.39 50.08
N LEU A 1363 -11.67 67.51 49.32
CA LEU A 1363 -12.31 66.65 48.31
C LEU A 1363 -12.18 65.19 48.76
N GLN A 1364 -13.22 64.38 48.64
CA GLN A 1364 -13.22 62.96 49.03
C GLN A 1364 -13.44 62.05 47.83
N ASN A 1365 -12.59 61.03 47.64
CA ASN A 1365 -12.78 60.02 46.60
C ASN A 1365 -13.69 58.89 47.10
N GLU A 1366 -14.84 58.74 46.46
CA GLU A 1366 -15.88 57.76 46.82
C GLU A 1366 -15.93 56.58 45.82
N SER A 1367 -15.08 56.59 44.79
CA SER A 1367 -14.92 55.46 43.87
C SER A 1367 -13.92 54.42 44.40
N SER A 1368 -14.03 53.19 43.88
CA SER A 1368 -13.10 52.08 44.19
C SER A 1368 -11.73 52.20 43.52
N LEU A 1369 -11.50 53.22 42.67
CA LEU A 1369 -10.24 53.43 41.97
C LEU A 1369 -9.51 54.70 42.45
N PRO A 1370 -8.16 54.73 42.45
CA PRO A 1370 -7.40 55.93 42.78
C PRO A 1370 -7.53 56.99 41.67
N ILE A 1371 -8.00 58.19 42.02
CA ILE A 1371 -8.22 59.29 41.07
C ILE A 1371 -7.02 60.24 41.05
N LYS A 1372 -6.44 60.51 39.87
CA LYS A 1372 -5.45 61.59 39.71
C LYS A 1372 -6.17 62.94 39.59
N PHE A 1373 -5.77 63.92 40.40
CA PHE A 1373 -6.34 65.28 40.36
C PHE A 1373 -5.28 66.32 39.96
N TRP A 1374 -5.77 67.43 39.42
CA TRP A 1374 -5.07 68.68 39.17
C TRP A 1374 -5.98 69.84 39.57
N VAL A 1375 -5.44 70.94 40.09
CA VAL A 1375 -6.21 72.16 40.37
C VAL A 1375 -5.56 73.35 39.67
N ARG A 1376 -6.38 74.21 39.05
CA ARG A 1376 -5.91 75.34 38.24
C ARG A 1376 -6.72 76.59 38.56
N LEU A 1377 -6.05 77.73 38.63
CA LEU A 1377 -6.66 79.04 38.70
C LEU A 1377 -6.80 79.63 37.28
N GLU A 1378 -7.87 80.39 37.03
CA GLU A 1378 -8.14 81.00 35.73
C GLU A 1378 -7.16 82.14 35.43
N SER A 1379 -6.77 82.91 36.45
CA SER A 1379 -5.70 83.93 36.39
C SER A 1379 -4.38 83.39 35.81
N LEU A 1380 -4.02 82.14 36.13
CA LEU A 1380 -2.80 81.46 35.72
C LEU A 1380 -2.92 80.71 34.37
N SER A 1381 -4.07 80.82 33.67
CA SER A 1381 -4.30 80.09 32.43
C SER A 1381 -3.64 80.78 31.21
N ARG A 1382 -2.89 80.03 30.40
CA ARG A 1382 -2.28 80.57 29.16
C ARG A 1382 -3.32 81.14 28.19
N LYS A 1383 -4.56 80.65 28.23
CA LYS A 1383 -5.68 81.13 27.40
C LYS A 1383 -6.07 82.58 27.66
N LYS A 1384 -5.67 83.20 28.78
CA LYS A 1384 -5.88 84.65 28.99
C LYS A 1384 -5.26 85.50 27.87
N ALA A 1385 -4.11 85.10 27.32
CA ALA A 1385 -3.45 85.85 26.25
C ALA A 1385 -4.24 85.85 24.92
N GLU A 1386 -4.98 84.77 24.65
CA GLU A 1386 -5.87 84.64 23.48
C GLU A 1386 -7.21 85.35 23.75
N ALA A 1387 -7.78 85.20 24.95
CA ALA A 1387 -9.05 85.82 25.35
C ALA A 1387 -8.99 87.35 25.48
N HIS A 1388 -7.86 87.92 25.95
CA HIS A 1388 -7.69 89.36 26.12
C HIS A 1388 -7.58 90.14 24.79
N GLN A 1389 -7.60 89.48 23.63
CA GLN A 1389 -7.71 90.16 22.32
C GLN A 1389 -9.17 90.41 21.88
N GLN A 1390 -10.17 89.89 22.60
CA GLN A 1390 -11.58 90.15 22.34
C GLN A 1390 -12.09 91.32 23.18
N LEU A 1391 -13.00 92.12 22.61
CA LEU A 1391 -13.69 93.20 23.32
C LEU A 1391 -14.46 92.61 24.53
N PRO A 1392 -14.26 93.15 25.75
CA PRO A 1392 -15.00 92.68 26.93
C PRO A 1392 -16.52 92.75 26.74
N LYS A 1393 -17.24 91.71 27.19
CA LYS A 1393 -18.69 91.55 26.98
C LYS A 1393 -19.55 92.69 27.54
N PHE A 1394 -19.05 93.43 28.52
CA PHE A 1394 -19.71 94.62 29.06
C PHE A 1394 -19.79 95.79 28.05
N ILE A 1395 -19.04 95.71 26.94
CA ILE A 1395 -19.09 96.66 25.81
C ILE A 1395 -20.11 96.20 24.76
N THR A 1396 -20.31 94.89 24.58
CA THR A 1396 -21.14 94.32 23.50
C THR A 1396 -22.55 93.91 23.94
N SER A 1397 -22.85 93.86 25.25
CA SER A 1397 -24.17 93.46 25.75
C SER A 1397 -24.68 94.39 26.86
N HIS A 1398 -25.89 94.93 26.68
CA HIS A 1398 -26.54 95.79 27.68
C HIS A 1398 -27.09 95.01 28.88
N GLU A 1399 -27.38 93.71 28.71
CA GLU A 1399 -28.02 92.84 29.72
C GLU A 1399 -27.03 92.25 30.75
N GLN A 1400 -25.70 92.25 30.50
CA GLN A 1400 -24.69 91.57 31.35
C GLN A 1400 -23.70 92.52 32.09
N ARG A 1401 -24.13 93.74 32.46
CA ARG A 1401 -23.31 94.73 33.20
C ARG A 1401 -22.85 94.30 34.63
N ALA A 1402 -23.07 93.05 35.03
CA ALA A 1402 -22.77 92.50 36.36
C ALA A 1402 -21.75 91.35 36.36
N GLU A 1403 -21.13 90.99 35.21
CA GLU A 1403 -19.95 90.10 35.20
C GLU A 1403 -18.72 90.85 35.77
N ILE A 1404 -18.57 90.82 37.10
CA ILE A 1404 -17.45 91.44 37.83
C ILE A 1404 -16.12 90.84 37.35
N VAL A 1405 -15.32 91.64 36.63
CA VAL A 1405 -13.97 91.25 36.21
C VAL A 1405 -13.02 91.40 37.40
N GLY A 1406 -12.45 90.29 37.86
CA GLY A 1406 -11.57 90.28 39.02
C GLY A 1406 -10.29 91.10 38.83
N THR A 1407 -10.06 92.05 39.75
CA THR A 1407 -8.80 92.79 39.88
C THR A 1407 -7.62 91.86 40.14
N GLN A 1408 -6.41 92.31 39.82
CA GLN A 1408 -5.15 91.58 39.97
C GLN A 1408 -4.11 92.48 40.62
N ASN A 1409 -3.21 91.92 41.44
CA ASN A 1409 -2.17 92.68 42.13
C ASN A 1409 -1.33 93.52 41.17
N TYR A 1410 -1.03 94.76 41.55
CA TYR A 1410 -0.21 95.68 40.75
C TYR A 1410 1.24 95.17 40.61
N ASN A 1411 1.72 94.36 41.57
CA ASN A 1411 3.01 93.67 41.50
C ASN A 1411 3.06 92.47 40.52
N GLY A 1412 1.95 92.10 39.87
CA GLY A 1412 1.89 91.02 38.88
C GLY A 1412 1.91 89.60 39.43
N GLN A 1413 1.95 89.40 40.75
CA GLN A 1413 1.74 88.09 41.39
C GLN A 1413 0.25 87.75 41.41
N SER A 1414 -0.11 86.46 41.35
CA SER A 1414 -1.54 86.11 41.45
C SER A 1414 -2.09 86.39 42.85
N VAL A 1415 -3.26 87.01 42.87
CA VAL A 1415 -4.01 87.40 44.07
C VAL A 1415 -4.41 86.18 44.91
N PHE A 1416 -4.63 85.05 44.26
CA PHE A 1416 -4.97 83.77 44.88
C PHE A 1416 -3.89 82.73 44.56
N SER A 1417 -3.62 81.84 45.51
CA SER A 1417 -2.74 80.68 45.33
C SER A 1417 -3.33 79.44 46.00
N ILE A 1418 -2.91 78.25 45.56
CA ILE A 1418 -3.45 76.98 46.07
C ILE A 1418 -2.39 75.88 46.16
N VAL A 1419 -2.45 75.09 47.24
CA VAL A 1419 -1.62 73.90 47.48
C VAL A 1419 -2.50 72.75 48.02
N PRO A 1420 -2.37 71.50 47.53
CA PRO A 1420 -1.51 71.02 46.43
C PRO A 1420 -2.14 71.24 45.04
N VAL A 1421 -1.29 71.38 44.02
CA VAL A 1421 -1.69 71.64 42.62
C VAL A 1421 -1.98 70.35 41.83
N GLU A 1422 -1.31 69.23 42.15
CA GLU A 1422 -1.61 67.90 41.58
C GLU A 1422 -1.44 66.79 42.62
N GLY A 1423 -2.01 65.61 42.35
CA GLY A 1423 -1.83 64.43 43.21
C GLY A 1423 -2.73 63.25 42.88
N LEU A 1424 -2.80 62.29 43.80
CA LEU A 1424 -3.55 61.03 43.69
C LEU A 1424 -4.41 60.79 44.94
N MET A 1425 -5.73 60.81 44.78
CA MET A 1425 -6.71 60.51 45.82
C MET A 1425 -7.05 59.02 45.80
N PHE A 1426 -6.61 58.28 46.81
CA PHE A 1426 -6.94 56.85 46.97
C PHE A 1426 -8.43 56.64 47.32
N PRO A 1427 -9.00 55.45 47.04
CA PRO A 1427 -10.37 55.10 47.42
C PRO A 1427 -10.65 55.35 48.91
N GLY A 1428 -11.77 56.00 49.22
CA GLY A 1428 -12.18 56.31 50.60
C GLY A 1428 -11.23 57.26 51.34
N LYS A 1429 -10.46 58.10 50.63
CA LYS A 1429 -9.60 59.13 51.21
C LYS A 1429 -10.03 60.53 50.80
N ALA A 1430 -9.97 61.43 51.77
CA ALA A 1430 -10.10 62.86 51.56
C ALA A 1430 -8.73 63.53 51.40
N GLN A 1431 -8.62 64.45 50.46
CA GLN A 1431 -7.48 65.33 50.21
C GLN A 1431 -7.86 66.75 50.63
N GLU A 1432 -7.00 67.40 51.40
CA GLU A 1432 -7.16 68.79 51.83
C GLU A 1432 -6.38 69.74 50.91
N PHE A 1433 -6.97 70.91 50.66
CA PHE A 1433 -6.47 71.96 49.78
C PHE A 1433 -6.51 73.29 50.53
N THR A 1434 -5.39 74.01 50.56
CA THR A 1434 -5.28 75.35 51.15
C THR A 1434 -5.27 76.38 50.04
N VAL A 1435 -6.24 77.29 50.06
CA VAL A 1435 -6.28 78.51 49.24
C VAL A 1435 -5.75 79.67 50.06
N THR A 1436 -4.94 80.54 49.48
CA THR A 1436 -4.44 81.77 50.11
C THR A 1436 -4.77 82.97 49.24
N PHE A 1437 -5.30 84.03 49.84
CA PHE A 1437 -5.61 85.33 49.25
C PHE A 1437 -4.64 86.38 49.78
N SER A 1438 -3.99 87.12 48.90
CA SER A 1438 -2.91 88.07 49.22
C SER A 1438 -2.97 89.31 48.29
N PRO A 1439 -3.85 90.29 48.58
CA PRO A 1439 -4.00 91.53 47.81
C PRO A 1439 -2.89 92.55 48.11
N ASP A 1440 -2.47 93.38 47.14
CA ASP A 1440 -1.43 94.42 47.35
C ASP A 1440 -1.94 95.88 47.40
N HIS A 1441 -3.21 96.12 47.03
CA HIS A 1441 -3.92 97.40 47.04
C HIS A 1441 -5.36 97.23 47.56
N GLU A 1442 -6.06 98.33 47.86
CA GLU A 1442 -7.51 98.32 48.13
C GLU A 1442 -8.30 98.08 46.84
N SER A 1443 -9.16 97.05 46.86
CA SER A 1443 -10.17 96.77 45.83
C SER A 1443 -11.23 95.84 46.41
N LEU A 1444 -12.50 96.13 46.12
CA LEU A 1444 -13.64 95.30 46.52
C LEU A 1444 -13.90 94.10 45.60
N PHE A 1445 -13.17 94.02 44.48
CA PHE A 1445 -13.56 93.18 43.34
C PHE A 1445 -12.58 92.03 43.03
N PHE A 1446 -11.64 91.73 43.93
CA PHE A 1446 -10.70 90.63 43.77
C PHE A 1446 -11.45 89.28 43.62
N SER A 1447 -11.28 88.66 42.45
CA SER A 1447 -11.87 87.34 42.16
C SER A 1447 -11.09 86.54 41.13
N ASP A 1448 -11.18 85.22 41.24
CA ASP A 1448 -10.54 84.24 40.36
C ASP A 1448 -11.35 82.93 40.38
N LEU A 1449 -11.20 82.06 39.39
CA LEU A 1449 -11.98 80.82 39.28
C LEU A 1449 -11.08 79.59 39.40
N LEU A 1450 -11.23 78.87 40.51
CA LEU A 1450 -10.53 77.62 40.81
C LEU A 1450 -11.26 76.46 40.12
N LYS A 1451 -10.56 75.73 39.26
CA LYS A 1451 -11.08 74.57 38.51
C LYS A 1451 -10.34 73.30 38.90
N VAL A 1452 -11.07 72.35 39.49
CA VAL A 1452 -10.57 71.01 39.83
C VAL A 1452 -10.76 70.09 38.63
N VAL A 1453 -9.67 69.49 38.13
CA VAL A 1453 -9.64 68.63 36.94
C VAL A 1453 -9.17 67.22 37.30
N LEU A 1454 -10.02 66.23 37.03
CA LEU A 1454 -9.74 64.82 37.25
C LEU A 1454 -9.18 64.18 35.98
N PHE A 1455 -8.17 63.33 36.16
CA PHE A 1455 -7.50 62.56 35.11
C PHE A 1455 -7.12 63.39 33.86
N GLU A 1456 -6.67 64.63 34.07
CA GLU A 1456 -6.23 65.56 33.01
C GLU A 1456 -7.32 65.96 31.99
N LYS A 1457 -8.59 65.58 32.22
CA LYS A 1457 -9.70 65.76 31.27
C LYS A 1457 -10.97 66.37 31.87
N LYS A 1458 -11.50 65.81 32.97
CA LYS A 1458 -12.86 66.11 33.46
C LYS A 1458 -12.80 67.19 34.52
N VAL A 1459 -13.29 68.40 34.24
CA VAL A 1459 -13.55 69.39 35.29
C VAL A 1459 -14.64 68.82 36.20
N SER A 1460 -14.36 68.73 37.50
CA SER A 1460 -15.26 68.12 38.49
C SER A 1460 -15.91 69.15 39.41
N HIS A 1461 -15.19 70.23 39.74
CA HIS A 1461 -15.67 71.32 40.58
C HIS A 1461 -15.13 72.64 40.04
N GLN A 1462 -15.94 73.69 40.09
CA GLN A 1462 -15.55 75.07 39.80
C GLN A 1462 -15.94 75.93 41.00
N ILE A 1463 -14.98 76.65 41.58
CA ILE A 1463 -15.12 77.35 42.84
C ILE A 1463 -14.67 78.81 42.61
N LEU A 1464 -15.62 79.72 42.62
CA LEU A 1464 -15.37 81.15 42.47
C LEU A 1464 -14.74 81.68 43.76
N LEU A 1465 -13.46 82.03 43.67
CA LEU A 1465 -12.75 82.71 44.74
C LEU A 1465 -13.16 84.18 44.74
N LYS A 1466 -13.53 84.70 45.91
CA LYS A 1466 -13.76 86.14 46.13
C LYS A 1466 -12.96 86.60 47.33
N GLY A 1467 -12.48 87.83 47.29
CA GLY A 1467 -11.93 88.54 48.43
C GLY A 1467 -12.15 90.04 48.25
N ALA A 1468 -12.07 90.78 49.35
CA ALA A 1468 -12.04 92.23 49.34
C ALA A 1468 -10.82 92.69 50.11
N ALA A 1469 -10.18 93.76 49.66
CA ALA A 1469 -9.10 94.41 50.38
C ALA A 1469 -9.44 95.85 50.66
N ARG A 1470 -9.04 96.34 51.84
CA ARG A 1470 -9.04 97.77 52.19
C ARG A 1470 -7.66 98.16 52.68
N GLU A 1471 -7.24 99.40 52.47
CA GLU A 1471 -6.03 99.93 53.13
C GLU A 1471 -6.30 100.25 54.61
N HIS A 1472 -7.57 100.47 54.97
CA HIS A 1472 -7.99 100.93 56.29
C HIS A 1472 -8.66 99.82 57.12
N MET A 1473 -8.36 99.80 58.43
CA MET A 1473 -8.98 98.86 59.39
C MET A 1473 -10.48 99.07 59.59
N MET A 1474 -11.01 100.25 59.26
CA MET A 1474 -12.43 100.59 59.33
C MET A 1474 -12.92 100.88 57.92
N PHE A 1475 -14.09 100.35 57.56
CA PHE A 1475 -14.71 100.60 56.26
C PHE A 1475 -16.21 100.84 56.41
N VAL A 1476 -16.79 101.54 55.42
CA VAL A 1476 -18.24 101.76 55.31
C VAL A 1476 -18.72 101.22 53.97
N GLU A 1477 -19.85 100.54 53.98
CA GLU A 1477 -20.54 100.01 52.81
C GLU A 1477 -22.04 100.32 52.83
N GLY A 1478 -22.69 100.20 51.68
CA GLY A 1478 -24.03 100.72 51.46
C GLY A 1478 -24.02 102.15 50.91
N GLY A 1479 -25.22 102.68 50.67
CA GLY A 1479 -25.43 103.87 49.85
C GLY A 1479 -25.78 103.49 48.41
N ASP A 1480 -25.61 104.43 47.48
CA ASP A 1480 -25.70 104.19 46.04
C ASP A 1480 -24.31 104.12 45.41
N PRO A 1481 -24.12 103.31 44.35
CA PRO A 1481 -22.85 103.22 43.64
C PRO A 1481 -22.56 104.55 42.90
N LEU A 1482 -21.71 105.37 43.51
CA LEU A 1482 -21.05 106.50 42.85
C LEU A 1482 -19.89 106.02 41.95
N ASP A 1483 -19.21 104.95 42.36
CA ASP A 1483 -18.14 104.32 41.59
C ASP A 1483 -18.69 103.41 40.47
N VAL A 1484 -17.96 103.36 39.36
CA VAL A 1484 -18.24 102.45 38.24
C VAL A 1484 -18.04 101.01 38.72
N PRO A 1485 -18.93 100.04 38.41
CA PRO A 1485 -18.79 98.64 38.82
C PRO A 1485 -17.69 97.86 38.06
N VAL A 1486 -16.69 98.58 37.53
CA VAL A 1486 -15.57 98.08 36.74
C VAL A 1486 -14.35 98.96 37.07
N GLU A 1487 -13.46 98.48 37.94
CA GLU A 1487 -12.14 99.11 38.11
C GLU A 1487 -11.30 98.86 36.84
N SER A 1488 -10.91 99.94 36.18
CA SER A 1488 -10.15 99.87 34.93
C SER A 1488 -8.68 99.57 35.22
N LEU A 1489 -8.09 98.60 34.50
CA LEU A 1489 -6.65 98.30 34.56
C LEU A 1489 -5.76 99.42 33.96
N ALA A 1490 -6.34 100.54 33.55
CA ALA A 1490 -5.61 101.73 33.15
C ALA A 1490 -5.05 102.44 34.40
N VAL A 1491 -3.76 102.25 34.67
CA VAL A 1491 -3.01 103.13 35.58
C VAL A 1491 -3.16 104.56 35.08
N VAL A 1492 -3.88 105.40 35.82
CA VAL A 1492 -3.87 106.85 35.61
C VAL A 1492 -2.50 107.34 36.04
N THR A 1493 -1.59 107.46 35.08
CA THR A 1493 -0.23 107.95 35.31
C THR A 1493 -0.27 109.44 35.60
N ALA A 1494 -0.56 109.78 36.86
CA ALA A 1494 -0.26 111.08 37.43
C ALA A 1494 1.28 111.22 37.52
N PHE A 1495 1.91 111.58 36.40
CA PHE A 1495 3.11 112.41 36.43
C PHE A 1495 2.66 113.74 37.08
N ASP A 1496 3.12 114.13 38.26
CA ASP A 1496 4.53 114.38 38.56
C ASP A 1496 4.94 114.14 40.03
N THR A 1497 6.26 114.13 40.25
CA THR A 1497 6.94 114.07 41.55
C THR A 1497 6.69 115.29 42.45
N GLU A 1498 6.84 115.07 43.75
CA GLU A 1498 7.12 116.11 44.78
C GLU A 1498 6.09 117.25 44.90
N HIS A 1499 5.05 117.06 45.73
CA HIS A 1499 4.76 117.97 46.85
C HIS A 1499 3.56 117.57 47.75
N LYS A 1500 3.74 117.83 49.05
CA LYS A 1500 2.75 118.18 50.09
C LYS A 1500 1.82 117.12 50.70
N GLU A 1501 1.72 117.26 52.02
CA GLU A 1501 0.65 116.80 52.91
C GLU A 1501 -0.63 117.65 52.70
N GLU A 1502 -1.68 117.41 53.49
CA GLU A 1502 -2.94 118.19 53.56
C GLU A 1502 -3.94 118.03 52.39
N ALA A 1503 -4.55 116.84 52.25
CA ALA A 1503 -6.01 116.67 52.30
C ALA A 1503 -6.40 115.19 52.13
N GLU A 1504 -7.16 114.62 53.08
CA GLU A 1504 -7.90 113.38 52.81
C GLU A 1504 -9.08 113.73 51.89
N GLU A 1505 -9.13 113.18 50.68
CA GLU A 1505 -10.30 113.29 49.81
C GLU A 1505 -11.47 112.52 50.45
N LEU A 1506 -12.36 113.26 51.12
CA LEU A 1506 -13.60 112.76 51.70
C LEU A 1506 -14.51 112.23 50.60
N LYS A 1507 -14.33 110.96 50.22
CA LYS A 1507 -15.21 110.24 49.28
C LYS A 1507 -16.66 110.30 49.80
N PRO A 1508 -17.58 111.02 49.14
CA PRO A 1508 -18.94 111.14 49.62
C PRO A 1508 -19.67 109.80 49.44
N ILE A 1509 -20.58 109.48 50.36
CA ILE A 1509 -21.51 108.35 50.21
C ILE A 1509 -22.87 108.93 49.80
N LEU A 1510 -23.31 108.65 48.58
CA LEU A 1510 -24.66 109.01 48.14
C LEU A 1510 -25.69 108.08 48.78
N VAL A 1511 -26.83 108.62 49.24
CA VAL A 1511 -27.92 107.85 49.85
C VAL A 1511 -29.27 108.34 49.33
N THR A 1512 -29.72 107.76 48.22
CA THR A 1512 -31.00 108.11 47.57
C THR A 1512 -32.17 107.35 48.19
N LEU A 1513 -33.09 108.09 48.79
CA LEU A 1513 -34.31 107.60 49.42
C LEU A 1513 -35.50 107.86 48.49
N ASN A 1514 -35.70 106.97 47.51
CA ASN A 1514 -36.84 107.06 46.59
C ASN A 1514 -38.13 106.60 47.29
N TYR A 1515 -39.17 107.43 47.19
CA TYR A 1515 -40.53 107.13 47.63
C TYR A 1515 -41.48 107.21 46.42
N VAL A 1516 -42.31 106.19 46.21
CA VAL A 1516 -43.28 106.14 45.12
C VAL A 1516 -44.62 105.67 45.70
N GLN A 1517 -45.60 106.56 45.75
CA GLN A 1517 -46.96 106.22 46.18
C GLN A 1517 -47.75 105.77 44.94
N LEU A 1518 -48.06 104.47 44.87
CA LEU A 1518 -48.77 103.84 43.75
C LEU A 1518 -50.28 103.73 43.95
N ASP A 1519 -50.78 103.95 45.17
CA ASP A 1519 -52.20 103.85 45.51
C ASP A 1519 -52.58 104.86 46.61
N THR A 1520 -53.87 105.21 46.68
CA THR A 1520 -54.40 106.27 47.55
C THR A 1520 -54.82 105.74 48.92
N ASP A 1521 -55.27 104.49 49.00
CA ASP A 1521 -55.94 103.93 50.19
C ASP A 1521 -55.02 103.05 51.07
N THR A 1522 -53.71 103.00 50.80
CA THR A 1522 -52.75 102.16 51.54
C THR A 1522 -51.90 102.95 52.53
N THR A 1523 -51.73 102.43 53.76
CA THR A 1523 -50.93 103.06 54.83
C THR A 1523 -49.46 103.25 54.42
N THR A 1524 -48.91 104.44 54.69
CA THR A 1524 -47.58 104.86 54.22
C THR A 1524 -46.42 104.12 54.91
N SER A 1525 -45.56 103.49 54.10
CA SER A 1525 -44.26 102.96 54.55
C SER A 1525 -43.16 104.03 54.40
N PRO A 1526 -42.27 104.19 55.40
CA PRO A 1526 -41.13 105.10 55.27
C PRO A 1526 -40.08 104.57 54.30
N ALA A 1527 -39.38 105.46 53.61
CA ALA A 1527 -38.21 105.08 52.82
C ALA A 1527 -37.03 104.81 53.75
N THR A 1528 -36.36 103.67 53.60
CA THR A 1528 -35.24 103.26 54.47
C THR A 1528 -34.01 102.84 53.67
N ARG A 1529 -32.82 103.16 54.18
CA ARG A 1529 -31.52 102.67 53.68
C ARG A 1529 -30.63 102.27 54.84
N GLU A 1530 -29.83 101.23 54.65
CA GLU A 1530 -28.80 100.82 55.62
C GLU A 1530 -27.40 101.11 55.06
N LEU A 1531 -26.54 101.67 55.89
CA LEU A 1531 -25.08 101.56 55.76
C LEU A 1531 -24.58 100.49 56.74
N GLN A 1532 -23.43 99.89 56.43
CA GLN A 1532 -22.72 98.94 57.31
C GLN A 1532 -21.31 99.45 57.56
N VAL A 1533 -20.93 99.64 58.83
CA VAL A 1533 -19.58 100.01 59.26
C VAL A 1533 -18.88 98.75 59.75
N GLY A 1534 -17.86 98.30 59.02
CA GLY A 1534 -17.10 97.08 59.32
C GLY A 1534 -15.69 97.37 59.83
N CYS A 1535 -15.11 96.40 60.53
CA CYS A 1535 -13.73 96.45 61.00
C CYS A 1535 -12.95 95.21 60.56
N ILE A 1536 -11.73 95.41 60.05
CA ILE A 1536 -10.81 94.37 59.58
C ILE A 1536 -9.73 94.13 60.64
N ARG A 1537 -9.51 92.86 60.99
CA ARG A 1537 -8.49 92.45 61.96
C ARG A 1537 -7.15 92.21 61.25
N THR A 1538 -6.15 93.01 61.56
CA THR A 1538 -4.76 92.80 61.12
C THR A 1538 -4.22 91.45 61.60
N THR A 1539 -3.39 90.83 60.76
CA THR A 1539 -2.57 89.66 61.04
C THR A 1539 -1.19 90.03 61.62
N GLN A 1540 -0.80 91.31 61.60
CA GLN A 1540 0.47 91.77 62.18
C GLN A 1540 0.41 91.86 63.71
N PRO A 1541 1.38 91.28 64.45
CA PRO A 1541 1.45 91.40 65.90
C PRO A 1541 2.01 92.77 66.30
N SER A 1542 1.15 93.69 66.74
CA SER A 1542 1.56 95.05 67.11
C SER A 1542 2.46 95.10 68.37
N PRO A 1543 3.57 95.86 68.35
CA PRO A 1543 4.49 95.94 69.48
C PRO A 1543 3.93 96.83 70.60
N ARG A 1544 3.62 96.25 71.76
CA ARG A 1544 3.13 97.00 72.93
C ARG A 1544 4.21 97.90 73.55
N ARG A 1545 4.02 99.22 73.50
CA ARG A 1545 4.50 100.19 74.52
C ARG A 1545 3.44 101.28 74.76
N PRO A 1546 3.28 101.78 76.00
CA PRO A 1546 2.33 102.84 76.35
C PRO A 1546 2.94 104.25 76.26
N ASP A 1547 2.12 105.25 76.63
CA ASP A 1547 2.43 106.67 76.83
C ASP A 1547 2.62 107.52 75.56
N HIS A 1548 2.04 108.73 75.41
CA HIS A 1548 1.08 109.48 76.24
C HIS A 1548 0.21 110.43 75.33
N PRO A 1549 -0.89 111.06 75.81
CA PRO A 1549 -2.01 111.51 74.95
C PRO A 1549 -2.18 113.03 74.73
N LEU A 1550 -3.04 113.44 73.78
CA LEU A 1550 -3.80 114.71 73.77
C LEU A 1550 -5.01 114.67 72.78
N MET A 1551 -6.23 114.98 73.27
CA MET A 1551 -7.32 115.84 72.68
C MET A 1551 -7.70 115.75 71.17
N VAL A 1552 -8.97 115.72 70.71
CA VAL A 1552 -10.34 115.92 71.30
C VAL A 1552 -11.40 115.08 70.53
N SER A 1553 -12.50 114.64 71.18
CA SER A 1553 -13.86 114.30 70.61
C SER A 1553 -14.00 113.31 69.41
N THR A 1554 -14.87 112.28 69.38
CA THR A 1554 -15.93 111.85 70.33
C THR A 1554 -16.22 110.33 70.25
N LEU A 1555 -16.28 109.67 71.41
CA LEU A 1555 -17.01 108.43 71.74
C LEU A 1555 -17.30 107.35 70.65
N LEU A 1556 -16.42 106.35 70.57
CA LEU A 1556 -16.83 104.93 70.51
C LEU A 1556 -15.67 104.07 71.07
N GLN A 1557 -15.87 103.44 72.23
CA GLN A 1557 -14.77 102.83 73.00
C GLN A 1557 -15.10 101.38 73.41
N LEU A 1558 -14.72 100.43 72.57
CA LEU A 1558 -14.99 98.99 72.78
C LEU A 1558 -13.70 98.19 73.01
N ARG A 1559 -13.63 97.54 74.18
CA ARG A 1559 -12.64 96.50 74.51
C ARG A 1559 -13.34 95.14 74.44
N GLY A 1560 -12.89 94.24 73.55
CA GLY A 1560 -13.30 92.84 73.53
C GLY A 1560 -13.17 92.19 72.16
N ASP A 1561 -13.04 90.86 72.11
CA ASP A 1561 -13.15 90.10 70.85
C ASP A 1561 -14.60 90.08 70.38
N VAL A 1562 -14.95 90.95 69.42
CA VAL A 1562 -16.31 91.03 68.85
C VAL A 1562 -16.23 91.13 67.32
N LYS A 1563 -16.97 90.25 66.63
CA LYS A 1563 -17.16 90.30 65.16
C LYS A 1563 -18.44 91.08 64.81
N GLU A 1564 -18.46 92.38 65.07
CA GLU A 1564 -19.63 93.23 64.80
C GLU A 1564 -19.38 94.20 63.65
N THR A 1565 -20.14 94.01 62.56
CA THR A 1565 -20.47 95.06 61.58
C THR A 1565 -21.64 95.87 62.13
N TYR A 1566 -21.48 97.18 62.28
CA TYR A 1566 -22.53 98.06 62.80
C TYR A 1566 -23.44 98.52 61.67
N LYS A 1567 -24.75 98.29 61.79
CA LYS A 1567 -25.73 98.86 60.87
C LYS A 1567 -26.10 100.28 61.27
N VAL A 1568 -26.09 101.20 60.30
CA VAL A 1568 -26.58 102.58 60.45
C VAL A 1568 -27.77 102.75 59.50
N THR A 1569 -28.98 102.80 60.07
CA THR A 1569 -30.22 102.85 59.28
C THR A 1569 -30.74 104.29 59.17
N PHE A 1570 -30.85 104.78 57.94
CA PHE A 1570 -31.48 106.04 57.57
C PHE A 1570 -32.97 105.78 57.30
N VAL A 1571 -33.84 106.60 57.88
CA VAL A 1571 -35.31 106.48 57.78
C VAL A 1571 -35.90 107.84 57.42
N ALA A 1572 -36.68 107.91 56.34
CA ALA A 1572 -37.39 109.12 55.92
C ALA A 1572 -38.90 108.88 55.90
N HIS A 1573 -39.63 109.72 56.64
CA HIS A 1573 -41.09 109.78 56.62
C HIS A 1573 -41.55 110.97 55.77
N VAL A 1574 -42.43 110.74 54.81
CA VAL A 1574 -43.11 111.81 54.07
C VAL A 1574 -44.27 112.34 54.93
N VAL A 1575 -44.27 113.64 55.20
CA VAL A 1575 -45.33 114.33 55.95
C VAL A 1575 -46.16 115.15 54.96
N THR A 1576 -47.38 114.71 54.66
CA THR A 1576 -48.35 115.47 53.89
C THR A 1576 -49.07 116.46 54.80
N GLY A 1577 -49.02 117.75 54.46
CA GLY A 1577 -49.57 118.82 55.29
C GLY A 1577 -50.03 120.02 54.44
N LEU A 1578 -51.35 120.09 54.26
CA LEU A 1578 -52.11 120.98 53.36
C LEU A 1578 -51.95 120.68 51.86
#